data_AF-A0A561SAF0-F1
#
_entry.id   AF-A0A561SAF0-F1
#
_cell.length_a   1.000
_cell.length_b   1.000
_cell.length_c   1.000
_cell.angle_alpha   90.00
_cell.angle_beta   90.00
_cell.angle_gamma   90.00
#
_symmetry.space_group_name_H-M   'P 1'
#
loop_
_entity.id
_entity.type
_entity.pdbx_description
1 polymer ?
#
loop_
_entity_poly.entity_id
_entity_poly.type
_entity_poly.pdbx_seq_one_letter_code
_entity_poly.pdbx_strand_id
1 'polypeptide(L)'
;MTGRQGPRRPGPRLLRRDDDQGATLILALAFVVVFSLIAVSLLSFTGTSLKAASVYVDQGKRAYSADGATQLAIANFAQGNPCADYTAPPINGRQMTVHCDPLNASPSTARATQPQDALRSLGQAADDGINVTTQGLRVQGSVFSRTNITAGVGASMVVTGDVSAVGNCSAAVSRAQLPPSQPPYVHDCANDTPPAPADAVVGADPDYTPPVTAVPVRRTVPACPGPGSWLVRLQPGYYDDARALTRLTGGDCPGAVVWLQPGLYYFDFTFTGGTAVWTVTDPTVSVVGGTPAGWDPGAPARPTVPDPGGCDRTRPEGVEVMMGGGSRFQVDRGHAELCAPVAPDAQQVAVYGVQPPKPSHTLKPTAVVTDTGFANPTHALTSGEQPSLPGCSPPSGTTGCTADAVLGPTDRQPASIQLAGFTPQVPPGSVITGATLGVRHEDDGDLTTPGALTVTTAVGKDTCRTVSPSRHPALATDPPIDLLAACGLTDPTRLADLTVTYSAALDANGSTATERLDGIWLEVAYRTPTTFKPTAVAASTGFTDPGNALEIGEQPTPSVARADLGPAAPSASITLAGYGRPPLPAGSTIDSAVLRVAHQETGGVAAPRITVTPAGGGGRCANLPLTARTDLGDDRVDLKACGITDPAQLSGLTATYAAGPTPGGTGGAASLDGMWLEVVYDPPPPRPATTAESTTFTSPANAEAIDGSATARAALSPTTPTATIDLGGFGTPAAAPGSVLDTALLHVAHRDDPGAAAGPPPTVAVTLSGPGLPHPCTTPLNLPAHQGALGTDTLDLVAACGLTDAAQLTGLAVTYTATLGAGSTTATDQLDGVALDLAWRPPIAVRPSTAISTATPTAAAFTTPGNAQAIDGTSATATLAAATPSASIRLGGFTMLPLPAGAVIDKAVLRVSHQDDDTTPAPAPAAPSPPTAVLTVSGTGTACDADHPLTTRQGALGVDEVDLGACGVTTDDQLSGLAVDYAAKLGTGSTDAVDRLDGVELDIVFRAPSIEPLSGCLTAGSGCAVLKSTDTADTATDHSRLTVNGTVYTPTAAVDLSMSQVGSQVVTRGIIARTIDLGIGAAPGYLRPVIGIPPEPVQFTTYPAASATPESATAVTGFTPPAPGAPVDVTDAAVPGGGRASLTLGGYTQQAPATTGPLDHVALQVAHQESGAAASVSVSVDFAGSTCTGVDYALALPVRPGANGPVTDRIDLAPCGLTQAAQLAGLTVTCTVTAGSGGATEHLGGTRIDLLSGPLLQAAVSFDGHAATVKQWKVLP
;
A
#
# COMPACT_ATOMS: atom_id res chain seq x y z
N MET A 1 -34.82 70.91 10.95
CA MET A 1 -35.06 71.68 12.19
C MET A 1 -33.71 72.22 12.61
N THR A 2 -33.41 73.51 12.80
CA THR A 2 -34.11 74.80 12.99
C THR A 2 -33.58 75.79 11.92
N GLY A 3 -34.35 76.54 11.12
CA GLY A 3 -35.54 77.34 11.39
C GLY A 3 -35.14 78.82 11.47
N ARG A 4 -35.28 79.62 10.39
CA ARG A 4 -36.36 80.63 10.19
C ARG A 4 -36.03 81.98 10.92
N GLN A 5 -36.33 83.21 10.51
CA GLN A 5 -37.41 83.89 9.78
C GLN A 5 -36.85 85.26 9.31
N GLY A 6 -37.38 85.89 8.26
CA GLY A 6 -38.47 86.87 8.43
C GLY A 6 -38.13 88.23 7.79
N PRO A 7 -39.09 89.16 7.64
CA PRO A 7 -39.75 89.35 6.34
C PRO A 7 -40.06 90.82 5.91
N ARG A 8 -40.77 90.95 4.75
CA ARG A 8 -41.78 91.98 4.32
C ARG A 8 -41.34 93.32 3.66
N ARG A 9 -41.64 93.44 2.34
CA ARG A 9 -42.57 94.37 1.57
C ARG A 9 -42.85 95.81 2.07
N PRO A 10 -43.41 96.79 1.29
CA PRO A 10 -43.61 96.96 -0.19
C PRO A 10 -43.52 98.43 -0.77
N GLY A 11 -43.57 98.58 -2.11
CA GLY A 11 -44.31 99.65 -2.84
C GLY A 11 -43.61 100.98 -3.29
N PRO A 12 -44.19 101.78 -4.24
CA PRO A 12 -43.79 101.80 -5.67
C PRO A 12 -43.72 103.19 -6.41
N ARG A 13 -43.39 103.15 -7.74
CA ARG A 13 -43.37 104.20 -8.84
C ARG A 13 -42.08 105.07 -8.94
N LEU A 14 -41.42 105.40 -10.09
CA LEU A 14 -41.69 105.50 -11.55
C LEU A 14 -40.37 105.47 -12.39
N LEU A 15 -40.48 105.01 -13.65
CA LEU A 15 -39.83 105.44 -14.95
C LEU A 15 -38.30 105.64 -15.12
N ARG A 16 -37.68 104.92 -16.09
CA ARG A 16 -37.15 105.46 -17.39
C ARG A 16 -36.46 104.37 -18.26
N ARG A 17 -36.78 104.42 -19.58
CA ARG A 17 -35.95 104.31 -20.82
C ARG A 17 -34.57 103.62 -20.77
N ASP A 18 -34.27 102.72 -21.72
CA ASP A 18 -33.16 102.86 -22.71
C ASP A 18 -33.02 101.63 -23.65
N ASP A 19 -32.24 101.82 -24.71
CA ASP A 19 -32.19 101.20 -26.05
C ASP A 19 -31.79 99.71 -26.18
N ASP A 20 -32.45 99.00 -27.13
CA ASP A 20 -32.20 97.60 -27.52
C ASP A 20 -31.07 97.40 -28.56
N GLN A 21 -30.13 98.35 -28.72
CA GLN A 21 -28.99 98.18 -29.65
C GLN A 21 -27.79 97.42 -29.06
N GLY A 22 -27.80 97.07 -27.77
CA GLY A 22 -26.78 96.24 -27.13
C GLY A 22 -27.10 94.73 -27.05
N ALA A 23 -28.36 94.34 -27.25
CA ALA A 23 -28.82 92.97 -27.01
C ALA A 23 -28.35 91.97 -28.08
N THR A 24 -28.20 92.40 -29.34
CA THR A 24 -27.73 91.54 -30.44
C THR A 24 -26.25 91.18 -30.31
N LEU A 25 -25.40 92.09 -29.82
CA LEU A 25 -23.99 91.77 -29.57
C LEU A 25 -23.86 90.74 -28.44
N ILE A 26 -24.63 90.89 -27.36
CA ILE A 26 -24.61 89.96 -26.22
C ILE A 26 -25.13 88.57 -26.64
N LEU A 27 -26.20 88.50 -27.44
CA LEU A 27 -26.72 87.23 -27.96
C LEU A 27 -25.74 86.57 -28.94
N ALA A 28 -25.09 87.34 -29.81
CA ALA A 28 -24.05 86.81 -30.71
C ALA A 28 -22.83 86.31 -29.94
N LEU A 29 -22.37 87.05 -28.92
CA LEU A 29 -21.26 86.62 -28.07
C LEU A 29 -21.63 85.37 -27.27
N ALA A 30 -22.84 85.31 -26.71
CA ALA A 30 -23.33 84.14 -25.99
C ALA A 30 -23.43 82.92 -26.92
N PHE A 31 -23.91 83.10 -28.15
CA PHE A 31 -23.96 82.01 -29.14
C PHE A 31 -22.56 81.52 -29.49
N VAL A 32 -21.60 82.42 -29.75
CA VAL A 32 -20.20 82.05 -30.04
C VAL A 32 -19.55 81.36 -28.85
N VAL A 33 -19.79 81.81 -27.62
CA VAL A 33 -19.26 81.18 -26.40
C VAL A 33 -19.85 79.78 -26.21
N VAL A 34 -21.17 79.62 -26.35
CA VAL A 34 -21.83 78.31 -26.23
C VAL A 34 -21.33 77.36 -27.31
N PHE A 35 -21.23 77.81 -28.56
CA PHE A 35 -20.74 76.97 -29.66
C PHE A 35 -19.26 76.60 -29.47
N SER A 36 -18.44 77.51 -28.95
CA SER A 36 -17.03 77.25 -28.63
C SER A 36 -16.90 76.23 -27.49
N LEU A 37 -17.74 76.32 -26.45
CA LEU A 37 -17.76 75.35 -25.35
C LEU A 37 -18.20 73.96 -25.82
N ILE A 38 -19.22 73.90 -26.69
CA ILE A 38 -19.66 72.64 -27.32
C ILE A 38 -18.55 72.05 -28.18
N ALA A 39 -17.88 72.87 -29.01
CA ALA A 39 -16.77 72.42 -29.85
C ALA A 39 -15.60 71.89 -29.02
N VAL A 40 -15.19 72.58 -27.94
CA VAL A 40 -14.11 72.12 -27.03
C VAL A 40 -14.48 70.83 -26.30
N SER A 41 -15.75 70.69 -25.89
CA SER A 41 -16.24 69.46 -25.25
C SER A 41 -16.24 68.27 -26.23
N LEU A 42 -16.72 68.47 -27.46
CA LEU A 42 -16.66 67.47 -28.53
C LEU A 42 -15.22 67.09 -28.89
N LEU A 43 -14.30 68.07 -28.96
CA LEU A 43 -12.88 67.79 -29.22
C LEU A 43 -12.24 66.97 -28.10
N SER A 44 -12.58 67.26 -26.84
CA SER A 44 -12.09 66.49 -25.68
C SER A 44 -12.64 65.06 -25.65
N PHE A 45 -13.93 64.89 -26.00
CA PHE A 45 -14.55 63.57 -26.13
C PHE A 45 -13.93 62.76 -27.29
N THR A 46 -13.63 63.42 -28.41
CA THR A 46 -12.95 62.81 -29.56
C THR A 46 -11.52 62.39 -29.19
N GLY A 47 -10.78 63.22 -28.45
CA GLY A 47 -9.44 62.89 -27.95
C GLY A 47 -9.44 61.70 -26.98
N THR A 48 -10.45 61.59 -26.13
CA THR A 48 -10.63 60.45 -25.21
C THR A 48 -11.00 59.18 -25.97
N SER A 49 -11.87 59.29 -26.98
CA SER A 49 -12.28 58.17 -27.83
C SER A 49 -11.12 57.64 -28.68
N LEU A 50 -10.24 58.51 -29.19
CA LEU A 50 -9.03 58.10 -29.92
C LEU A 50 -8.00 57.42 -29.01
N LYS A 51 -7.84 57.87 -27.75
CA LYS A 51 -6.99 57.21 -26.75
C LYS A 51 -7.57 55.86 -26.31
N ALA A 52 -8.88 55.75 -26.16
CA ALA A 52 -9.53 54.48 -25.86
C ALA A 52 -9.39 53.51 -27.04
N ALA A 53 -9.57 53.99 -28.27
CA ALA A 53 -9.40 53.20 -29.48
C ALA A 53 -7.98 52.63 -29.61
N SER A 54 -6.92 53.38 -29.27
CA SER A 54 -5.55 52.84 -29.30
C SER A 54 -5.32 51.75 -28.25
N VAL A 55 -5.95 51.85 -27.07
CA VAL A 55 -5.92 50.80 -26.04
C VAL A 55 -6.65 49.54 -26.51
N TYR A 56 -7.83 49.67 -27.12
CA TYR A 56 -8.57 48.52 -27.66
C TYR A 56 -7.84 47.85 -28.82
N VAL A 57 -7.17 48.63 -29.69
CA VAL A 57 -6.31 48.08 -30.75
C VAL A 57 -5.10 47.35 -30.15
N ASP A 58 -4.48 47.88 -29.09
CA ASP A 58 -3.37 47.18 -28.41
C ASP A 58 -3.84 45.91 -27.69
N GLN A 59 -5.01 45.93 -27.07
CA GLN A 59 -5.63 44.76 -26.44
C GLN A 59 -5.99 43.69 -27.48
N GLY A 60 -6.57 44.08 -28.62
CA GLY A 60 -6.83 43.19 -29.75
C GLY A 60 -5.54 42.57 -30.28
N LYS A 61 -4.48 43.36 -30.45
CA LYS A 61 -3.16 42.83 -30.85
C LYS A 61 -2.63 41.81 -29.84
N ARG A 62 -2.74 42.05 -28.53
CA ARG A 62 -2.33 41.08 -27.50
C ARG A 62 -3.15 39.79 -27.58
N ALA A 63 -4.46 39.88 -27.76
CA ALA A 63 -5.33 38.72 -27.90
C ALA A 63 -4.96 37.88 -29.13
N TYR A 64 -4.79 38.51 -30.30
CA TYR A 64 -4.38 37.82 -31.53
C TYR A 64 -2.97 37.23 -31.44
N SER A 65 -2.02 37.93 -30.82
CA SER A 65 -0.67 37.41 -30.62
C SER A 65 -0.66 36.22 -29.64
N ALA A 66 -1.50 36.24 -28.60
CA ALA A 66 -1.62 35.14 -27.65
C ALA A 66 -2.28 33.90 -28.28
N ASP A 67 -3.36 34.09 -29.05
CA ASP A 67 -4.03 33.01 -29.79
C ASP A 67 -3.07 32.37 -30.81
N GLY A 68 -2.42 33.19 -31.65
CA GLY A 68 -1.44 32.68 -32.62
C GLY A 68 -0.24 32.00 -31.97
N ALA A 69 0.24 32.50 -30.81
CA ALA A 69 1.31 31.86 -30.06
C ALA A 69 0.88 30.50 -29.49
N THR A 70 -0.36 30.40 -29.01
CA THR A 70 -0.95 29.16 -28.49
C THR A 70 -1.10 28.12 -29.60
N GLN A 71 -1.61 28.52 -30.77
CA GLN A 71 -1.71 27.62 -31.94
C GLN A 71 -0.33 27.11 -32.39
N LEU A 72 0.69 27.98 -32.39
CA LEU A 72 2.06 27.58 -32.71
C LEU A 72 2.68 26.67 -31.64
N ALA A 73 2.40 26.91 -30.36
CA ALA A 73 2.85 26.04 -29.27
C ALA A 73 2.21 24.65 -29.38
N ILE A 74 0.91 24.59 -29.67
CA ILE A 74 0.17 23.34 -29.94
C ILE A 74 0.77 22.63 -31.15
N ALA A 75 1.06 23.35 -32.24
CA ALA A 75 1.68 22.76 -33.42
C ALA A 75 3.10 22.24 -33.14
N ASN A 76 3.89 22.97 -32.35
CA ASN A 76 5.23 22.55 -31.94
C ASN A 76 5.18 21.28 -31.07
N PHE A 77 4.24 21.21 -30.12
CA PHE A 77 4.01 20.02 -29.31
C PHE A 77 3.53 18.84 -30.15
N ALA A 78 2.59 19.07 -31.08
CA ALA A 78 2.07 18.05 -31.99
C ALA A 78 3.13 17.44 -32.92
N GLN A 79 4.28 18.11 -33.11
CA GLN A 79 5.43 17.58 -33.84
C GLN A 79 6.34 16.66 -32.99
N GLY A 80 5.92 16.32 -31.76
CA GLY A 80 6.67 15.43 -30.86
C GLY A 80 7.72 16.15 -30.00
N ASN A 81 7.71 17.48 -29.97
CA ASN A 81 8.57 18.23 -29.06
C ASN A 81 7.99 18.17 -27.63
N PRO A 82 8.85 18.11 -26.59
CA PRO A 82 8.39 18.07 -25.21
C PRO A 82 7.54 19.30 -24.86
N CYS A 83 6.62 19.14 -23.90
CA CYS A 83 5.82 20.22 -23.33
C CYS A 83 6.74 21.16 -22.52
N ALA A 84 7.42 22.06 -23.24
CA ALA A 84 8.31 23.08 -22.71
C ALA A 84 7.81 24.47 -23.16
N ASP A 85 8.28 25.51 -22.47
CA ASP A 85 7.95 26.90 -22.79
C ASP A 85 8.20 27.22 -24.26
N TYR A 86 7.12 27.48 -24.98
CA TYR A 86 7.20 27.80 -26.39
C TYR A 86 7.17 29.32 -26.57
N THR A 87 8.31 29.89 -26.95
CA THR A 87 8.38 31.31 -27.30
C THR A 87 8.07 31.49 -28.78
N ALA A 88 6.84 31.93 -29.07
CA ALA A 88 6.39 32.15 -30.43
C ALA A 88 7.16 33.31 -31.10
N PRO A 89 7.43 33.23 -32.42
CA PRO A 89 7.91 34.37 -33.20
C PRO A 89 6.99 35.59 -33.01
N PRO A 90 7.48 36.84 -33.15
CA PRO A 90 6.66 38.02 -32.92
C PRO A 90 5.43 38.09 -33.86
N ILE A 91 4.25 37.78 -33.36
CA ILE A 91 2.98 37.92 -34.09
C ILE A 91 2.49 39.35 -33.85
N ASN A 92 2.22 40.11 -34.92
CA ASN A 92 1.86 41.53 -34.84
C ASN A 92 2.88 42.40 -34.06
N GLY A 93 4.17 42.03 -34.09
CA GLY A 93 5.26 42.78 -33.45
C GLY A 93 5.40 42.55 -31.93
N ARG A 94 4.71 41.54 -31.36
CA ARG A 94 4.81 41.15 -29.95
C ARG A 94 5.23 39.69 -29.84
N GLN A 95 6.24 39.42 -29.01
CA GLN A 95 6.68 38.07 -28.67
C GLN A 95 5.89 37.57 -27.46
N MET A 96 5.39 36.34 -27.53
CA MET A 96 4.63 35.70 -26.46
C MET A 96 5.30 34.37 -26.13
N THR A 97 5.35 34.03 -24.84
CA THR A 97 5.78 32.71 -24.38
C THR A 97 4.56 31.97 -23.85
N VAL A 98 4.31 30.78 -24.39
CA VAL A 98 3.24 29.88 -23.97
C VAL A 98 3.84 28.88 -23.01
N HIS A 99 3.37 28.89 -21.76
CA HIS A 99 3.68 27.85 -20.77
C HIS A 99 2.80 26.64 -21.06
N CYS A 100 3.39 25.45 -21.09
CA CYS A 100 2.68 24.20 -21.32
C CYS A 100 2.58 23.47 -19.97
N ASP A 101 1.37 23.42 -19.41
CA ASP A 101 1.05 22.72 -18.16
C ASP A 101 0.08 21.56 -18.50
N PRO A 102 0.50 20.29 -18.43
CA PRO A 102 -0.40 19.19 -18.79
C PRO A 102 -1.43 18.89 -17.69
N LEU A 103 -2.66 18.54 -18.10
CA LEU A 103 -3.82 18.28 -17.22
C LEU A 103 -4.00 16.78 -16.95
N ASN A 104 -4.12 16.42 -15.67
CA ASN A 104 -4.20 15.05 -15.14
C ASN A 104 -5.64 14.49 -15.16
N ALA A 105 -6.13 13.94 -16.28
CA ALA A 105 -7.50 13.39 -16.30
C ALA A 105 -7.75 12.14 -17.19
N SER A 106 -6.74 11.44 -17.71
CA SER A 106 -6.97 10.16 -18.42
C SER A 106 -6.52 8.97 -17.58
N PRO A 107 -7.40 7.98 -17.28
CA PRO A 107 -7.00 6.71 -16.68
C PRO A 107 -6.39 5.84 -17.79
N SER A 108 -5.13 6.10 -18.16
CA SER A 108 -4.38 5.22 -19.04
C SER A 108 -3.60 4.20 -18.20
N THR A 109 -3.29 3.06 -18.80
CA THR A 109 -2.53 1.93 -18.23
C THR A 109 -1.08 2.27 -17.84
N ALA A 110 -0.67 3.54 -17.86
CA ALA A 110 0.63 4.04 -17.42
C ALA A 110 0.71 4.33 -15.90
N ARG A 111 -0.38 4.09 -15.15
CA ARG A 111 -0.48 4.25 -13.68
C ARG A 111 0.47 3.39 -12.85
N ALA A 112 1.24 2.46 -13.45
CA ALA A 112 2.16 1.62 -12.69
C ALA A 112 3.22 2.40 -11.90
N THR A 113 3.55 3.64 -12.32
CA THR A 113 4.67 4.41 -11.73
C THR A 113 4.26 5.60 -10.85
N GLN A 114 2.96 5.90 -10.69
CA GLN A 114 2.44 7.08 -10.00
C GLN A 114 1.19 6.74 -9.16
N PRO A 115 1.02 7.33 -7.96
CA PRO A 115 -0.20 7.10 -7.20
C PRO A 115 -1.39 7.78 -7.87
N GLN A 116 -2.58 7.30 -7.56
CA GLN A 116 -3.84 7.87 -8.08
C GLN A 116 -4.07 9.31 -7.58
N ASP A 117 -3.73 9.57 -6.32
CA ASP A 117 -3.88 10.86 -5.67
C ASP A 117 -2.52 11.43 -5.29
N ALA A 118 -2.36 12.76 -5.42
CA ALA A 118 -1.16 13.46 -4.96
C ALA A 118 -1.10 13.47 -3.43
N LEU A 119 -2.24 13.48 -2.75
CA LEU A 119 -2.35 13.31 -1.30
C LEU A 119 -3.47 12.31 -1.00
N ARG A 120 -3.17 11.26 -0.25
CA ARG A 120 -4.14 10.25 0.20
C ARG A 120 -3.97 9.95 1.69
N SER A 121 -4.98 10.29 2.49
CA SER A 121 -5.05 9.86 3.90
C SER A 121 -5.89 8.58 4.04
N LEU A 122 -5.33 7.58 4.71
CA LEU A 122 -5.91 6.25 4.93
C LEU A 122 -6.49 6.03 6.34
N GLY A 123 -6.26 6.97 7.25
CA GLY A 123 -6.66 6.84 8.64
C GLY A 123 -8.18 6.78 8.83
N GLN A 124 -8.60 6.22 9.97
CA GLN A 124 -10.02 5.97 10.28
C GLN A 124 -10.45 6.62 11.60
N ALA A 125 -9.50 7.04 12.44
CA ALA A 125 -9.80 7.75 13.67
C ALA A 125 -10.26 9.19 13.37
N ALA A 126 -11.05 9.78 14.27
CA ALA A 126 -11.55 11.15 14.07
C ALA A 126 -10.43 12.20 13.91
N ASP A 127 -9.28 11.95 14.53
CA ASP A 127 -8.08 12.81 14.47
C ASP A 127 -7.17 12.48 13.27
N ASP A 128 -7.45 11.41 12.53
CA ASP A 128 -6.78 11.15 11.25
C ASP A 128 -7.28 12.12 10.18
N GLY A 129 -6.51 12.28 9.10
CA GLY A 129 -6.92 13.07 7.94
C GLY A 129 -5.78 13.86 7.31
N ILE A 130 -6.15 14.93 6.61
CA ILE A 130 -5.21 15.91 6.03
C ILE A 130 -5.40 17.24 6.76
N ASN A 131 -4.36 17.74 7.42
CA ASN A 131 -4.39 19.02 8.12
C ASN A 131 -3.42 20.00 7.47
N VAL A 132 -3.91 21.17 7.06
CA VAL A 132 -3.11 22.23 6.44
C VAL A 132 -2.98 23.42 7.39
N THR A 133 -1.77 23.81 7.75
CA THR A 133 -1.52 24.86 8.75
C THR A 133 -0.96 26.16 8.15
N THR A 134 -0.66 26.19 6.85
CA THR A 134 -0.02 27.33 6.16
C THR A 134 -0.87 27.88 5.01
N GLN A 135 -0.57 29.11 4.60
CA GLN A 135 -1.25 29.76 3.48
C GLN A 135 -0.60 29.40 2.14
N GLY A 136 -1.42 29.16 1.12
CA GLY A 136 -0.97 29.10 -0.27
C GLY A 136 -0.26 27.81 -0.67
N LEU A 137 -0.50 26.71 0.04
CA LEU A 137 -0.01 25.38 -0.35
C LEU A 137 -0.57 25.02 -1.73
N ARG A 138 0.30 24.66 -2.69
CA ARG A 138 -0.10 24.26 -4.05
C ARG A 138 0.13 22.77 -4.27
N VAL A 139 -0.92 22.05 -4.67
CA VAL A 139 -0.90 20.60 -4.93
C VAL A 139 -1.28 20.31 -6.38
N GLN A 140 -0.47 19.51 -7.07
CA GLN A 140 -0.72 19.06 -8.43
C GLN A 140 -1.19 17.60 -8.49
N GLY A 141 -2.45 17.38 -8.84
CA GLY A 141 -3.13 16.08 -8.78
C GLY A 141 -4.29 16.08 -7.78
N SER A 142 -4.99 14.95 -7.67
CA SER A 142 -6.15 14.80 -6.79
C SER A 142 -5.75 14.66 -5.32
N VAL A 143 -6.68 15.00 -4.42
CA VAL A 143 -6.54 14.93 -2.96
C VAL A 143 -7.71 14.17 -2.38
N PHE A 144 -7.42 13.11 -1.64
CA PHE A 144 -8.41 12.26 -0.98
C PHE A 144 -8.11 12.11 0.51
N SER A 145 -9.14 12.20 1.36
CA SER A 145 -9.05 11.86 2.80
C SER A 145 -10.14 10.89 3.21
N ARG A 146 -9.77 9.78 3.87
CA ARG A 146 -10.76 8.85 4.45
C ARG A 146 -11.49 9.41 5.68
N THR A 147 -11.04 10.54 6.20
CA THR A 147 -11.65 11.26 7.33
C THR A 147 -11.81 12.74 6.96
N ASN A 148 -11.21 13.67 7.71
CA ASN A 148 -11.37 15.10 7.49
C ASN A 148 -10.25 15.68 6.60
N ILE A 149 -10.54 16.77 5.90
CA ILE A 149 -9.54 17.70 5.34
C ILE A 149 -9.71 19.02 6.09
N THR A 150 -8.84 19.30 7.05
CA THR A 150 -8.90 20.52 7.86
C THR A 150 -7.85 21.54 7.43
N ALA A 151 -8.21 22.81 7.52
CA ALA A 151 -7.28 23.93 7.36
C ALA A 151 -7.33 24.79 8.61
N GLY A 152 -6.16 25.06 9.19
CA GLY A 152 -6.02 25.97 10.31
C GLY A 152 -6.50 27.38 9.97
N VAL A 153 -6.72 28.22 10.99
CA VAL A 153 -7.19 29.59 10.79
C VAL A 153 -6.21 30.37 9.91
N GLY A 154 -6.70 30.83 8.76
CA GLY A 154 -5.93 31.55 7.76
C GLY A 154 -5.14 30.68 6.78
N ALA A 155 -5.01 29.36 7.01
CA ALA A 155 -4.38 28.45 6.07
C ALA A 155 -5.18 28.33 4.77
N SER A 156 -4.52 27.96 3.67
CA SER A 156 -5.21 27.71 2.39
C SER A 156 -4.44 26.73 1.53
N MET A 157 -5.18 25.90 0.80
CA MET A 157 -4.66 24.92 -0.14
C MET A 157 -5.28 25.16 -1.53
N VAL A 158 -4.45 25.13 -2.57
CA VAL A 158 -4.81 25.25 -3.98
C VAL A 158 -4.49 23.94 -4.69
N VAL A 159 -5.52 23.27 -5.18
CA VAL A 159 -5.40 21.94 -5.83
C VAL A 159 -5.76 22.06 -7.31
N THR A 160 -4.99 21.39 -8.18
CA THR A 160 -5.30 21.30 -9.62
C THR A 160 -6.25 20.14 -9.97
N GLY A 161 -6.20 19.04 -9.20
CA GLY A 161 -7.10 17.88 -9.33
C GLY A 161 -8.39 18.01 -8.52
N ASP A 162 -9.05 16.86 -8.29
CA ASP A 162 -10.26 16.79 -7.48
C ASP A 162 -9.93 16.73 -5.98
N VAL A 163 -10.82 17.23 -5.13
CA VAL A 163 -10.67 17.20 -3.67
C VAL A 163 -11.87 16.48 -3.09
N SER A 164 -11.64 15.41 -2.33
CA SER A 164 -12.72 14.65 -1.70
C SER A 164 -12.34 14.15 -0.31
N ALA A 165 -13.34 14.04 0.57
CA ALA A 165 -13.20 13.49 1.89
C ALA A 165 -14.45 12.68 2.28
N VAL A 166 -14.28 11.59 3.02
CA VAL A 166 -15.43 10.87 3.61
C VAL A 166 -16.02 11.67 4.77
N GLY A 167 -15.17 12.37 5.54
CA GLY A 167 -15.54 13.29 6.61
C GLY A 167 -15.68 14.73 6.12
N ASN A 168 -15.46 15.69 7.02
CA ASN A 168 -15.61 17.11 6.71
C ASN A 168 -14.42 17.65 5.91
N CYS A 169 -14.71 18.43 4.87
CA CYS A 169 -13.73 19.31 4.25
C CYS A 169 -13.86 20.74 4.75
N SER A 170 -12.75 21.42 5.00
CA SER A 170 -12.74 22.84 5.31
C SER A 170 -12.96 23.72 4.06
N ALA A 171 -13.65 24.84 4.22
CA ALA A 171 -13.90 25.82 3.16
C ALA A 171 -12.65 26.58 2.67
N ALA A 172 -11.49 26.36 3.28
CA ALA A 172 -10.23 27.01 2.90
C ALA A 172 -9.42 26.20 1.86
N VAL A 173 -9.97 25.08 1.38
CA VAL A 173 -9.47 24.36 0.22
C VAL A 173 -10.15 24.94 -1.01
N SER A 174 -9.36 25.58 -1.88
CA SER A 174 -9.86 26.19 -3.12
C SER A 174 -9.29 25.47 -4.32
N ARG A 175 -10.13 25.13 -5.30
CA ARG A 175 -9.63 24.69 -6.61
C ARG A 175 -9.11 25.92 -7.35
N ALA A 176 -7.97 25.79 -8.04
CA ALA A 176 -7.55 26.86 -8.94
C ALA A 176 -8.66 27.04 -9.99
N GLN A 177 -9.23 28.24 -10.09
CA GLN A 177 -10.27 28.55 -11.06
C GLN A 177 -9.67 28.41 -12.48
N LEU A 178 -9.89 27.26 -13.10
CA LEU A 178 -9.61 27.06 -14.52
C LEU A 178 -10.45 28.07 -15.34
N PRO A 179 -9.98 28.53 -16.51
CA PRO A 179 -10.69 29.51 -17.32
C PRO A 179 -12.16 29.09 -17.61
N PRO A 180 -13.10 30.04 -17.71
CA PRO A 180 -14.52 29.83 -17.39
C PRO A 180 -15.37 29.09 -18.45
N SER A 181 -14.82 28.13 -19.18
CA SER A 181 -15.55 27.47 -20.29
C SER A 181 -15.93 25.99 -20.07
N GLN A 182 -15.81 25.45 -18.86
CA GLN A 182 -16.31 24.11 -18.55
C GLN A 182 -17.16 24.13 -17.27
N PRO A 183 -18.44 23.69 -17.30
CA PRO A 183 -19.18 23.41 -16.08
C PRO A 183 -18.50 22.20 -15.42
N PRO A 184 -17.95 22.32 -14.21
CA PRO A 184 -17.19 21.22 -13.63
C PRO A 184 -18.15 20.17 -13.08
N TYR A 185 -17.80 18.89 -13.21
CA TYR A 185 -18.30 17.86 -12.32
C TYR A 185 -17.66 18.15 -10.97
N VAL A 186 -18.34 18.97 -10.18
CA VAL A 186 -17.88 19.50 -8.90
C VAL A 186 -18.41 18.59 -7.81
N HIS A 187 -17.53 17.88 -7.12
CA HIS A 187 -17.78 17.57 -5.72
C HIS A 187 -16.98 18.59 -4.91
N ASP A 188 -17.54 19.80 -4.78
CA ASP A 188 -16.95 20.84 -3.96
C ASP A 188 -17.34 20.50 -2.53
N CYS A 189 -16.32 20.24 -1.73
CA CYS A 189 -16.30 20.35 -0.27
C CYS A 189 -17.04 21.58 0.30
N ALA A 190 -17.42 22.57 -0.53
CA ALA A 190 -17.98 23.85 -0.11
C ALA A 190 -19.51 23.99 -0.22
N ASN A 191 -20.25 23.16 -0.98
CA ASN A 191 -21.68 23.46 -1.25
C ASN A 191 -22.68 22.29 -1.26
N ASP A 192 -22.24 21.03 -1.24
CA ASP A 192 -23.20 19.92 -1.19
C ASP A 192 -23.58 19.62 0.25
N THR A 193 -24.79 20.02 0.65
CA THR A 193 -25.42 19.59 1.90
C THR A 193 -26.61 18.69 1.57
N PRO A 194 -26.61 17.41 1.99
CA PRO A 194 -25.52 16.71 2.69
C PRO A 194 -24.39 16.33 1.70
N PRO A 195 -23.12 16.28 2.15
CA PRO A 195 -22.06 15.68 1.35
C PRO A 195 -22.49 14.25 1.05
N ALA A 196 -22.54 13.84 -0.22
CA ALA A 196 -22.60 12.43 -0.50
C ALA A 196 -21.31 11.83 0.09
N PRO A 197 -21.39 10.86 1.02
CA PRO A 197 -20.19 10.25 1.57
C PRO A 197 -19.39 9.69 0.40
N ALA A 198 -18.15 10.14 0.24
CA ALA A 198 -17.23 9.48 -0.66
C ALA A 198 -17.23 8.00 -0.29
N ASP A 199 -17.37 7.11 -1.27
CA ASP A 199 -17.38 5.68 -1.01
C ASP A 199 -16.10 5.30 -0.27
N ALA A 200 -16.24 4.70 0.92
CA ALA A 200 -15.13 4.29 1.76
C ALA A 200 -14.17 3.34 1.02
N VAL A 201 -14.66 2.67 -0.04
CA VAL A 201 -13.88 1.83 -0.96
C VAL A 201 -12.83 2.63 -1.73
N VAL A 202 -13.13 3.87 -2.13
CA VAL A 202 -12.18 4.75 -2.85
C VAL A 202 -10.99 5.13 -1.96
N GLY A 203 -11.16 5.09 -0.63
CA GLY A 203 -10.13 5.34 0.37
C GLY A 203 -9.37 4.11 0.88
N ALA A 204 -9.46 2.97 0.19
CA ALA A 204 -8.68 1.80 0.54
C ALA A 204 -7.17 2.05 0.41
N ASP A 205 -6.37 1.32 1.16
CA ASP A 205 -4.92 1.32 0.97
C ASP A 205 -4.58 0.69 -0.39
N PRO A 206 -3.78 1.34 -1.28
CA PRO A 206 -3.38 0.74 -2.55
C PRO A 206 -2.47 -0.49 -2.40
N ASP A 207 -1.96 -0.78 -1.19
CA ASP A 207 -1.23 -2.00 -0.86
C ASP A 207 0.00 -2.24 -1.74
N TYR A 208 0.83 -1.20 -1.91
CA TYR A 208 2.07 -1.36 -2.67
C TYR A 208 2.96 -2.41 -2.03
N THR A 209 3.43 -3.35 -2.84
CA THR A 209 4.30 -4.43 -2.39
C THR A 209 5.58 -3.85 -1.77
N PRO A 210 6.01 -4.34 -0.58
CA PRO A 210 7.26 -3.90 0.01
C PRO A 210 8.44 -4.32 -0.88
N PRO A 211 9.49 -3.48 -1.01
CA PRO A 211 10.59 -3.78 -1.90
C PRO A 211 11.48 -4.95 -1.41
N VAL A 212 11.42 -5.30 -0.12
CA VAL A 212 11.93 -6.58 0.39
C VAL A 212 11.00 -7.19 1.44
N THR A 213 11.05 -8.52 1.55
CA THR A 213 10.34 -9.31 2.56
C THR A 213 11.26 -9.88 3.65
N ALA A 214 12.57 -9.65 3.55
CA ALA A 214 13.58 -10.08 4.52
C ALA A 214 14.52 -8.92 4.89
N VAL A 215 15.01 -8.91 6.13
CA VAL A 215 15.91 -7.86 6.62
C VAL A 215 17.21 -7.86 5.80
N PRO A 216 17.61 -6.72 5.22
CA PRO A 216 18.90 -6.60 4.54
C PRO A 216 20.09 -6.83 5.48
N VAL A 217 21.27 -7.09 4.92
CA VAL A 217 22.51 -7.25 5.71
C VAL A 217 22.74 -6.01 6.59
N ARG A 218 23.00 -6.20 7.88
CA ARG A 218 23.34 -5.11 8.80
C ARG A 218 24.60 -4.37 8.35
N ARG A 219 24.55 -3.04 8.40
CA ARG A 219 25.66 -2.14 8.14
C ARG A 219 25.97 -1.33 9.39
N THR A 220 27.25 -1.13 9.65
CA THR A 220 27.69 -0.19 10.67
C THR A 220 27.65 1.23 10.11
N VAL A 221 27.26 2.19 10.93
CA VAL A 221 27.31 3.61 10.59
C VAL A 221 28.77 4.05 10.59
N PRO A 222 29.33 4.59 9.49
CA PRO A 222 30.70 5.08 9.47
C PRO A 222 30.91 6.22 10.48
N ALA A 223 32.13 6.35 11.01
CA ALA A 223 32.51 7.49 11.84
C ALA A 223 32.55 8.80 11.03
N CYS A 224 32.62 9.95 11.73
CA CYS A 224 32.87 11.24 11.07
C CYS A 224 34.12 11.16 10.17
N PRO A 225 34.08 11.79 8.98
CA PRO A 225 35.25 11.86 8.14
C PRO A 225 36.39 12.60 8.87
N GLY A 226 37.62 12.09 8.73
CA GLY A 226 38.80 12.76 9.28
C GLY A 226 39.06 14.12 8.61
N PRO A 227 39.95 14.96 9.17
CA PRO A 227 40.26 16.27 8.61
C PRO A 227 40.62 16.21 7.12
N GLY A 228 39.93 17.00 6.29
CA GLY A 228 40.12 17.01 4.83
C GLY A 228 39.27 16.01 4.05
N SER A 229 38.52 15.13 4.73
CA SER A 229 37.44 14.35 4.13
C SER A 229 36.09 14.98 4.49
N TRP A 230 35.12 14.87 3.58
CA TRP A 230 33.80 15.49 3.70
C TRP A 230 32.67 14.51 3.39
N LEU A 231 32.97 13.34 2.84
CA LEU A 231 31.98 12.39 2.35
C LEU A 231 31.85 11.22 3.31
N VAL A 232 30.62 10.92 3.69
CA VAL A 232 30.24 9.69 4.40
C VAL A 232 29.40 8.84 3.46
N ARG A 233 29.80 7.58 3.25
CA ARG A 233 29.11 6.65 2.34
C ARG A 233 28.33 5.63 3.17
N LEU A 234 27.01 5.66 3.06
CA LEU A 234 26.16 4.61 3.60
C LEU A 234 25.93 3.57 2.50
N GLN A 235 26.16 2.29 2.82
CA GLN A 235 25.94 1.17 1.91
C GLN A 235 24.50 0.68 2.05
N PRO A 236 23.87 0.17 0.98
CA PRO A 236 22.57 -0.49 1.10
C PRO A 236 22.62 -1.61 2.16
N GLY A 237 21.58 -1.69 2.98
CA GLY A 237 21.53 -2.60 4.12
C GLY A 237 20.65 -2.13 5.28
N TYR A 238 20.76 -2.85 6.39
CA TYR A 238 20.03 -2.60 7.63
C TYR A 238 20.82 -1.72 8.61
N TYR A 239 20.18 -0.70 9.17
CA TYR A 239 20.75 0.23 10.14
C TYR A 239 19.86 0.37 11.39
N ASP A 240 20.47 0.29 12.57
CA ASP A 240 19.81 0.26 13.88
C ASP A 240 20.29 1.35 14.86
N ASP A 241 21.35 2.07 14.53
CA ASP A 241 21.96 3.10 15.39
C ASP A 241 21.57 4.52 14.93
N ALA A 242 20.37 4.96 15.33
CA ALA A 242 19.88 6.31 15.11
C ALA A 242 20.80 7.38 15.71
N ARG A 243 21.47 7.07 16.83
CA ARG A 243 22.36 8.01 17.51
C ARG A 243 23.62 8.25 16.68
N ALA A 244 24.21 7.21 16.10
CA ALA A 244 25.35 7.36 15.20
C ALA A 244 24.98 8.14 13.94
N LEU A 245 23.84 7.85 13.31
CA LEU A 245 23.34 8.61 12.17
C LEU A 245 23.10 10.09 12.53
N THR A 246 22.48 10.34 13.68
CA THR A 246 22.25 11.71 14.17
C THR A 246 23.55 12.44 14.50
N ARG A 247 24.59 11.78 14.99
CA ARG A 247 25.92 12.41 15.13
C ARG A 247 26.48 12.85 13.78
N LEU A 248 26.31 12.03 12.74
CA LEU A 248 26.73 12.39 11.38
C LEU A 248 26.03 13.64 10.84
N THR A 249 24.76 13.85 11.22
CA THR A 249 23.90 14.90 10.67
C THR A 249 23.53 16.01 11.65
N GLY A 250 24.03 15.94 12.89
CA GLY A 250 23.58 16.74 14.02
C GLY A 250 24.57 17.76 14.55
N GLY A 251 25.76 17.86 13.94
CA GLY A 251 26.77 18.88 14.28
C GLY A 251 28.15 18.32 14.62
N ASP A 252 28.29 17.01 14.85
CA ASP A 252 29.59 16.40 15.15
C ASP A 252 30.47 16.30 13.88
N CYS A 253 29.84 16.26 12.70
CA CYS A 253 30.53 16.24 11.40
C CYS A 253 30.10 17.44 10.52
N PRO A 254 30.50 18.69 10.85
CA PRO A 254 30.08 19.86 10.10
C PRO A 254 30.59 19.81 8.65
N GLY A 255 29.75 20.23 7.71
CA GLY A 255 30.04 20.23 6.28
C GLY A 255 30.07 18.83 5.65
N ALA A 256 29.64 17.78 6.35
CA ALA A 256 29.60 16.44 5.76
C ALA A 256 28.52 16.33 4.67
N VAL A 257 28.78 15.47 3.68
CA VAL A 257 27.76 14.94 2.78
C VAL A 257 27.56 13.46 3.14
N VAL A 258 26.37 13.12 3.62
CA VAL A 258 25.98 11.74 3.91
C VAL A 258 25.29 11.20 2.66
N TRP A 259 26.01 10.38 1.90
CA TRP A 259 25.52 9.81 0.64
C TRP A 259 25.03 8.37 0.86
N LEU A 260 23.73 8.17 0.66
CA LEU A 260 23.12 6.86 0.51
C LEU A 260 23.31 6.43 -0.95
N GLN A 261 24.23 5.49 -1.17
CA GLN A 261 24.46 4.89 -2.48
C GLN A 261 23.18 4.25 -3.03
N PRO A 262 23.00 4.13 -4.36
CA PRO A 262 21.81 3.48 -4.90
C PRO A 262 21.59 2.07 -4.31
N GLY A 263 20.35 1.78 -3.93
CA GLY A 263 19.94 0.50 -3.33
C GLY A 263 18.90 0.66 -2.22
N LEU A 264 18.64 -0.46 -1.53
CA LEU A 264 17.61 -0.55 -0.49
C LEU A 264 18.21 -0.37 0.91
N TYR A 265 17.56 0.48 1.69
CA TYR A 265 17.92 0.79 3.07
C TYR A 265 16.77 0.42 3.99
N TYR A 266 17.05 -0.36 5.02
CA TYR A 266 16.09 -0.65 6.07
C TYR A 266 16.57 0.00 7.37
N PHE A 267 15.78 0.92 7.92
CA PHE A 267 16.05 1.56 9.20
C PHE A 267 15.09 1.03 10.25
N ASP A 268 15.66 0.43 11.29
CA ASP A 268 14.91 -0.04 12.46
C ASP A 268 15.69 0.27 13.75
N PHE A 269 15.35 1.39 14.36
CA PHE A 269 16.01 1.93 15.55
C PHE A 269 15.39 1.42 16.85
N THR A 270 14.33 0.61 16.78
CA THR A 270 13.58 0.13 17.95
C THR A 270 14.36 -0.90 18.76
N PHE A 271 15.35 -1.56 18.14
CA PHE A 271 16.19 -2.57 18.77
C PHE A 271 17.17 -2.02 19.82
N THR A 272 17.66 -0.79 19.66
CA THR A 272 18.77 -0.28 20.50
C THR A 272 18.32 0.46 21.76
N GLY A 273 17.02 0.55 22.03
CA GLY A 273 16.44 1.23 23.21
C GLY A 273 16.68 2.75 23.27
N GLY A 274 17.25 3.34 22.22
CA GLY A 274 17.50 4.78 22.09
C GLY A 274 16.29 5.55 21.54
N THR A 275 16.48 6.85 21.28
CA THR A 275 15.50 7.62 20.51
C THR A 275 15.42 7.03 19.11
N ALA A 276 14.26 6.52 18.70
CA ALA A 276 14.04 5.92 17.39
C ALA A 276 13.93 6.97 16.25
N VAL A 277 14.76 8.02 16.30
CA VAL A 277 14.72 9.16 15.40
C VAL A 277 16.12 9.46 14.89
N TRP A 278 16.29 9.42 13.56
CA TRP A 278 17.45 9.99 12.89
C TRP A 278 17.16 11.45 12.54
N THR A 279 17.89 12.38 13.17
CA THR A 279 17.66 13.82 13.01
C THR A 279 18.78 14.52 12.23
N VAL A 280 18.41 15.39 11.30
CA VAL A 280 19.31 16.29 10.55
C VAL A 280 19.17 17.72 11.10
N THR A 281 20.07 18.14 11.98
CA THR A 281 20.00 19.45 12.67
C THR A 281 21.13 20.42 12.33
N ASP A 282 22.17 19.97 11.61
CA ASP A 282 23.27 20.82 11.15
C ASP A 282 22.96 21.40 9.76
N PRO A 283 22.85 22.74 9.61
CA PRO A 283 22.54 23.38 8.32
C PRO A 283 23.65 23.22 7.27
N THR A 284 24.87 22.84 7.69
CA THR A 284 26.00 22.63 6.79
C THR A 284 26.04 21.23 6.20
N VAL A 285 25.24 20.28 6.72
CA VAL A 285 25.20 18.89 6.27
C VAL A 285 24.21 18.68 5.13
N SER A 286 24.56 17.80 4.19
CA SER A 286 23.67 17.36 3.11
C SER A 286 23.51 15.85 3.13
N VAL A 287 22.28 15.35 3.24
CA VAL A 287 21.92 13.95 3.04
C VAL A 287 21.43 13.79 1.60
N VAL A 288 22.06 12.92 0.82
CA VAL A 288 21.68 12.67 -0.57
C VAL A 288 21.51 11.17 -0.78
N GLY A 289 20.39 10.74 -1.33
CA GLY A 289 20.12 9.34 -1.65
C GLY A 289 19.87 9.13 -3.14
N GLY A 290 20.61 8.19 -3.73
CA GLY A 290 20.51 7.82 -5.15
C GLY A 290 21.79 8.13 -5.92
N THR A 291 21.69 8.17 -7.24
CA THR A 291 22.82 8.47 -8.12
C THR A 291 23.18 9.96 -8.06
N PRO A 292 24.42 10.36 -7.69
CA PRO A 292 24.82 11.77 -7.63
C PRO A 292 24.61 12.51 -8.95
N ALA A 293 24.03 13.72 -8.88
CA ALA A 293 23.84 14.59 -10.04
C ALA A 293 24.47 15.97 -9.78
N GLY A 294 25.33 16.43 -10.69
CA GLY A 294 25.96 17.75 -10.59
C GLY A 294 27.08 17.88 -9.53
N TRP A 295 27.46 16.79 -8.86
CA TRP A 295 28.61 16.74 -7.95
C TRP A 295 29.34 15.40 -8.05
N ASP A 296 30.64 15.39 -7.70
CA ASP A 296 31.50 14.20 -7.78
C ASP A 296 31.87 13.69 -6.36
N PRO A 297 31.44 12.48 -5.97
CA PRO A 297 31.82 11.88 -4.68
C PRO A 297 33.31 11.51 -4.59
N GLY A 298 34.07 11.58 -5.68
CA GLY A 298 35.53 11.43 -5.71
C GLY A 298 36.31 12.73 -5.49
N ALA A 299 35.63 13.88 -5.37
CA ALA A 299 36.30 15.18 -5.26
C ALA A 299 37.14 15.30 -3.97
N PRO A 300 38.36 15.88 -4.05
CA PRO A 300 39.26 15.99 -2.89
C PRO A 300 38.80 17.03 -1.85
N ALA A 301 37.85 17.90 -2.20
CA ALA A 301 37.23 18.88 -1.32
C ALA A 301 35.72 18.85 -1.54
N ARG A 302 34.96 19.32 -0.53
CA ARG A 302 33.49 19.30 -0.56
C ARG A 302 32.96 20.08 -1.77
N PRO A 303 32.26 19.44 -2.72
CA PRO A 303 31.63 20.14 -3.82
C PRO A 303 30.37 20.88 -3.33
N THR A 304 29.93 21.87 -4.10
CA THR A 304 28.56 22.41 -3.95
C THR A 304 27.57 21.34 -4.39
N VAL A 305 26.79 20.81 -3.46
CA VAL A 305 25.68 19.91 -3.77
C VAL A 305 24.49 20.75 -4.28
N PRO A 306 23.94 20.48 -5.47
CA PRO A 306 22.75 21.18 -5.93
C PRO A 306 21.54 20.92 -5.01
N ASP A 307 20.73 21.95 -4.81
CA ASP A 307 19.56 21.94 -3.93
C ASP A 307 18.40 22.69 -4.60
N PRO A 308 17.37 21.97 -5.10
CA PRO A 308 17.35 20.53 -5.30
C PRO A 308 18.20 20.11 -6.53
N GLY A 309 18.41 18.80 -6.73
CA GLY A 309 19.13 18.23 -7.87
C GLY A 309 20.44 17.54 -7.50
N GLY A 310 20.65 17.21 -6.22
CA GLY A 310 21.76 16.42 -5.73
C GLY A 310 21.72 14.95 -6.18
N CYS A 311 20.55 14.43 -6.57
CA CYS A 311 20.43 13.10 -7.17
C CYS A 311 19.72 13.11 -8.53
N ASP A 312 20.08 12.15 -9.39
CA ASP A 312 19.52 11.98 -10.74
C ASP A 312 18.17 11.25 -10.67
N ARG A 313 17.11 11.95 -11.08
CA ARG A 313 15.71 11.50 -11.01
C ARG A 313 15.30 10.62 -12.19
N THR A 314 16.20 10.43 -13.16
CA THR A 314 15.92 9.71 -14.41
C THR A 314 16.54 8.33 -14.43
N ARG A 315 17.37 8.01 -13.44
CA ARG A 315 18.13 6.77 -13.37
C ARG A 315 17.27 5.64 -12.81
N PRO A 316 17.39 4.41 -13.36
CA PRO A 316 16.82 3.24 -12.71
C PRO A 316 17.48 3.00 -11.34
N GLU A 317 18.73 3.44 -11.15
CA GLU A 317 19.45 3.34 -9.87
C GLU A 317 19.10 4.50 -8.92
N GLY A 318 18.14 4.26 -8.02
CA GLY A 318 17.73 5.16 -6.94
C GLY A 318 17.92 4.56 -5.55
N VAL A 319 17.28 5.16 -4.56
CA VAL A 319 17.19 4.64 -3.19
C VAL A 319 15.76 4.34 -2.81
N GLU A 320 15.57 3.25 -2.08
CA GLU A 320 14.32 2.94 -1.39
C GLU A 320 14.62 2.87 0.10
N VAL A 321 14.05 3.82 0.85
CA VAL A 321 14.22 3.94 2.30
C VAL A 321 13.02 3.31 2.98
N MET A 322 13.20 2.12 3.53
CA MET A 322 12.21 1.43 4.34
C MET A 322 12.38 1.79 5.82
N MET A 323 11.28 2.16 6.47
CA MET A 323 11.22 2.52 7.89
C MET A 323 10.36 1.48 8.62
N GLY A 324 10.99 0.73 9.54
CA GLY A 324 10.32 -0.27 10.38
C GLY A 324 10.19 0.14 11.84
N GLY A 325 9.39 -0.60 12.60
CA GLY A 325 9.24 -0.43 14.05
C GLY A 325 8.86 1.00 14.48
N GLY A 326 9.56 1.55 15.46
CA GLY A 326 9.33 2.94 15.93
C GLY A 326 10.05 4.03 15.14
N SER A 327 10.71 3.67 14.03
CA SER A 327 11.76 4.48 13.39
C SER A 327 11.24 5.71 12.65
N ARG A 328 11.96 6.83 12.77
CA ARG A 328 11.60 8.12 12.17
C ARG A 328 12.80 8.80 11.54
N PHE A 329 12.54 9.54 10.47
CA PHE A 329 13.50 10.44 9.83
C PHE A 329 13.02 11.88 9.95
N GLN A 330 13.84 12.73 10.57
CA GLN A 330 13.51 14.11 10.90
C GLN A 330 14.54 15.10 10.33
N VAL A 331 14.07 16.12 9.61
CA VAL A 331 14.91 17.20 9.04
C VAL A 331 14.53 18.54 9.67
N ASP A 332 15.44 19.11 10.46
CA ASP A 332 15.19 20.36 11.20
C ASP A 332 15.95 21.57 10.63
N ARG A 333 17.17 21.40 10.12
CA ARG A 333 17.96 22.52 9.54
C ARG A 333 18.83 22.18 8.34
N GLY A 334 19.20 20.92 8.13
CA GLY A 334 20.06 20.50 7.01
C GLY A 334 19.30 20.31 5.69
N HIS A 335 20.05 19.86 4.67
CA HIS A 335 19.49 19.48 3.37
C HIS A 335 19.35 17.96 3.26
N ALA A 336 18.18 17.48 2.82
CA ALA A 336 17.95 16.07 2.50
C ALA A 336 17.26 15.93 1.13
N GLU A 337 17.86 15.17 0.22
CA GLU A 337 17.24 14.81 -1.07
C GLU A 337 17.32 13.30 -1.32
N LEU A 338 16.17 12.66 -1.60
CA LEU A 338 16.06 11.23 -1.92
C LEU A 338 15.48 11.04 -3.32
N CYS A 339 16.09 10.19 -4.15
CA CYS A 339 15.57 9.82 -5.47
C CYS A 339 15.16 8.35 -5.52
N ALA A 340 13.88 8.07 -5.78
CA ALA A 340 13.36 6.71 -5.98
C ALA A 340 13.97 6.05 -7.23
N PRO A 341 14.07 4.71 -7.27
CA PRO A 341 14.40 4.00 -8.49
C PRO A 341 13.31 4.20 -9.55
N VAL A 342 13.72 4.36 -10.81
CA VAL A 342 12.81 4.49 -11.95
C VAL A 342 12.58 3.10 -12.57
N ALA A 343 11.48 2.44 -12.18
CA ALA A 343 10.98 1.22 -12.82
C ALA A 343 9.75 1.55 -13.71
N PRO A 344 9.63 0.96 -14.91
CA PRO A 344 8.49 1.21 -15.82
C PRO A 344 7.21 0.50 -15.37
N ASP A 345 7.31 -0.53 -14.55
CA ASP A 345 6.26 -1.46 -14.13
C ASP A 345 5.99 -1.45 -12.62
N ALA A 346 6.68 -0.59 -11.87
CA ALA A 346 6.50 -0.47 -10.43
C ALA A 346 6.40 0.98 -9.97
N GLN A 347 5.73 1.16 -8.83
CA GLN A 347 5.59 2.46 -8.20
C GLN A 347 6.97 2.99 -7.78
N GLN A 348 7.28 4.24 -8.14
CA GLN A 348 8.57 4.85 -7.76
C GLN A 348 8.52 5.35 -6.32
N VAL A 349 8.65 4.43 -5.36
CA VAL A 349 8.61 4.71 -3.92
C VAL A 349 10.01 5.11 -3.45
N ALA A 350 10.15 6.29 -2.85
CA ALA A 350 11.42 6.72 -2.23
C ALA A 350 11.45 6.38 -0.73
N VAL A 351 10.30 6.51 -0.07
CA VAL A 351 10.13 6.24 1.36
C VAL A 351 8.97 5.27 1.53
N TYR A 352 9.24 4.13 2.15
CA TYR A 352 8.29 3.06 2.42
C TYR A 352 8.18 2.84 3.93
N GLY A 353 6.99 3.04 4.50
CA GLY A 353 6.69 2.69 5.87
C GLY A 353 6.23 1.23 5.96
N VAL A 354 6.96 0.41 6.70
CA VAL A 354 6.68 -1.03 6.79
C VAL A 354 5.31 -1.27 7.41
N GLN A 355 4.47 -2.00 6.67
CA GLN A 355 3.15 -2.41 7.10
C GLN A 355 3.22 -3.67 7.95
N PRO A 356 2.31 -3.83 8.95
CA PRO A 356 2.04 -5.14 9.52
C PRO A 356 1.59 -6.09 8.39
N PRO A 357 2.05 -7.35 8.41
CA PRO A 357 1.54 -8.36 7.50
C PRO A 357 0.02 -8.34 7.56
N LYS A 358 -0.65 -8.12 6.42
CA LYS A 358 -2.11 -8.23 6.38
C LYS A 358 -2.44 -9.70 6.67
N PRO A 359 -3.28 -9.97 7.69
CA PRO A 359 -3.66 -11.34 8.02
C PRO A 359 -4.48 -11.99 6.90
N SER A 360 -5.07 -11.20 6.01
CA SER A 360 -5.82 -11.65 4.85
C SER A 360 -5.68 -10.70 3.66
N HIS A 361 -5.63 -11.26 2.46
CA HIS A 361 -5.58 -10.56 1.18
C HIS A 361 -6.86 -10.80 0.40
N THR A 362 -7.45 -9.75 -0.15
CA THR A 362 -8.59 -9.89 -1.07
C THR A 362 -8.07 -10.08 -2.48
N LEU A 363 -8.31 -11.25 -3.05
CA LEU A 363 -8.04 -11.57 -4.46
C LEU A 363 -9.32 -11.39 -5.27
N LYS A 364 -9.27 -10.49 -6.24
CA LYS A 364 -10.31 -10.34 -7.25
C LYS A 364 -9.96 -11.22 -8.46
N PRO A 365 -10.96 -11.82 -9.15
CA PRO A 365 -10.73 -12.48 -10.41
C PRO A 365 -10.27 -11.45 -11.45
N THR A 366 -9.33 -11.84 -12.31
CA THR A 366 -8.78 -10.95 -13.35
C THR A 366 -9.33 -11.25 -14.74
N ALA A 367 -10.10 -12.34 -14.89
CA ALA A 367 -10.64 -12.75 -16.18
C ALA A 367 -12.03 -13.40 -16.07
N VAL A 368 -12.87 -13.14 -17.07
CA VAL A 368 -14.06 -13.94 -17.39
C VAL A 368 -13.63 -15.02 -18.38
N VAL A 369 -13.75 -16.29 -17.99
CA VAL A 369 -13.35 -17.46 -18.81
C VAL A 369 -14.44 -17.81 -19.81
N THR A 370 -15.67 -17.93 -19.32
CA THR A 370 -16.85 -18.19 -20.14
C THR A 370 -18.03 -17.41 -19.59
N ASP A 371 -18.90 -16.95 -20.48
CA ASP A 371 -20.15 -16.31 -20.13
C ASP A 371 -21.26 -16.87 -21.04
N THR A 372 -22.40 -17.17 -20.43
CA THR A 372 -23.62 -17.61 -21.11
C THR A 372 -24.78 -16.85 -20.47
N GLY A 373 -25.33 -15.86 -21.17
CA GLY A 373 -26.57 -15.20 -20.74
C GLY A 373 -26.44 -14.03 -19.76
N PHE A 374 -25.23 -13.65 -19.32
CA PHE A 374 -25.04 -12.37 -18.62
C PHE A 374 -24.70 -11.25 -19.62
N ALA A 375 -25.31 -10.09 -19.44
CA ALA A 375 -24.88 -8.86 -20.08
C ALA A 375 -23.76 -8.22 -19.25
N ASN A 376 -22.73 -7.69 -19.91
CA ASN A 376 -21.57 -7.04 -19.29
C ASN A 376 -20.85 -7.93 -18.25
N PRO A 377 -20.45 -9.17 -18.59
CA PRO A 377 -19.88 -10.12 -17.63
C PRO A 377 -18.61 -9.61 -16.94
N THR A 378 -17.88 -8.66 -17.54
CA THR A 378 -16.69 -8.03 -16.93
C THR A 378 -16.99 -7.23 -15.67
N HIS A 379 -18.24 -6.80 -15.44
CA HIS A 379 -18.65 -6.14 -14.20
C HIS A 379 -18.52 -7.06 -12.97
N ALA A 380 -18.57 -8.37 -13.15
CA ALA A 380 -18.34 -9.33 -12.07
C ALA A 380 -16.89 -9.32 -11.53
N LEU A 381 -15.94 -8.69 -12.24
CA LEU A 381 -14.53 -8.60 -11.82
C LEU A 381 -14.26 -7.44 -10.84
N THR A 382 -15.18 -6.49 -10.69
CA THR A 382 -14.89 -5.17 -10.07
C THR A 382 -15.39 -4.99 -8.64
N SER A 383 -15.91 -6.04 -7.99
CA SER A 383 -16.57 -6.06 -6.66
C SER A 383 -16.45 -4.76 -5.83
N GLY A 384 -17.58 -4.06 -5.64
CA GLY A 384 -17.70 -2.96 -4.69
C GLY A 384 -17.00 -1.65 -5.08
N GLU A 385 -16.31 -1.57 -6.21
CA GLU A 385 -15.89 -0.28 -6.77
C GLU A 385 -17.07 0.34 -7.51
N GLN A 386 -17.68 1.37 -6.93
CA GLN A 386 -18.61 2.21 -7.67
C GLN A 386 -17.88 2.76 -8.91
N PRO A 387 -18.27 2.42 -10.15
CA PRO A 387 -17.38 2.68 -11.28
C PRO A 387 -17.30 4.17 -11.59
N SER A 388 -16.09 4.70 -11.52
CA SER A 388 -15.69 5.84 -12.35
C SER A 388 -15.17 5.40 -13.73
N LEU A 389 -15.33 4.11 -14.09
CA LEU A 389 -14.99 3.58 -15.41
C LEU A 389 -15.74 4.37 -16.51
N PRO A 390 -15.05 4.87 -17.54
CA PRO A 390 -15.68 5.55 -18.67
C PRO A 390 -16.55 4.54 -19.45
N GLY A 391 -17.86 4.53 -19.16
CA GLY A 391 -18.82 3.58 -19.72
C GLY A 391 -20.10 3.45 -18.89
N CYS A 392 -19.99 3.66 -17.57
CA CYS A 392 -21.12 3.62 -16.65
C CYS A 392 -21.62 5.06 -16.39
N SER A 393 -22.48 5.60 -17.27
CA SER A 393 -23.21 6.83 -16.90
C SER A 393 -24.31 6.46 -15.90
N PRO A 394 -24.43 7.13 -14.73
CA PRO A 394 -25.53 6.89 -13.81
C PRO A 394 -26.84 7.26 -14.52
N PRO A 395 -27.71 6.29 -14.84
CA PRO A 395 -29.05 6.61 -15.29
C PRO A 395 -29.87 6.96 -14.05
N SER A 396 -30.87 7.82 -14.18
CA SER A 396 -31.89 8.07 -13.16
C SER A 396 -32.83 6.87 -12.91
N GLY A 397 -32.36 5.65 -13.15
CA GLY A 397 -33.06 4.38 -12.98
C GLY A 397 -32.09 3.28 -12.55
N THR A 398 -32.59 2.33 -11.75
CA THR A 398 -31.89 1.31 -10.96
C THR A 398 -31.05 0.27 -11.72
N THR A 399 -30.57 0.54 -12.93
CA THR A 399 -29.61 -0.36 -13.63
C THR A 399 -28.19 -0.04 -13.16
N GLY A 400 -27.75 -0.76 -12.13
CA GLY A 400 -26.40 -0.69 -11.55
C GLY A 400 -25.33 -1.29 -12.47
N CYS A 401 -24.06 -1.16 -12.06
CA CYS A 401 -22.89 -1.68 -12.78
C CYS A 401 -22.70 -3.18 -12.50
N THR A 402 -23.73 -3.95 -12.77
CA THR A 402 -23.79 -5.38 -12.49
C THR A 402 -23.67 -6.18 -13.79
N ALA A 403 -23.25 -7.43 -13.66
CA ALA A 403 -23.44 -8.43 -14.71
C ALA A 403 -24.88 -8.94 -14.59
N ASP A 404 -25.70 -8.66 -15.61
CA ASP A 404 -27.15 -8.86 -15.52
C ASP A 404 -27.58 -10.05 -16.38
N ALA A 405 -28.32 -11.00 -15.82
CA ALA A 405 -28.98 -12.05 -16.58
C ALA A 405 -30.50 -11.91 -16.48
N VAL A 406 -31.16 -11.72 -17.63
CA VAL A 406 -32.63 -11.73 -17.72
C VAL A 406 -33.08 -13.11 -18.17
N LEU A 407 -33.79 -13.82 -17.29
CA LEU A 407 -34.25 -15.18 -17.50
C LEU A 407 -35.73 -15.16 -17.89
N GLY A 408 -36.08 -15.83 -18.99
CA GLY A 408 -37.44 -15.89 -19.52
C GLY A 408 -37.89 -17.30 -19.92
N PRO A 409 -39.19 -17.51 -20.17
CA PRO A 409 -39.75 -18.83 -20.40
C PRO A 409 -39.50 -19.33 -21.84
N THR A 410 -39.19 -18.42 -22.77
CA THR A 410 -38.74 -18.69 -24.14
C THR A 410 -37.26 -19.05 -24.20
N ASP A 411 -36.47 -18.52 -23.27
CA ASP A 411 -35.01 -18.64 -23.19
C ASP A 411 -34.64 -19.37 -21.89
N ARG A 412 -35.19 -20.59 -21.70
CA ARG A 412 -34.95 -21.44 -20.51
C ARG A 412 -33.49 -21.90 -20.34
N GLN A 413 -32.54 -21.31 -21.06
CA GLN A 413 -31.15 -21.60 -20.84
C GLN A 413 -30.72 -20.97 -19.51
N PRO A 414 -30.10 -21.75 -18.61
CA PRO A 414 -29.50 -21.17 -17.42
C PRO A 414 -28.46 -20.14 -17.83
N ALA A 415 -28.39 -19.03 -17.12
CA ALA A 415 -27.29 -18.10 -17.26
C ALA A 415 -26.12 -18.57 -16.40
N SER A 416 -24.89 -18.48 -16.90
CA SER A 416 -23.69 -18.85 -16.16
C SER A 416 -22.50 -17.99 -16.56
N ILE A 417 -21.73 -17.55 -15.56
CA ILE A 417 -20.47 -16.85 -15.76
C ILE A 417 -19.36 -17.58 -14.98
N GLN A 418 -18.24 -17.88 -15.63
CA GLN A 418 -17.06 -18.49 -15.03
C GLN A 418 -15.95 -17.44 -14.94
N LEU A 419 -15.44 -17.23 -13.73
CA LEU A 419 -14.39 -16.29 -13.39
C LEU A 419 -13.10 -17.04 -13.01
N ALA A 420 -11.95 -16.48 -13.35
CA ALA A 420 -10.64 -17.04 -13.02
C ALA A 420 -9.58 -15.95 -12.81
N GLY A 421 -8.34 -16.40 -12.62
CA GLY A 421 -7.20 -15.50 -12.44
C GLY A 421 -7.18 -14.86 -11.06
N PHE A 422 -7.54 -15.64 -10.03
CA PHE A 422 -7.27 -15.31 -8.63
C PHE A 422 -5.76 -15.44 -8.36
N THR A 423 -4.96 -14.61 -9.01
CA THR A 423 -3.50 -14.65 -8.88
C THR A 423 -3.10 -14.14 -7.51
N PRO A 424 -2.52 -14.98 -6.64
CA PRO A 424 -2.12 -14.56 -5.32
C PRO A 424 -0.91 -13.64 -5.35
N GLN A 425 -0.96 -12.57 -4.56
CA GLN A 425 0.23 -11.88 -4.04
C GLN A 425 0.74 -12.60 -2.78
N VAL A 426 0.68 -13.93 -2.76
CA VAL A 426 1.11 -14.74 -1.62
C VAL A 426 2.58 -15.12 -1.84
N PRO A 427 3.49 -14.80 -0.90
CA PRO A 427 4.90 -15.15 -1.04
C PRO A 427 5.09 -16.65 -1.30
N PRO A 428 5.98 -17.04 -2.22
CA PRO A 428 6.27 -18.45 -2.49
C PRO A 428 6.63 -19.22 -1.21
N GLY A 429 6.04 -20.41 -1.04
CA GLY A 429 6.25 -21.27 0.13
C GLY A 429 5.33 -20.98 1.33
N SER A 430 4.45 -19.98 1.24
CA SER A 430 3.42 -19.74 2.26
C SER A 430 2.38 -20.86 2.28
N VAL A 431 1.74 -21.08 3.42
CA VAL A 431 0.55 -21.93 3.53
C VAL A 431 -0.66 -21.03 3.71
N ILE A 432 -1.71 -21.27 2.94
CA ILE A 432 -2.98 -20.59 3.11
C ILE A 432 -3.70 -21.19 4.33
N THR A 433 -4.11 -20.31 5.23
CA THR A 433 -4.73 -20.64 6.52
C THR A 433 -6.21 -20.26 6.57
N GLY A 434 -6.67 -19.48 5.59
CA GLY A 434 -8.08 -19.17 5.37
C GLY A 434 -8.28 -18.84 3.90
N ALA A 435 -9.37 -19.31 3.31
CA ALA A 435 -9.72 -18.98 1.93
C ALA A 435 -11.24 -18.86 1.86
N THR A 436 -11.76 -17.65 1.92
CA THR A 436 -13.19 -17.41 2.06
C THR A 436 -13.71 -16.64 0.86
N LEU A 437 -14.66 -17.21 0.15
CA LEU A 437 -15.26 -16.59 -1.03
C LEU A 437 -16.44 -15.71 -0.63
N GLY A 438 -16.39 -14.45 -1.05
CA GLY A 438 -17.50 -13.50 -0.99
C GLY A 438 -18.21 -13.39 -2.32
N VAL A 439 -19.54 -13.33 -2.29
CA VAL A 439 -20.41 -13.15 -3.45
C VAL A 439 -21.40 -12.06 -3.13
N ARG A 440 -21.51 -11.05 -4.01
CA ARG A 440 -22.48 -9.96 -3.87
C ARG A 440 -23.41 -9.90 -5.08
N HIS A 441 -24.70 -10.07 -4.84
CA HIS A 441 -25.69 -10.19 -5.90
C HIS A 441 -27.09 -9.70 -5.47
N GLU A 442 -28.00 -9.59 -6.44
CA GLU A 442 -29.41 -9.22 -6.29
C GLU A 442 -30.29 -10.09 -7.20
N ASP A 443 -31.36 -10.60 -6.63
CA ASP A 443 -32.30 -11.51 -7.27
C ASP A 443 -33.69 -10.88 -7.33
N ASP A 444 -34.15 -10.57 -8.55
CA ASP A 444 -35.50 -10.10 -8.80
C ASP A 444 -36.33 -11.17 -9.55
N GLY A 445 -37.59 -11.35 -9.17
CA GLY A 445 -38.51 -12.32 -9.77
C GLY A 445 -38.39 -13.78 -9.29
N ASP A 446 -38.72 -14.72 -10.19
CA ASP A 446 -38.98 -16.15 -9.92
C ASP A 446 -37.70 -17.02 -9.81
N LEU A 447 -36.80 -16.65 -8.90
CA LEU A 447 -35.60 -17.40 -8.47
C LEU A 447 -35.79 -17.94 -7.03
N THR A 448 -36.83 -18.72 -6.81
CA THR A 448 -37.26 -19.11 -5.45
C THR A 448 -36.98 -20.57 -5.11
N THR A 449 -36.70 -21.42 -6.10
CA THR A 449 -36.37 -22.82 -5.84
C THR A 449 -34.95 -22.97 -5.29
N PRO A 450 -34.72 -23.80 -4.26
CA PRO A 450 -33.37 -24.11 -3.81
C PRO A 450 -32.52 -24.66 -4.97
N GLY A 451 -31.38 -24.02 -5.24
CA GLY A 451 -30.53 -24.33 -6.38
C GLY A 451 -30.84 -23.54 -7.67
N ALA A 452 -31.81 -22.62 -7.65
CA ALA A 452 -31.99 -21.63 -8.72
C ALA A 452 -30.74 -20.76 -8.91
N LEU A 453 -30.03 -20.48 -7.81
CA LEU A 453 -28.70 -19.89 -7.80
C LEU A 453 -27.69 -20.91 -7.30
N THR A 454 -26.57 -21.03 -8.00
CA THR A 454 -25.45 -21.86 -7.55
C THR A 454 -24.11 -21.19 -7.81
N VAL A 455 -23.25 -21.24 -6.80
CA VAL A 455 -21.83 -20.91 -6.91
C VAL A 455 -21.07 -22.23 -6.88
N THR A 456 -20.37 -22.55 -7.96
CA THR A 456 -19.54 -23.74 -8.09
C THR A 456 -18.08 -23.34 -8.22
N THR A 457 -17.25 -23.80 -7.30
CA THR A 457 -15.80 -23.59 -7.32
C THR A 457 -15.08 -24.85 -7.79
N ALA A 458 -14.03 -24.67 -8.59
CA ALA A 458 -13.20 -25.75 -9.09
C ALA A 458 -11.73 -25.34 -9.09
N VAL A 459 -10.83 -26.29 -8.86
CA VAL A 459 -9.40 -26.10 -9.05
C VAL A 459 -8.97 -26.95 -10.24
N GLY A 460 -8.54 -26.30 -11.32
CA GLY A 460 -8.32 -26.95 -12.60
C GLY A 460 -9.63 -27.51 -13.16
N LYS A 461 -9.73 -28.84 -13.29
CA LYS A 461 -10.96 -29.53 -13.76
C LYS A 461 -11.80 -30.11 -12.63
N ASP A 462 -11.31 -30.08 -11.40
CA ASP A 462 -11.94 -30.76 -10.28
C ASP A 462 -12.84 -29.78 -9.52
N THR A 463 -14.16 -29.98 -9.61
CA THR A 463 -15.14 -29.27 -8.81
C THR A 463 -14.95 -29.63 -7.34
N CYS A 464 -14.75 -28.63 -6.48
CA CYS A 464 -14.47 -28.83 -5.07
C CYS A 464 -15.62 -28.42 -4.15
N ARG A 465 -16.39 -27.37 -4.48
CA ARG A 465 -17.54 -26.95 -3.68
C ARG A 465 -18.64 -26.39 -4.57
N THR A 466 -19.89 -26.74 -4.26
CA THR A 466 -21.08 -26.10 -4.83
C THR A 466 -21.97 -25.67 -3.68
N VAL A 467 -22.37 -24.41 -3.67
CA VAL A 467 -23.30 -23.86 -2.69
C VAL A 467 -24.45 -23.16 -3.39
N SER A 468 -25.59 -23.09 -2.72
CA SER A 468 -26.72 -22.27 -3.13
C SER A 468 -26.73 -21.00 -2.28
N PRO A 469 -26.43 -19.83 -2.89
CA PRO A 469 -26.58 -18.51 -2.28
C PRO A 469 -27.91 -18.28 -1.56
N SER A 470 -27.90 -17.34 -0.63
CA SER A 470 -29.15 -16.84 -0.04
C SER A 470 -29.85 -15.93 -1.04
N ARG A 471 -31.18 -15.86 -0.99
CA ARG A 471 -31.92 -14.95 -1.85
C ARG A 471 -31.83 -13.51 -1.33
N HIS A 472 -31.43 -12.58 -2.18
CA HIS A 472 -31.30 -11.15 -1.85
C HIS A 472 -32.17 -10.31 -2.80
N PRO A 473 -33.33 -9.79 -2.37
CA PRO A 473 -34.19 -8.96 -3.22
C PRO A 473 -33.62 -7.55 -3.50
N ALA A 474 -32.45 -7.25 -2.93
CA ALA A 474 -31.67 -6.04 -3.14
C ALA A 474 -30.20 -6.42 -3.02
N LEU A 475 -29.32 -5.70 -3.71
CA LEU A 475 -27.90 -6.00 -3.73
C LEU A 475 -27.27 -6.19 -2.33
N ALA A 476 -26.90 -7.43 -2.01
CA ALA A 476 -26.34 -7.81 -0.72
C ALA A 476 -25.26 -8.89 -0.87
N THR A 477 -24.43 -9.02 0.17
CA THR A 477 -23.35 -10.00 0.23
C THR A 477 -23.83 -11.24 0.98
N ASP A 478 -23.54 -12.41 0.43
CA ASP A 478 -23.81 -13.69 1.09
C ASP A 478 -22.93 -13.92 2.33
N PRO A 479 -23.36 -14.83 3.24
CA PRO A 479 -22.47 -15.38 4.25
C PRO A 479 -21.19 -15.93 3.60
N PRO A 480 -20.00 -15.69 4.22
CA PRO A 480 -18.74 -16.08 3.61
C PRO A 480 -18.62 -17.59 3.38
N ILE A 481 -18.14 -18.01 2.21
CA ILE A 481 -18.05 -19.43 1.82
C ILE A 481 -16.60 -19.93 2.00
N ASP A 482 -16.34 -20.75 3.01
CA ASP A 482 -15.01 -21.33 3.25
C ASP A 482 -14.59 -22.33 2.15
N LEU A 483 -13.55 -22.01 1.40
CA LEU A 483 -12.97 -22.86 0.37
C LEU A 483 -11.74 -23.63 0.83
N LEU A 484 -11.17 -23.34 2.00
CA LEU A 484 -9.84 -23.83 2.37
C LEU A 484 -9.78 -25.36 2.34
N ALA A 485 -10.59 -26.01 3.19
CA ALA A 485 -10.61 -27.47 3.29
C ALA A 485 -11.30 -28.11 2.08
N ALA A 486 -12.39 -27.52 1.60
CA ALA A 486 -13.21 -28.07 0.52
C ALA A 486 -12.43 -28.15 -0.81
N CYS A 487 -11.63 -27.12 -1.11
CA CYS A 487 -10.85 -27.03 -2.34
C CYS A 487 -9.37 -27.36 -2.14
N GLY A 488 -8.94 -27.67 -0.91
CA GLY A 488 -7.54 -27.99 -0.57
C GLY A 488 -6.58 -26.85 -0.94
N LEU A 489 -6.99 -25.61 -0.69
CA LEU A 489 -6.27 -24.40 -1.09
C LEU A 489 -5.07 -24.08 -0.20
N THR A 490 -4.60 -25.00 0.63
CA THR A 490 -3.44 -24.78 1.51
C THR A 490 -2.16 -24.42 0.74
N ASP A 491 -2.03 -24.87 -0.51
CA ASP A 491 -0.96 -24.50 -1.44
C ASP A 491 -1.38 -23.29 -2.29
N PRO A 492 -0.68 -22.15 -2.19
CA PRO A 492 -0.98 -20.94 -2.97
C PRO A 492 -0.98 -21.15 -4.48
N THR A 493 -0.21 -22.11 -5.00
CA THR A 493 -0.17 -22.37 -6.44
C THR A 493 -1.52 -22.80 -7.00
N ARG A 494 -2.37 -23.42 -6.16
CA ARG A 494 -3.72 -23.86 -6.54
C ARG A 494 -4.70 -22.71 -6.74
N LEU A 495 -4.40 -21.51 -6.23
CA LEU A 495 -5.23 -20.33 -6.47
C LEU A 495 -5.18 -19.88 -7.94
N ALA A 496 -4.04 -20.06 -8.62
CA ALA A 496 -3.93 -19.75 -10.05
C ALA A 496 -4.88 -20.60 -10.90
N ASP A 497 -5.15 -21.83 -10.47
CA ASP A 497 -6.06 -22.78 -11.11
C ASP A 497 -7.50 -22.68 -10.57
N LEU A 498 -7.77 -21.81 -9.59
CA LEU A 498 -9.11 -21.64 -9.03
C LEU A 498 -10.01 -20.94 -10.04
N THR A 499 -11.16 -21.56 -10.30
CA THR A 499 -12.25 -20.97 -11.07
C THR A 499 -13.53 -20.96 -10.25
N VAL A 500 -14.34 -19.92 -10.45
CA VAL A 500 -15.64 -19.76 -9.79
C VAL A 500 -16.69 -19.61 -10.87
N THR A 501 -17.66 -20.52 -10.90
CA THR A 501 -18.81 -20.47 -11.80
C THR A 501 -20.03 -20.03 -11.01
N TYR A 502 -20.59 -18.88 -11.37
CA TYR A 502 -21.86 -18.40 -10.85
C TYR A 502 -22.95 -18.70 -11.88
N SER A 503 -24.05 -19.31 -11.47
CA SER A 503 -25.15 -19.62 -12.39
C SER A 503 -26.52 -19.38 -11.79
N ALA A 504 -27.43 -18.93 -12.64
CA ALA A 504 -28.82 -18.65 -12.33
C ALA A 504 -29.75 -19.39 -13.29
N ALA A 505 -30.78 -20.05 -12.76
CA ALA A 505 -31.76 -20.81 -13.51
C ALA A 505 -33.17 -20.46 -13.02
N LEU A 506 -34.07 -20.18 -13.97
CA LEU A 506 -35.47 -19.87 -13.68
C LEU A 506 -36.16 -21.08 -13.04
N ASP A 507 -37.03 -20.83 -12.06
CA ASP A 507 -37.86 -21.87 -11.45
C ASP A 507 -38.66 -22.64 -12.52
N ALA A 508 -38.94 -23.92 -12.31
CA ALA A 508 -39.63 -24.77 -13.30
C ALA A 508 -40.99 -24.22 -13.78
N ASN A 509 -41.63 -23.36 -12.98
CA ASN A 509 -42.89 -22.67 -13.29
C ASN A 509 -42.74 -21.13 -13.34
N GLY A 510 -41.51 -20.62 -13.27
CA GLY A 510 -41.23 -19.19 -13.28
C GLY A 510 -41.58 -18.54 -14.63
N SER A 511 -41.96 -17.28 -14.56
CA SER A 511 -42.35 -16.48 -15.72
C SER A 511 -41.20 -15.59 -16.20
N THR A 512 -40.56 -14.85 -15.30
CA THR A 512 -39.37 -14.04 -15.57
C THR A 512 -38.57 -13.82 -14.29
N ALA A 513 -37.25 -13.75 -14.40
CA ALA A 513 -36.37 -13.30 -13.32
C ALA A 513 -35.23 -12.45 -13.87
N THR A 514 -34.69 -11.56 -13.04
CA THR A 514 -33.47 -10.81 -13.33
C THR A 514 -32.47 -11.08 -12.22
N GLU A 515 -31.31 -11.56 -12.60
CA GLU A 515 -30.17 -11.75 -11.71
C GLU A 515 -29.14 -10.65 -11.95
N ARG A 516 -28.60 -10.06 -10.88
CA ARG A 516 -27.57 -9.02 -10.97
C ARG A 516 -26.38 -9.38 -10.08
N LEU A 517 -25.25 -9.69 -10.71
CA LEU A 517 -23.99 -9.99 -10.01
C LEU A 517 -23.09 -8.74 -9.97
N ASP A 518 -22.77 -8.24 -8.77
CA ASP A 518 -21.91 -7.05 -8.55
C ASP A 518 -20.44 -7.42 -8.32
N GLY A 519 -20.18 -8.65 -7.86
CA GLY A 519 -18.82 -9.17 -7.84
C GLY A 519 -18.62 -10.41 -7.00
N ILE A 520 -17.47 -11.04 -7.26
CA ILE A 520 -16.95 -12.20 -6.53
C ILE A 520 -15.51 -11.91 -6.14
N TRP A 521 -15.15 -12.19 -4.89
CA TRP A 521 -13.78 -12.03 -4.39
C TRP A 521 -13.42 -13.16 -3.44
N LEU A 522 -12.12 -13.39 -3.26
CA LEU A 522 -11.58 -14.40 -2.36
C LEU A 522 -10.71 -13.73 -1.30
N GLU A 523 -11.08 -13.85 -0.03
CA GLU A 523 -10.25 -13.45 1.10
C GLU A 523 -9.33 -14.61 1.47
N VAL A 524 -8.02 -14.41 1.30
CA VAL A 524 -6.98 -15.40 1.54
C VAL A 524 -6.15 -14.98 2.74
N ALA A 525 -6.28 -15.68 3.85
CA ALA A 525 -5.33 -15.62 4.95
C ALA A 525 -4.19 -16.61 4.70
N TYR A 526 -2.95 -16.21 4.96
CA TYR A 526 -1.80 -17.09 4.80
C TYR A 526 -0.74 -16.87 5.88
N ARG A 527 0.07 -17.89 6.10
CA ARG A 527 1.30 -17.83 6.89
C ARG A 527 2.50 -17.96 5.97
N THR A 528 3.43 -17.01 6.08
CA THR A 528 4.70 -17.09 5.37
C THR A 528 5.60 -18.16 5.98
N PRO A 529 6.43 -18.83 5.18
CA PRO A 529 7.40 -19.78 5.71
C PRO A 529 8.47 -19.03 6.49
N THR A 530 8.72 -19.49 7.71
CA THR A 530 9.95 -19.12 8.41
C THR A 530 11.10 -19.84 7.72
N THR A 531 12.03 -19.07 7.16
CA THR A 531 13.19 -19.62 6.44
C THR A 531 14.37 -19.73 7.40
N PHE A 532 14.91 -20.93 7.54
CA PHE A 532 16.07 -21.25 8.33
C PHE A 532 17.24 -21.58 7.42
N LYS A 533 18.30 -20.77 7.51
CA LYS A 533 19.57 -21.00 6.83
C LYS A 533 20.46 -21.87 7.72
N PRO A 534 21.26 -22.79 7.14
CA PRO A 534 22.30 -23.49 7.88
C PRO A 534 23.36 -22.49 8.32
N THR A 535 23.86 -22.66 9.54
CA THR A 535 24.88 -21.77 10.11
C THR A 535 26.28 -22.37 10.05
N ALA A 536 26.40 -23.66 9.71
CA ALA A 536 27.68 -24.35 9.68
C ALA A 536 27.73 -25.48 8.65
N VAL A 537 28.93 -25.68 8.09
CA VAL A 537 29.32 -26.91 7.40
C VAL A 537 29.80 -27.91 8.45
N ALA A 538 29.00 -28.93 8.74
CA ALA A 538 29.36 -29.95 9.72
C ALA A 538 30.40 -30.95 9.17
N ALA A 539 30.33 -31.27 7.88
CA ALA A 539 31.30 -32.12 7.20
C ALA A 539 31.31 -31.81 5.70
N SER A 540 32.46 -31.94 5.06
CA SER A 540 32.58 -31.85 3.60
C SER A 540 33.62 -32.83 3.08
N THR A 541 33.37 -33.42 1.92
CA THR A 541 34.28 -34.37 1.26
C THR A 541 34.17 -34.17 -0.25
N GLY A 542 35.28 -33.82 -0.90
CA GLY A 542 35.35 -33.64 -2.36
C GLY A 542 34.88 -32.27 -2.89
N PHE A 543 34.32 -31.40 -2.06
CA PHE A 543 33.96 -30.03 -2.42
C PHE A 543 35.07 -29.03 -2.09
N THR A 544 35.32 -28.09 -3.00
CA THR A 544 36.09 -26.86 -2.76
C THR A 544 35.16 -25.75 -2.28
N ASP A 545 35.66 -24.90 -1.39
CA ASP A 545 34.94 -23.76 -0.81
C ASP A 545 33.55 -24.12 -0.22
N PRO A 546 33.48 -25.12 0.69
CA PRO A 546 32.20 -25.61 1.20
C PRO A 546 31.40 -24.56 1.98
N GLY A 547 32.03 -23.46 2.43
CA GLY A 547 31.34 -22.34 3.07
C GLY A 547 30.38 -21.59 2.14
N ASN A 548 30.60 -21.65 0.82
CA ASN A 548 29.68 -21.08 -0.16
C ASN A 548 28.31 -21.76 -0.13
N ALA A 549 28.22 -23.01 0.33
CA ALA A 549 26.96 -23.76 0.41
C ALA A 549 25.97 -23.28 1.51
N LEU A 550 26.31 -22.23 2.27
CA LEU A 550 25.51 -21.78 3.41
C LEU A 550 24.36 -20.85 3.00
N GLU A 551 24.38 -20.28 1.80
CA GLU A 551 23.40 -19.30 1.35
C GLU A 551 22.99 -19.53 -0.11
N ILE A 552 21.72 -19.28 -0.46
CA ILE A 552 21.23 -19.38 -1.84
C ILE A 552 21.23 -17.97 -2.44
N GLY A 553 21.83 -17.81 -3.62
CA GLY A 553 21.62 -16.66 -4.50
C GLY A 553 22.34 -15.37 -4.14
N GLU A 554 23.58 -15.43 -3.61
CA GLU A 554 24.32 -14.20 -3.32
C GLU A 554 24.52 -13.35 -4.60
N GLN A 555 24.28 -12.03 -4.51
CA GLN A 555 24.36 -11.10 -5.65
C GLN A 555 25.69 -10.33 -5.63
N PRO A 556 26.28 -9.98 -6.79
CA PRO A 556 25.73 -10.06 -8.15
C PRO A 556 26.02 -11.38 -8.92
N THR A 557 26.83 -12.29 -8.35
CA THR A 557 27.05 -13.63 -8.91
C THR A 557 27.01 -14.65 -7.78
N PRO A 558 26.18 -15.72 -7.88
CA PRO A 558 26.08 -16.73 -6.84
C PRO A 558 27.44 -17.40 -6.58
N SER A 559 27.80 -17.57 -5.31
CA SER A 559 29.01 -18.30 -4.93
C SER A 559 28.66 -19.76 -4.70
N VAL A 560 29.31 -20.68 -5.43
CA VAL A 560 28.97 -22.12 -5.32
C VAL A 560 30.10 -22.92 -4.66
N ALA A 561 29.73 -23.91 -3.84
CA ALA A 561 30.62 -24.99 -3.43
C ALA A 561 30.70 -26.03 -4.55
N ARG A 562 31.90 -26.30 -5.06
CA ARG A 562 32.07 -27.11 -6.28
C ARG A 562 32.81 -28.42 -6.02
N ALA A 563 32.37 -29.51 -6.63
CA ALA A 563 33.05 -30.79 -6.64
C ALA A 563 33.24 -31.30 -8.07
N ASP A 564 34.49 -31.58 -8.46
CA ASP A 564 34.78 -32.25 -9.72
C ASP A 564 34.75 -33.78 -9.51
N LEU A 565 33.86 -34.46 -10.22
CA LEU A 565 33.57 -35.89 -10.08
C LEU A 565 34.19 -36.69 -11.23
N GLY A 566 34.83 -37.81 -10.90
CA GLY A 566 35.47 -38.69 -11.88
C GLY A 566 35.96 -40.00 -11.28
N PRO A 567 36.68 -40.84 -12.03
CA PRO A 567 37.15 -42.14 -11.52
C PRO A 567 38.05 -42.04 -10.26
N ALA A 568 38.78 -40.92 -10.12
CA ALA A 568 39.63 -40.64 -8.96
C ALA A 568 38.86 -40.07 -7.75
N ALA A 569 37.67 -39.52 -7.97
CA ALA A 569 36.80 -38.94 -6.96
C ALA A 569 35.34 -39.34 -7.30
N PRO A 570 34.95 -40.60 -7.03
CA PRO A 570 33.67 -41.15 -7.50
C PRO A 570 32.46 -40.65 -6.71
N SER A 571 32.66 -39.84 -5.66
CA SER A 571 31.58 -39.26 -4.88
C SER A 571 32.06 -38.00 -4.17
N ALA A 572 31.18 -37.03 -4.02
CA ALA A 572 31.36 -35.88 -3.16
C ALA A 572 30.13 -35.71 -2.26
N SER A 573 30.35 -35.20 -1.05
CA SER A 573 29.26 -34.93 -0.10
C SER A 573 29.54 -33.71 0.76
N ILE A 574 28.51 -32.95 1.07
CA ILE A 574 28.56 -31.84 2.01
C ILE A 574 27.37 -31.95 2.97
N THR A 575 27.65 -31.87 4.26
CA THR A 575 26.66 -31.91 5.34
C THR A 575 26.59 -30.54 5.99
N LEU A 576 25.43 -29.93 5.91
CA LEU A 576 25.13 -28.67 6.57
C LEU A 576 24.34 -28.92 7.84
N ALA A 577 24.56 -28.07 8.83
CA ALA A 577 23.93 -28.13 10.14
C ALA A 577 23.51 -26.72 10.58
N GLY A 578 22.79 -26.66 11.70
CA GLY A 578 22.36 -25.39 12.26
C GLY A 578 21.15 -24.79 11.55
N TYR A 579 20.29 -25.63 10.97
CA TYR A 579 18.97 -25.24 10.41
C TYR A 579 17.96 -24.76 11.47
N GLY A 580 18.39 -24.49 12.69
CA GLY A 580 17.62 -23.89 13.78
C GLY A 580 18.62 -23.15 14.68
N ARG A 581 18.37 -21.93 15.15
CA ARG A 581 17.19 -21.51 15.92
C ARG A 581 16.78 -20.09 15.47
N PRO A 582 15.53 -19.86 15.06
CA PRO A 582 14.56 -19.52 16.09
C PRO A 582 13.65 -20.70 16.46
N PRO A 583 13.03 -20.62 17.62
CA PRO A 583 12.23 -21.69 18.19
C PRO A 583 10.80 -21.51 17.72
N LEU A 584 10.30 -22.50 16.99
CA LEU A 584 8.85 -22.63 16.95
C LEU A 584 8.39 -22.81 18.42
N PRO A 585 7.37 -22.06 18.88
CA PRO A 585 6.87 -22.20 20.23
C PRO A 585 6.57 -23.67 20.57
N ALA A 586 6.87 -24.08 21.80
CA ALA A 586 6.61 -25.46 22.19
C ALA A 586 5.09 -25.71 22.17
N GLY A 587 4.66 -26.78 21.49
CA GLY A 587 3.25 -27.07 21.23
C GLY A 587 2.75 -26.61 19.86
N SER A 588 3.57 -25.92 19.07
CA SER A 588 3.27 -25.64 17.66
C SER A 588 3.16 -26.93 16.85
N THR A 589 2.29 -26.95 15.85
CA THR A 589 2.21 -28.06 14.88
C THR A 589 2.82 -27.63 13.54
N ILE A 590 3.67 -28.46 12.95
CA ILE A 590 4.26 -28.16 11.63
C ILE A 590 3.22 -28.43 10.54
N ASP A 591 2.85 -27.38 9.80
CA ASP A 591 1.97 -27.48 8.65
C ASP A 591 2.73 -27.89 7.40
N SER A 592 3.91 -27.31 7.20
CA SER A 592 4.81 -27.56 6.09
C SER A 592 6.26 -27.44 6.54
N ALA A 593 7.13 -28.34 6.07
CA ALA A 593 8.58 -28.23 6.26
C ALA A 593 9.26 -28.64 4.94
N VAL A 594 9.79 -27.66 4.21
CA VAL A 594 10.37 -27.86 2.87
C VAL A 594 11.84 -27.49 2.89
N LEU A 595 12.71 -28.43 2.54
CA LEU A 595 14.12 -28.14 2.28
C LEU A 595 14.30 -27.73 0.82
N ARG A 596 14.68 -26.47 0.58
CA ARG A 596 15.14 -25.97 -0.71
C ARG A 596 16.62 -26.27 -0.88
N VAL A 597 16.99 -26.76 -2.05
CA VAL A 597 18.38 -27.09 -2.42
C VAL A 597 18.67 -26.45 -3.76
N ALA A 598 19.55 -25.45 -3.80
CA ALA A 598 19.97 -24.75 -5.01
C ALA A 598 21.27 -25.37 -5.52
N HIS A 599 21.24 -26.00 -6.69
CA HIS A 599 22.38 -26.79 -7.19
C HIS A 599 22.42 -26.85 -8.72
N GLN A 600 23.53 -27.35 -9.26
CA GLN A 600 23.79 -27.49 -10.69
C GLN A 600 24.76 -28.66 -10.96
N GLU A 601 24.48 -29.42 -12.00
CA GLU A 601 25.32 -30.49 -12.52
C GLU A 601 25.82 -30.18 -13.93
N THR A 602 27.08 -30.47 -14.19
CA THR A 602 27.65 -30.42 -15.53
C THR A 602 28.34 -31.73 -15.88
N GLY A 603 28.22 -32.17 -17.13
CA GLY A 603 28.84 -33.42 -17.60
C GLY A 603 28.08 -34.69 -17.17
N GLY A 604 28.80 -35.79 -16.96
CA GLY A 604 28.23 -37.12 -16.72
C GLY A 604 27.81 -37.39 -15.27
N VAL A 605 27.32 -36.40 -14.53
CA VAL A 605 26.93 -36.52 -13.11
C VAL A 605 25.52 -37.12 -13.00
N ALA A 606 25.33 -38.07 -12.09
CA ALA A 606 24.01 -38.62 -11.78
C ALA A 606 23.19 -37.61 -10.99
N ALA A 607 21.86 -37.76 -11.03
CA ALA A 607 20.96 -37.01 -10.14
C ALA A 607 21.47 -37.06 -8.69
N PRO A 608 21.75 -35.91 -8.06
CA PRO A 608 22.23 -35.88 -6.70
C PRO A 608 21.15 -36.36 -5.74
N ARG A 609 21.56 -36.61 -4.50
CA ARG A 609 20.68 -37.11 -3.44
C ARG A 609 20.83 -36.25 -2.21
N ILE A 610 19.74 -36.11 -1.46
CA ILE A 610 19.74 -35.49 -0.15
C ILE A 610 19.38 -36.51 0.94
N THR A 611 20.05 -36.43 2.07
CA THR A 611 19.70 -37.15 3.30
C THR A 611 19.51 -36.15 4.43
N VAL A 612 18.36 -36.19 5.12
CA VAL A 612 18.04 -35.32 6.25
C VAL A 612 17.92 -36.15 7.52
N THR A 613 18.64 -35.73 8.57
CA THR A 613 18.68 -36.42 9.86
C THR A 613 18.25 -35.47 10.98
N PRO A 614 17.08 -35.71 11.61
CA PRO A 614 16.65 -35.02 12.83
C PRO A 614 17.55 -35.36 14.03
N ALA A 615 17.75 -34.42 14.97
CA ALA A 615 18.61 -34.68 16.13
C ALA A 615 18.04 -35.71 17.12
N GLY A 616 16.70 -35.83 17.20
CA GLY A 616 16.01 -36.74 18.11
C GLY A 616 15.93 -38.20 17.66
N GLY A 617 16.54 -38.57 16.52
CA GLY A 617 16.55 -39.96 16.03
C GLY A 617 15.23 -40.47 15.44
N GLY A 618 14.15 -39.67 15.44
CA GLY A 618 12.92 -39.96 14.70
C GLY A 618 13.04 -39.65 13.21
N GLY A 619 12.34 -40.40 12.35
CA GLY A 619 12.15 -40.16 10.90
C GLY A 619 13.39 -39.72 10.10
N ARG A 620 14.15 -40.65 9.51
CA ARG A 620 15.24 -40.30 8.57
C ARG A 620 14.70 -40.18 7.14
N CYS A 621 14.83 -39.01 6.52
CA CYS A 621 14.71 -38.86 5.07
C CYS A 621 16.04 -39.31 4.43
N ALA A 622 16.17 -40.56 3.98
CA ALA A 622 17.42 -41.02 3.38
C ALA A 622 17.32 -41.11 1.85
N ASN A 623 18.36 -40.66 1.16
CA ASN A 623 18.56 -40.84 -0.28
C ASN A 623 17.44 -40.29 -1.18
N LEU A 624 16.83 -39.18 -0.78
CA LEU A 624 15.80 -38.52 -1.58
C LEU A 624 16.43 -37.98 -2.88
N PRO A 625 15.93 -38.37 -4.06
CA PRO A 625 16.50 -37.94 -5.33
C PRO A 625 16.20 -36.46 -5.59
N LEU A 626 17.18 -35.76 -6.13
CA LEU A 626 17.05 -34.39 -6.65
C LEU A 626 17.02 -34.41 -8.18
N THR A 627 16.54 -33.34 -8.80
CA THR A 627 16.48 -33.21 -10.25
C THR A 627 17.84 -32.76 -10.77
N ALA A 628 18.51 -33.54 -11.63
CA ALA A 628 19.74 -33.08 -12.28
C ALA A 628 19.46 -31.89 -13.21
N ARG A 629 20.26 -30.82 -13.15
CA ARG A 629 20.07 -29.59 -13.93
C ARG A 629 21.38 -29.04 -14.47
N THR A 630 21.36 -28.56 -15.72
CA THR A 630 22.54 -27.98 -16.36
C THR A 630 22.80 -26.52 -16.00
N ASP A 631 21.81 -25.84 -15.43
CA ASP A 631 21.87 -24.46 -14.95
C ASP A 631 21.52 -24.44 -13.46
N LEU A 632 21.98 -23.42 -12.75
CA LEU A 632 21.69 -23.26 -11.33
C LEU A 632 20.17 -23.14 -11.11
N GLY A 633 19.63 -23.98 -10.24
CA GLY A 633 18.23 -23.88 -9.84
C GLY A 633 17.88 -24.74 -8.64
N ASP A 634 16.64 -24.63 -8.19
CA ASP A 634 16.21 -25.17 -6.91
C ASP A 634 15.36 -26.43 -7.03
N ASP A 635 15.62 -27.43 -6.20
CA ASP A 635 14.68 -28.48 -5.84
C ASP A 635 14.04 -28.21 -4.47
N ARG A 636 12.82 -28.69 -4.28
CA ARG A 636 12.05 -28.58 -3.04
C ARG A 636 11.72 -29.96 -2.50
N VAL A 637 12.10 -30.21 -1.25
CA VAL A 637 11.97 -31.52 -0.61
C VAL A 637 11.05 -31.40 0.61
N ASP A 638 9.86 -32.00 0.54
CA ASP A 638 8.90 -32.04 1.65
C ASP A 638 9.38 -33.00 2.74
N LEU A 639 9.78 -32.44 3.88
CA LEU A 639 10.25 -33.17 5.06
C LEU A 639 9.11 -33.69 5.92
N LYS A 640 7.91 -33.12 5.83
CA LYS A 640 6.73 -33.61 6.54
C LYS A 640 6.33 -35.00 6.05
N ALA A 641 6.47 -35.24 4.74
CA ALA A 641 6.31 -36.57 4.14
C ALA A 641 7.29 -37.63 4.72
N CYS A 642 8.39 -37.21 5.33
CA CYS A 642 9.32 -38.10 6.04
C CYS A 642 9.01 -38.29 7.54
N GLY A 643 7.93 -37.71 8.05
CA GLY A 643 7.58 -37.78 9.47
C GLY A 643 8.22 -36.69 10.34
N ILE A 644 8.67 -35.58 9.76
CA ILE A 644 9.01 -34.36 10.50
C ILE A 644 7.73 -33.56 10.71
N THR A 645 7.04 -33.79 11.83
CA THR A 645 5.75 -33.16 12.17
C THR A 645 5.81 -32.35 13.47
N ASP A 646 6.86 -32.55 14.27
CA ASP A 646 7.07 -31.90 15.56
C ASP A 646 8.25 -30.92 15.45
N PRO A 647 8.10 -29.65 15.88
CA PRO A 647 9.20 -28.69 15.99
C PRO A 647 10.48 -29.21 16.65
N ALA A 648 10.37 -30.08 17.65
CA ALA A 648 11.52 -30.66 18.34
C ALA A 648 12.44 -31.46 17.39
N GLN A 649 11.90 -31.99 16.29
CA GLN A 649 12.67 -32.72 15.27
C GLN A 649 13.53 -31.80 14.39
N LEU A 650 13.19 -30.51 14.32
CA LEU A 650 13.97 -29.52 13.56
C LEU A 650 15.20 -29.03 14.33
N SER A 651 15.16 -29.08 15.66
CA SER A 651 16.30 -28.72 16.50
C SER A 651 17.47 -29.67 16.22
N GLY A 652 18.62 -29.13 15.81
CA GLY A 652 19.81 -29.91 15.46
C GLY A 652 19.68 -30.74 14.17
N LEU A 653 18.71 -30.42 13.30
CA LEU A 653 18.58 -31.03 11.99
C LEU A 653 19.87 -30.84 11.15
N THR A 654 20.26 -31.91 10.45
CA THR A 654 21.37 -31.89 9.48
C THR A 654 20.88 -32.36 8.13
N ALA A 655 21.42 -31.76 7.06
CA ALA A 655 21.12 -32.13 5.68
C ALA A 655 22.42 -32.41 4.92
N THR A 656 22.50 -33.58 4.30
CA THR A 656 23.66 -34.04 3.54
C THR A 656 23.31 -34.11 2.06
N TYR A 657 23.93 -33.24 1.25
CA TYR A 657 23.93 -33.31 -0.22
C TYR A 657 25.03 -34.25 -0.68
N ALA A 658 24.71 -35.18 -1.57
CA ALA A 658 25.65 -36.14 -2.12
C ALA A 658 25.50 -36.25 -3.64
N ALA A 659 26.62 -36.21 -4.36
CA ALA A 659 26.68 -36.33 -5.81
C ALA A 659 27.71 -37.39 -6.23
N GLY A 660 27.48 -38.02 -7.38
CA GLY A 660 28.37 -39.02 -7.98
C GLY A 660 28.17 -39.13 -9.49
N PRO A 661 29.11 -39.74 -10.23
CA PRO A 661 28.97 -39.90 -11.68
C PRO A 661 27.87 -40.91 -12.02
N THR A 662 27.25 -40.72 -13.19
CA THR A 662 26.41 -41.75 -13.81
C THR A 662 27.20 -43.04 -14.01
N PRO A 663 26.59 -44.23 -13.89
CA PRO A 663 27.28 -45.49 -14.18
C PRO A 663 27.88 -45.48 -15.58
N GLY A 664 29.22 -45.49 -15.68
CA GLY A 664 29.96 -45.42 -16.95
C GLY A 664 30.30 -44.00 -17.45
N GLY A 665 29.97 -42.95 -16.71
CA GLY A 665 30.32 -41.56 -17.06
C GLY A 665 31.82 -41.28 -16.99
N THR A 666 32.32 -40.44 -17.90
CA THR A 666 33.75 -40.08 -18.01
C THR A 666 34.20 -38.96 -17.07
N GLY A 667 33.26 -38.33 -16.36
CA GLY A 667 33.49 -37.24 -15.40
C GLY A 667 32.47 -36.11 -15.53
N GLY A 668 32.43 -35.21 -14.54
CA GLY A 668 31.56 -34.04 -14.50
C GLY A 668 31.81 -33.19 -13.26
N ALA A 669 30.97 -32.18 -13.00
CA ALA A 669 31.04 -31.39 -11.77
C ALA A 669 29.65 -31.19 -11.17
N ALA A 670 29.59 -31.20 -9.83
CA ALA A 670 28.41 -30.85 -9.06
C ALA A 670 28.70 -29.55 -8.29
N SER A 671 27.77 -28.62 -8.32
CA SER A 671 27.84 -27.34 -7.64
C SER A 671 26.64 -27.20 -6.71
N LEU A 672 26.89 -26.87 -5.45
CA LEU A 672 25.86 -26.53 -4.48
C LEU A 672 26.00 -25.05 -4.14
N ASP A 673 24.97 -24.27 -4.46
CA ASP A 673 24.88 -22.85 -4.09
C ASP A 673 24.44 -22.74 -2.64
N GLY A 674 23.32 -23.38 -2.27
CA GLY A 674 22.95 -23.44 -0.86
C GLY A 674 21.75 -24.35 -0.56
N MET A 675 21.42 -24.46 0.72
CA MET A 675 20.24 -25.18 1.20
C MET A 675 19.49 -24.37 2.25
N TRP A 676 18.19 -24.16 2.09
CA TRP A 676 17.36 -23.45 3.07
C TRP A 676 16.20 -24.33 3.54
N LEU A 677 15.85 -24.27 4.81
CA LEU A 677 14.67 -24.94 5.37
C LEU A 677 13.53 -23.94 5.52
N GLU A 678 12.44 -24.11 4.80
CA GLU A 678 11.22 -23.30 4.87
C GLU A 678 10.19 -24.04 5.74
N VAL A 679 9.77 -23.46 6.87
CA VAL A 679 8.78 -24.08 7.76
C VAL A 679 7.56 -23.18 7.93
N VAL A 680 6.38 -23.73 7.73
CA VAL A 680 5.12 -23.13 8.15
C VAL A 680 4.56 -23.96 9.29
N TYR A 681 4.12 -23.29 10.35
CA TYR A 681 3.60 -23.92 11.54
C TYR A 681 2.36 -23.19 12.04
N ASP A 682 1.49 -23.95 12.69
CA ASP A 682 0.44 -23.44 13.54
C ASP A 682 1.04 -23.14 14.92
N PRO A 683 0.90 -21.91 15.44
CA PRO A 683 1.26 -21.65 16.83
C PRO A 683 0.42 -22.55 17.76
N PRO A 684 0.87 -22.76 19.01
CA PRO A 684 0.08 -23.52 19.97
C PRO A 684 -1.31 -22.87 20.07
N PRO A 685 -2.40 -23.65 20.08
CA PRO A 685 -3.73 -23.08 20.19
C PRO A 685 -3.84 -22.23 21.46
N PRO A 686 -4.66 -21.17 21.44
CA PRO A 686 -4.90 -20.33 22.60
C PRO A 686 -5.28 -21.18 23.80
N ARG A 687 -4.69 -20.87 24.95
CA ARG A 687 -4.91 -21.65 26.17
C ARG A 687 -6.20 -21.13 26.83
N PRO A 688 -7.31 -21.90 26.79
CA PRO A 688 -8.51 -21.53 27.53
C PRO A 688 -8.24 -21.56 29.04
N ALA A 689 -9.06 -20.86 29.81
CA ALA A 689 -9.13 -21.09 31.24
C ALA A 689 -9.61 -22.53 31.49
N THR A 690 -9.02 -23.21 32.48
CA THR A 690 -9.47 -24.57 32.85
C THR A 690 -10.45 -24.58 34.02
N THR A 691 -10.65 -23.43 34.65
CA THR A 691 -11.55 -23.25 35.78
C THR A 691 -12.20 -21.87 35.70
N ALA A 692 -13.51 -21.81 35.89
CA ALA A 692 -14.26 -20.57 36.04
C ALA A 692 -15.13 -20.59 37.31
N GLU A 693 -14.93 -19.63 38.21
CA GLU A 693 -15.70 -19.50 39.45
C GLU A 693 -16.42 -18.15 39.50
N SER A 694 -17.72 -18.16 39.77
CA SER A 694 -18.49 -16.93 39.98
C SER A 694 -19.68 -17.17 40.89
N THR A 695 -20.00 -16.16 41.71
CA THR A 695 -21.25 -16.10 42.49
C THR A 695 -22.33 -15.23 41.86
N THR A 696 -22.00 -14.49 40.79
CA THR A 696 -22.90 -13.49 40.16
C THR A 696 -23.21 -13.79 38.69
N PHE A 697 -22.32 -14.50 37.99
CA PHE A 697 -22.58 -15.04 36.67
C PHE A 697 -23.25 -16.41 36.77
N THR A 698 -24.25 -16.62 35.92
CA THR A 698 -24.88 -17.93 35.74
C THR A 698 -24.08 -18.75 34.74
N SER A 699 -23.94 -20.06 35.02
CA SER A 699 -23.14 -21.01 34.21
C SER A 699 -21.70 -20.54 33.95
N PRO A 700 -20.90 -20.26 34.99
CA PRO A 700 -19.54 -19.73 34.83
C PRO A 700 -18.61 -20.62 33.99
N ALA A 701 -18.81 -21.94 33.98
CA ALA A 701 -18.05 -22.87 33.14
C ALA A 701 -18.20 -22.60 31.64
N ASN A 702 -19.27 -21.93 31.21
CA ASN A 702 -19.41 -21.51 29.82
C ASN A 702 -18.36 -20.47 29.41
N ALA A 703 -17.75 -19.75 30.36
CA ALA A 703 -16.69 -18.76 30.11
C ALA A 703 -15.27 -19.36 30.00
N GLU A 704 -15.13 -20.69 30.02
CA GLU A 704 -13.82 -21.34 29.99
C GLU A 704 -13.15 -21.26 28.59
N ALA A 705 -13.93 -21.22 27.51
CA ALA A 705 -13.42 -21.19 26.14
C ALA A 705 -14.19 -20.19 25.26
N ILE A 706 -13.48 -19.53 24.33
CA ILE A 706 -14.11 -18.69 23.30
C ILE A 706 -14.59 -19.61 22.18
N ASP A 707 -15.88 -19.92 22.16
CA ASP A 707 -16.48 -20.84 21.19
C ASP A 707 -17.73 -20.30 20.49
N GLY A 708 -18.25 -19.15 20.94
CA GLY A 708 -19.42 -18.47 20.39
C GLY A 708 -20.75 -19.22 20.57
N SER A 709 -20.74 -20.36 21.24
CA SER A 709 -21.88 -21.27 21.38
C SER A 709 -22.59 -21.13 22.72
N ALA A 710 -21.86 -20.78 23.79
CA ALA A 710 -22.40 -20.66 25.14
C ALA A 710 -21.73 -19.54 25.94
N THR A 711 -22.53 -18.67 26.57
CA THR A 711 -22.03 -17.57 27.39
C THR A 711 -22.36 -17.75 28.87
N ALA A 712 -21.46 -17.32 29.76
CA ALA A 712 -21.76 -17.03 31.15
C ALA A 712 -22.48 -15.68 31.22
N ARG A 713 -23.58 -15.59 31.98
CA ARG A 713 -24.46 -14.40 31.95
C ARG A 713 -24.65 -13.76 33.31
N ALA A 714 -24.55 -12.44 33.38
CA ALA A 714 -24.87 -11.64 34.57
C ALA A 714 -25.98 -10.62 34.26
N ALA A 715 -26.91 -10.47 35.20
CA ALA A 715 -27.91 -9.40 35.18
C ALA A 715 -27.52 -8.34 36.22
N LEU A 716 -27.32 -7.11 35.76
CA LEU A 716 -26.85 -5.99 36.57
C LEU A 716 -28.02 -5.06 36.91
N SER A 717 -28.03 -4.55 38.14
CA SER A 717 -29.06 -3.63 38.66
C SER A 717 -28.49 -2.77 39.79
N PRO A 718 -29.16 -1.70 40.23
CA PRO A 718 -28.69 -0.91 41.37
C PRO A 718 -28.47 -1.72 42.66
N THR A 719 -29.17 -2.84 42.83
CA THR A 719 -28.99 -3.77 43.97
C THR A 719 -27.86 -4.79 43.75
N THR A 720 -27.45 -4.98 42.51
CA THR A 720 -26.33 -5.85 42.11
C THR A 720 -25.55 -5.12 41.01
N PRO A 721 -24.85 -4.02 41.37
CA PRO A 721 -24.27 -3.12 40.38
C PRO A 721 -23.00 -3.68 39.75
N THR A 722 -22.45 -4.77 40.30
CA THR A 722 -21.22 -5.38 39.85
C THR A 722 -21.38 -6.90 39.83
N ALA A 723 -20.84 -7.54 38.81
CA ALA A 723 -20.70 -8.99 38.71
C ALA A 723 -19.23 -9.33 38.40
N THR A 724 -18.71 -10.38 39.02
CA THR A 724 -17.32 -10.84 38.84
C THR A 724 -17.26 -12.32 38.52
N ILE A 725 -16.30 -12.72 37.68
CA ILE A 725 -15.97 -14.11 37.40
C ILE A 725 -14.45 -14.26 37.40
N ASP A 726 -13.96 -15.23 38.19
CA ASP A 726 -12.55 -15.55 38.32
C ASP A 726 -12.23 -16.74 37.42
N LEU A 727 -11.31 -16.52 36.48
CA LEU A 727 -10.87 -17.49 35.48
C LEU A 727 -9.43 -17.87 35.79
N GLY A 728 -9.15 -19.16 35.88
CA GLY A 728 -7.86 -19.67 36.34
C GLY A 728 -7.39 -20.90 35.57
N GLY A 729 -6.19 -21.34 35.91
CA GLY A 729 -5.62 -22.56 35.36
C GLY A 729 -5.26 -22.45 33.88
N PHE A 730 -4.92 -21.24 33.40
CA PHE A 730 -4.14 -21.07 32.17
C PHE A 730 -2.87 -21.92 32.33
N GLY A 731 -2.86 -23.13 31.78
CA GLY A 731 -1.87 -24.15 32.14
C GLY A 731 -0.43 -23.63 32.08
N THR A 732 0.45 -24.10 32.97
CA THR A 732 1.85 -23.62 33.05
C THR A 732 2.48 -23.59 31.65
N PRO A 733 3.08 -22.47 31.23
CA PRO A 733 3.72 -22.39 29.92
C PRO A 733 4.69 -23.56 29.76
N ALA A 734 4.65 -24.27 28.64
CA ALA A 734 5.67 -25.27 28.30
C ALA A 734 6.97 -24.58 27.83
N ALA A 735 7.25 -23.40 28.36
CA ALA A 735 8.42 -22.62 28.05
C ALA A 735 9.61 -23.17 28.85
N ALA A 736 10.75 -23.34 28.19
CA ALA A 736 11.96 -23.70 28.89
C ALA A 736 12.30 -22.60 29.93
N PRO A 737 12.82 -22.94 31.11
CA PRO A 737 13.35 -21.95 32.05
C PRO A 737 14.31 -20.99 31.33
N GLY A 738 14.21 -19.69 31.62
CA GLY A 738 15.01 -18.67 30.94
C GLY A 738 14.42 -18.10 29.64
N SER A 739 13.24 -18.55 29.20
CA SER A 739 12.57 -17.99 28.01
C SER A 739 12.14 -16.53 28.20
N VAL A 740 12.23 -15.72 27.15
CA VAL A 740 11.68 -14.35 27.11
C VAL A 740 10.31 -14.37 26.41
N LEU A 741 9.30 -13.76 27.02
CA LEU A 741 7.98 -13.56 26.40
C LEU A 741 8.08 -12.47 25.32
N ASP A 742 7.63 -12.81 24.11
CA ASP A 742 7.52 -11.85 23.01
C ASP A 742 6.14 -11.20 23.01
N THR A 743 5.10 -12.03 23.17
CA THR A 743 3.72 -11.58 23.30
C THR A 743 2.99 -12.45 24.30
N ALA A 744 2.09 -11.83 25.06
CA ALA A 744 1.12 -12.51 25.91
C ALA A 744 -0.24 -11.86 25.68
N LEU A 745 -0.99 -12.35 24.70
CA LEU A 745 -2.26 -11.76 24.28
C LEU A 745 -3.40 -12.44 25.04
N LEU A 746 -4.13 -11.65 25.82
CA LEU A 746 -5.34 -12.07 26.50
C LEU A 746 -6.54 -11.72 25.64
N HIS A 747 -7.21 -12.73 25.09
CA HIS A 747 -8.44 -12.58 24.33
C HIS A 747 -9.63 -12.69 25.27
N VAL A 748 -10.55 -11.73 25.22
CA VAL A 748 -11.76 -11.69 26.06
C VAL A 748 -12.95 -11.48 25.16
N ALA A 749 -13.79 -12.52 25.01
CA ALA A 749 -14.98 -12.46 24.17
C ALA A 749 -16.23 -12.16 25.02
N HIS A 750 -16.84 -10.99 24.85
CA HIS A 750 -17.98 -10.57 25.66
C HIS A 750 -19.02 -9.74 24.89
N ARG A 751 -20.17 -9.51 25.53
CA ARG A 751 -21.29 -8.71 25.03
C ARG A 751 -21.97 -7.97 26.17
N ASP A 752 -22.22 -6.69 25.95
CA ASP A 752 -22.61 -5.69 26.93
C ASP A 752 -23.94 -5.04 26.53
N ASP A 753 -25.05 -5.73 26.77
CA ASP A 753 -26.35 -5.22 26.35
C ASP A 753 -26.91 -4.22 27.37
N PRO A 754 -27.32 -3.01 26.94
CA PRO A 754 -28.12 -2.14 27.78
C PRO A 754 -29.49 -2.80 28.04
N GLY A 755 -30.05 -2.58 29.23
CA GLY A 755 -31.38 -3.08 29.54
C GLY A 755 -32.49 -2.40 28.72
N ALA A 756 -33.74 -2.83 28.93
CA ALA A 756 -34.90 -2.37 28.17
C ALA A 756 -35.17 -0.85 28.23
N ALA A 757 -34.59 -0.14 29.20
CA ALA A 757 -34.52 1.32 29.22
C ALA A 757 -33.15 1.74 28.68
N ALA A 758 -33.12 2.56 27.63
CA ALA A 758 -31.95 2.98 26.84
C ALA A 758 -30.82 3.72 27.61
N GLY A 759 -30.31 3.13 28.68
CA GLY A 759 -29.14 3.58 29.43
C GLY A 759 -27.84 3.11 28.77
N PRO A 760 -26.68 3.63 29.23
CA PRO A 760 -25.39 3.17 28.74
C PRO A 760 -25.16 1.68 29.05
N PRO A 761 -24.37 0.98 28.21
CA PRO A 761 -23.99 -0.42 28.45
C PRO A 761 -23.18 -0.54 29.75
N PRO A 762 -23.03 -1.76 30.30
CA PRO A 762 -22.13 -1.98 31.42
C PRO A 762 -20.68 -1.64 31.03
N THR A 763 -19.91 -1.17 32.01
CA THR A 763 -18.46 -0.99 31.88
C THR A 763 -17.77 -2.26 32.35
N VAL A 764 -16.87 -2.78 31.53
CA VAL A 764 -16.18 -4.04 31.77
C VAL A 764 -14.70 -3.78 32.05
N ALA A 765 -14.12 -4.53 32.98
CA ALA A 765 -12.69 -4.49 33.28
C ALA A 765 -12.13 -5.87 33.64
N VAL A 766 -10.85 -6.06 33.41
CA VAL A 766 -10.10 -7.27 33.73
C VAL A 766 -8.99 -6.96 34.74
N THR A 767 -8.86 -7.77 35.78
CA THR A 767 -7.76 -7.67 36.75
C THR A 767 -6.95 -8.97 36.74
N LEU A 768 -5.63 -8.87 36.71
CA LEU A 768 -4.74 -10.03 36.72
C LEU A 768 -4.17 -10.27 38.11
N SER A 769 -4.05 -11.53 38.51
CA SER A 769 -3.40 -11.92 39.76
C SER A 769 -2.50 -13.14 39.57
N GLY A 770 -1.44 -13.21 40.36
CA GLY A 770 -0.44 -14.29 40.29
C GLY A 770 0.81 -13.97 41.11
N PRO A 771 1.53 -14.98 41.62
CA PRO A 771 2.70 -14.79 42.48
C PRO A 771 3.90 -14.12 41.78
N GLY A 772 3.98 -14.21 40.46
CA GLY A 772 5.09 -13.65 39.65
C GLY A 772 4.75 -12.37 38.90
N LEU A 773 3.52 -11.85 39.01
CA LEU A 773 3.10 -10.69 38.23
C LEU A 773 3.70 -9.39 38.79
N PRO A 774 4.21 -8.48 37.92
CA PRO A 774 4.58 -7.13 38.31
C PRO A 774 3.40 -6.38 38.94
N HIS A 775 3.67 -5.48 39.90
CA HIS A 775 2.63 -4.68 40.54
C HIS A 775 1.70 -3.92 39.57
N PRO A 776 2.19 -3.35 38.45
CA PRO A 776 1.34 -2.72 37.43
C PRO A 776 0.27 -3.63 36.82
N CYS A 777 0.46 -4.95 36.83
CA CYS A 777 -0.52 -5.90 36.28
C CYS A 777 -1.76 -6.10 37.15
N THR A 778 -1.70 -5.68 38.41
CA THR A 778 -2.79 -5.90 39.36
C THR A 778 -3.84 -4.80 39.32
N THR A 779 -3.65 -3.76 38.49
CA THR A 779 -4.65 -2.71 38.29
C THR A 779 -5.68 -3.13 37.24
N PRO A 780 -6.98 -2.83 37.43
CA PRO A 780 -8.02 -3.14 36.45
C PRO A 780 -7.76 -2.49 35.08
N LEU A 781 -7.86 -3.28 34.02
CA LEU A 781 -7.77 -2.88 32.61
C LEU A 781 -9.18 -2.81 32.03
N ASN A 782 -9.64 -1.63 31.61
CA ASN A 782 -10.99 -1.46 31.05
C ASN A 782 -11.08 -1.99 29.62
N LEU A 783 -12.20 -2.63 29.29
CA LEU A 783 -12.51 -3.12 27.95
C LEU A 783 -13.51 -2.19 27.23
N PRO A 784 -13.41 -2.06 25.89
CA PRO A 784 -14.47 -1.48 25.06
C PRO A 784 -15.81 -2.18 25.26
N ALA A 785 -16.92 -1.46 25.06
CA ALA A 785 -18.25 -2.05 25.18
C ALA A 785 -18.74 -2.60 23.83
N HIS A 786 -19.27 -3.84 23.81
CA HIS A 786 -19.78 -4.53 22.62
C HIS A 786 -21.30 -4.77 22.72
N GLN A 787 -22.12 -4.05 21.93
CA GLN A 787 -23.58 -4.17 21.98
C GLN A 787 -24.15 -5.06 20.87
N GLY A 788 -25.16 -5.87 21.19
CA GLY A 788 -25.95 -6.61 20.19
C GLY A 788 -25.29 -7.87 19.61
N ALA A 789 -23.96 -7.98 19.67
CA ALA A 789 -23.19 -9.14 19.25
C ALA A 789 -22.02 -9.39 20.23
N LEU A 790 -21.48 -10.60 20.20
CA LEU A 790 -20.22 -10.90 20.86
C LEU A 790 -19.09 -10.17 20.13
N GLY A 791 -18.31 -9.39 20.87
CA GLY A 791 -17.02 -8.85 20.43
C GLY A 791 -15.88 -9.56 21.16
N THR A 792 -14.68 -9.51 20.59
CA THR A 792 -13.47 -10.05 21.23
C THR A 792 -12.44 -8.93 21.37
N ASP A 793 -12.10 -8.61 22.61
CA ASP A 793 -11.00 -7.70 22.91
C ASP A 793 -9.70 -8.48 23.07
N THR A 794 -8.59 -7.83 22.71
CA THR A 794 -7.25 -8.40 22.84
C THR A 794 -6.39 -7.45 23.66
N LEU A 795 -5.83 -7.94 24.75
CA LEU A 795 -4.94 -7.20 25.64
C LEU A 795 -3.54 -7.76 25.56
N ASP A 796 -2.57 -6.94 25.19
CA ASP A 796 -1.16 -7.32 25.23
C ASP A 796 -0.60 -7.14 26.63
N LEU A 797 -0.43 -8.26 27.35
CA LEU A 797 0.10 -8.30 28.70
C LEU A 797 1.62 -8.09 28.75
N VAL A 798 2.35 -8.18 27.64
CA VAL A 798 3.76 -7.75 27.64
C VAL A 798 3.78 -6.22 27.71
N ALA A 799 3.03 -5.55 26.83
CA ALA A 799 2.97 -4.09 26.76
C ALA A 799 2.28 -3.44 27.97
N ALA A 800 1.14 -3.95 28.41
CA ALA A 800 0.35 -3.36 29.49
C ALA A 800 1.00 -3.52 30.88
N CYS A 801 1.87 -4.51 31.00
CA CYS A 801 2.12 -5.19 32.26
C CYS A 801 3.63 -5.40 32.52
N GLY A 802 4.46 -5.26 31.48
CA GLY A 802 5.91 -5.43 31.56
C GLY A 802 6.34 -6.87 31.79
N LEU A 803 5.54 -7.84 31.33
CA LEU A 803 5.90 -9.26 31.40
C LEU A 803 7.05 -9.55 30.44
N THR A 804 8.12 -10.13 30.96
CA THR A 804 9.31 -10.49 30.15
C THR A 804 9.68 -11.96 30.32
N ASP A 805 9.21 -12.65 31.36
CA ASP A 805 9.55 -14.04 31.65
C ASP A 805 8.28 -14.90 31.76
N ALA A 806 8.28 -16.05 31.08
CA ALA A 806 7.18 -17.00 31.12
C ALA A 806 6.86 -17.50 32.54
N ALA A 807 7.86 -17.54 33.43
CA ALA A 807 7.67 -17.91 34.83
C ALA A 807 6.70 -16.97 35.56
N GLN A 808 6.58 -15.70 35.13
CA GLN A 808 5.68 -14.71 35.73
C GLN A 808 4.18 -15.06 35.54
N LEU A 809 3.88 -15.90 34.54
CA LEU A 809 2.53 -16.40 34.26
C LEU A 809 2.15 -17.62 35.11
N THR A 810 3.07 -18.15 35.91
CA THR A 810 2.80 -19.31 36.76
C THR A 810 1.73 -18.96 37.80
N GLY A 811 0.59 -19.65 37.74
CA GLY A 811 -0.54 -19.38 38.62
C GLY A 811 -1.33 -18.11 38.25
N LEU A 812 -1.25 -17.66 36.99
CA LEU A 812 -2.07 -16.56 36.48
C LEU A 812 -3.57 -16.87 36.70
N ALA A 813 -4.28 -15.89 37.23
CA ALA A 813 -5.72 -15.83 37.28
C ALA A 813 -6.22 -14.47 36.77
N VAL A 814 -7.37 -14.50 36.10
CA VAL A 814 -8.00 -13.37 35.42
C VAL A 814 -9.38 -13.15 36.05
N THR A 815 -9.57 -12.00 36.68
CA THR A 815 -10.87 -11.59 37.22
C THR A 815 -11.54 -10.65 36.22
N TYR A 816 -12.62 -11.11 35.59
CA TYR A 816 -13.48 -10.28 34.74
C TYR A 816 -14.57 -9.64 35.59
N THR A 817 -14.74 -8.32 35.48
CA THR A 817 -15.67 -7.51 36.26
C THR A 817 -16.57 -6.68 35.35
N ALA A 818 -17.88 -6.92 35.40
CA ALA A 818 -18.89 -6.11 34.73
C ALA A 818 -19.57 -5.19 35.75
N THR A 819 -19.62 -3.89 35.47
CA THR A 819 -20.25 -2.88 36.35
C THR A 819 -21.35 -2.14 35.60
N LEU A 820 -22.50 -1.94 36.25
CA LEU A 820 -23.65 -1.24 35.69
C LEU A 820 -23.27 0.18 35.26
N GLY A 821 -23.55 0.51 33.99
CA GLY A 821 -23.29 1.84 33.43
C GLY A 821 -23.99 2.95 34.21
N ALA A 822 -23.30 4.09 34.40
CA ALA A 822 -23.82 5.20 35.19
C ALA A 822 -25.17 5.71 34.63
N GLY A 823 -26.21 5.74 35.47
CA GLY A 823 -27.56 6.14 35.07
C GLY A 823 -28.42 5.03 34.47
N SER A 824 -27.86 3.82 34.28
CA SER A 824 -28.64 2.64 33.90
C SER A 824 -29.38 2.04 35.10
N THR A 825 -30.54 1.45 34.86
CA THR A 825 -31.35 0.75 35.88
C THR A 825 -31.26 -0.77 35.75
N THR A 826 -30.90 -1.27 34.58
CA THR A 826 -30.70 -2.69 34.28
C THR A 826 -29.73 -2.83 33.11
N ALA A 827 -28.87 -3.84 33.15
CA ALA A 827 -28.06 -4.24 32.01
C ALA A 827 -27.81 -5.75 32.06
N THR A 828 -27.42 -6.35 30.94
CA THR A 828 -26.98 -7.74 30.90
C THR A 828 -25.61 -7.83 30.27
N ASP A 829 -24.75 -8.60 30.92
CA ASP A 829 -23.40 -8.88 30.47
C ASP A 829 -23.28 -10.38 30.15
N GLN A 830 -22.63 -10.70 29.05
CA GLN A 830 -22.37 -12.07 28.62
C GLN A 830 -20.90 -12.24 28.31
N LEU A 831 -20.23 -13.15 29.01
CA LEU A 831 -18.86 -13.54 28.75
C LEU A 831 -18.86 -14.91 28.07
N ASP A 832 -18.34 -14.98 26.85
CA ASP A 832 -18.18 -16.23 26.09
C ASP A 832 -16.92 -16.96 26.54
N GLY A 833 -15.80 -16.25 26.69
CA GLY A 833 -14.63 -16.84 27.32
C GLY A 833 -13.41 -15.97 27.34
N VAL A 834 -12.36 -16.49 27.98
CA VAL A 834 -11.03 -15.87 28.02
C VAL A 834 -9.97 -16.88 27.60
N ALA A 835 -9.13 -16.49 26.64
CA ALA A 835 -8.03 -17.30 26.15
C ALA A 835 -6.71 -16.54 26.23
N LEU A 836 -5.62 -17.25 26.53
CA LEU A 836 -4.28 -16.68 26.59
C LEU A 836 -3.40 -17.26 25.47
N ASP A 837 -2.95 -16.38 24.59
CA ASP A 837 -1.97 -16.67 23.55
C ASP A 837 -0.58 -16.23 23.98
N LEU A 838 0.38 -17.14 23.86
CA LEU A 838 1.76 -16.91 24.27
C LEU A 838 2.70 -17.14 23.09
N ALA A 839 3.56 -16.15 22.82
CA ALA A 839 4.75 -16.33 22.01
C ALA A 839 5.98 -16.04 22.88
N TRP A 840 7.02 -16.88 22.76
CA TRP A 840 8.23 -16.73 23.55
C TRP A 840 9.45 -17.24 22.79
N ARG A 841 10.61 -16.68 23.13
CA ARG A 841 11.91 -17.18 22.71
C ARG A 841 12.56 -17.95 23.89
N PRO A 842 12.73 -19.28 23.79
CA PRO A 842 13.59 -20.06 24.65
C PRO A 842 15.06 -19.68 24.48
N PRO A 843 15.84 -19.89 25.55
CA PRO A 843 17.26 -19.61 25.56
C PRO A 843 18.06 -20.56 24.68
N ILE A 844 19.20 -20.06 24.25
CA ILE A 844 20.24 -20.76 23.55
C ILE A 844 21.37 -21.01 24.51
N ALA A 845 21.47 -22.26 24.97
CA ALA A 845 22.57 -22.72 25.80
C ALA A 845 23.87 -22.73 24.99
N VAL A 846 24.83 -21.91 25.41
CA VAL A 846 26.19 -21.83 24.92
C VAL A 846 27.12 -22.44 25.98
N ARG A 847 27.93 -23.40 25.55
CA ARG A 847 28.86 -24.13 26.43
C ARG A 847 30.27 -23.56 26.34
N PRO A 848 31.05 -23.56 27.43
CA PRO A 848 32.46 -23.24 27.39
C PRO A 848 33.23 -24.36 26.68
N SER A 849 34.16 -24.00 25.78
CA SER A 849 35.02 -24.97 25.09
C SER A 849 36.28 -25.34 25.88
N THR A 850 36.60 -24.58 26.93
CA THR A 850 37.79 -24.79 27.77
C THR A 850 37.44 -24.73 29.26
N ALA A 851 38.01 -25.65 30.03
CA ALA A 851 37.91 -25.69 31.48
C ALA A 851 39.29 -26.01 32.06
N ILE A 852 39.84 -25.10 32.87
CA ILE A 852 41.21 -25.18 33.41
C ILE A 852 41.15 -25.05 34.92
N SER A 853 41.62 -26.07 35.64
CA SER A 853 41.84 -26.01 37.09
C SER A 853 43.32 -26.23 37.39
N THR A 854 43.91 -25.40 38.25
CA THR A 854 45.33 -25.47 38.62
C THR A 854 45.48 -25.65 40.13
N ALA A 855 46.14 -26.74 40.53
CA ALA A 855 46.50 -26.95 41.94
C ALA A 855 47.64 -26.00 42.34
N THR A 856 47.56 -25.40 43.51
CA THR A 856 48.68 -24.68 44.13
C THR A 856 48.94 -25.23 45.54
N PRO A 857 50.10 -24.96 46.17
CA PRO A 857 50.37 -25.45 47.53
C PRO A 857 49.32 -25.03 48.58
N THR A 858 48.51 -24.00 48.27
CA THR A 858 47.49 -23.42 49.14
C THR A 858 46.05 -23.59 48.62
N ALA A 859 45.85 -24.24 47.47
CA ALA A 859 44.53 -24.44 46.88
C ALA A 859 44.38 -25.85 46.27
N ALA A 860 43.25 -26.48 46.54
CA ALA A 860 42.89 -27.76 45.93
C ALA A 860 42.56 -27.56 44.44
N ALA A 861 42.70 -28.61 43.64
CA ALA A 861 42.25 -28.61 42.25
C ALA A 861 40.94 -29.39 42.11
N PHE A 862 40.12 -28.97 41.15
CA PHE A 862 39.03 -29.79 40.66
C PHE A 862 39.59 -30.95 39.86
N THR A 863 39.21 -32.17 40.23
CA THR A 863 39.48 -33.36 39.43
C THR A 863 38.56 -33.37 38.21
N THR A 864 39.10 -33.84 37.07
CA THR A 864 38.39 -33.90 35.76
C THR A 864 37.67 -32.58 35.40
N PRO A 865 38.39 -31.45 35.27
CA PRO A 865 37.78 -30.14 35.02
C PRO A 865 36.96 -30.07 33.73
N GLY A 866 37.19 -30.95 32.76
CA GLY A 866 36.37 -31.05 31.55
C GLY A 866 34.91 -31.42 31.80
N ASN A 867 34.59 -32.06 32.93
CA ASN A 867 33.20 -32.37 33.30
C ASN A 867 32.39 -31.08 33.52
N ALA A 868 33.02 -30.01 34.02
CA ALA A 868 32.36 -28.72 34.25
C ALA A 868 31.94 -27.95 32.96
N GLN A 869 32.15 -28.52 31.78
CA GLN A 869 31.83 -27.88 30.50
C GLN A 869 30.35 -28.01 30.10
N ALA A 870 29.57 -28.87 30.74
CA ALA A 870 28.17 -29.09 30.45
C ALA A 870 27.39 -29.45 31.72
N ILE A 871 26.12 -29.06 31.81
CA ILE A 871 25.23 -29.54 32.88
C ILE A 871 24.60 -30.85 32.39
N ASP A 872 25.17 -31.98 32.80
CA ASP A 872 24.75 -33.32 32.35
C ASP A 872 24.75 -34.39 33.46
N GLY A 873 24.98 -33.98 34.71
CA GLY A 873 25.07 -34.87 35.87
C GLY A 873 26.47 -35.48 36.08
N THR A 874 27.46 -35.17 35.23
CA THR A 874 28.86 -35.51 35.47
C THR A 874 29.62 -34.32 36.07
N SER A 875 30.10 -34.45 37.30
CA SER A 875 30.68 -33.31 38.02
C SER A 875 32.21 -33.35 38.13
N ALA A 876 32.83 -32.18 38.08
CA ALA A 876 34.19 -31.92 38.53
C ALA A 876 34.19 -31.79 40.06
N THR A 877 35.07 -32.51 40.75
CA THR A 877 35.04 -32.58 42.23
C THR A 877 36.31 -32.00 42.84
N ALA A 878 36.16 -31.13 43.84
CA ALA A 878 37.23 -30.64 44.69
C ALA A 878 37.01 -31.08 46.15
N THR A 879 38.08 -31.54 46.81
CA THR A 879 38.08 -31.79 48.25
C THR A 879 38.80 -30.64 48.94
N LEU A 880 38.08 -29.90 49.77
CA LEU A 880 38.57 -28.76 50.52
C LEU A 880 38.97 -29.22 51.92
N ALA A 881 40.11 -28.74 52.41
CA ALA A 881 40.63 -29.05 53.74
C ALA A 881 41.31 -27.82 54.33
N ALA A 882 41.57 -27.79 55.64
CA ALA A 882 42.22 -26.64 56.27
C ALA A 882 43.58 -26.25 55.65
N ALA A 883 44.33 -27.21 55.09
CA ALA A 883 45.61 -26.96 54.40
C ALA A 883 45.44 -26.38 52.98
N THR A 884 44.28 -26.62 52.34
CA THR A 884 43.91 -26.18 51.00
C THR A 884 42.45 -25.71 51.02
N PRO A 885 42.16 -24.56 51.66
CA PRO A 885 40.80 -24.17 52.03
C PRO A 885 39.98 -23.61 50.87
N SER A 886 40.51 -23.62 49.65
CA SER A 886 39.83 -23.14 48.45
C SER A 886 40.21 -23.96 47.22
N ALA A 887 39.31 -24.02 46.25
CA ALA A 887 39.56 -24.56 44.92
C ALA A 887 38.94 -23.62 43.88
N SER A 888 39.53 -23.54 42.69
CA SER A 888 38.95 -22.78 41.57
C SER A 888 39.10 -23.49 40.23
N ILE A 889 38.20 -23.15 39.32
CA ILE A 889 38.17 -23.62 37.93
C ILE A 889 37.78 -22.44 37.03
N ARG A 890 38.60 -22.19 36.00
CA ARG A 890 38.36 -21.18 34.99
C ARG A 890 37.72 -21.82 33.77
N LEU A 891 36.58 -21.30 33.38
CA LEU A 891 35.78 -21.69 32.22
C LEU A 891 35.85 -20.56 31.20
N GLY A 892 36.19 -20.89 29.95
CA GLY A 892 36.35 -19.90 28.90
C GLY A 892 36.12 -20.46 27.51
N GLY A 893 36.21 -19.57 26.51
CA GLY A 893 35.96 -19.94 25.12
C GLY A 893 34.53 -20.39 24.90
N PHE A 894 33.55 -19.66 25.45
CA PHE A 894 32.14 -19.82 25.12
C PHE A 894 32.00 -19.62 23.62
N THR A 895 31.98 -20.73 22.87
CA THR A 895 31.97 -20.70 21.41
C THR A 895 30.55 -20.42 21.00
N MET A 896 30.24 -19.13 20.89
CA MET A 896 28.93 -18.67 20.47
C MET A 896 28.66 -19.12 19.04
N LEU A 897 27.43 -19.55 18.76
CA LEU A 897 26.96 -19.49 17.37
C LEU A 897 27.08 -18.03 16.94
N PRO A 898 27.53 -17.75 15.70
CA PRO A 898 27.53 -16.39 15.19
C PRO A 898 26.09 -15.87 15.26
N LEU A 899 25.86 -14.95 16.19
CA LEU A 899 24.59 -14.25 16.28
C LEU A 899 24.45 -13.43 14.98
N PRO A 900 23.25 -13.35 14.38
CA PRO A 900 23.04 -12.44 13.27
C PRO A 900 23.54 -11.05 13.64
N ALA A 901 24.31 -10.42 12.76
CA ALA A 901 24.86 -9.11 13.06
C ALA A 901 23.72 -8.14 13.44
N GLY A 902 23.82 -7.53 14.63
CA GLY A 902 22.78 -6.64 15.19
C GLY A 902 21.69 -7.34 15.99
N ALA A 903 21.83 -8.64 16.25
CA ALA A 903 21.00 -9.29 17.24
C ALA A 903 21.14 -8.58 18.59
N VAL A 904 20.00 -8.31 19.22
CA VAL A 904 19.95 -7.76 20.58
C VAL A 904 19.78 -8.92 21.54
N ILE A 905 20.64 -8.98 22.56
CA ILE A 905 20.51 -9.97 23.62
C ILE A 905 19.48 -9.44 24.61
N ASP A 906 18.32 -10.08 24.68
CA ASP A 906 17.27 -9.74 25.64
C ASP A 906 17.57 -10.31 27.02
N LYS A 907 18.19 -11.49 27.06
CA LYS A 907 18.51 -12.20 28.30
C LYS A 907 19.80 -12.99 28.11
N ALA A 908 20.72 -12.83 29.05
CA ALA A 908 21.93 -13.65 29.15
C ALA A 908 22.04 -14.13 30.59
N VAL A 909 21.90 -15.44 30.82
CA VAL A 909 21.93 -16.03 32.16
C VAL A 909 22.99 -17.10 32.21
N LEU A 910 23.87 -17.05 33.20
CA LEU A 910 24.72 -18.18 33.53
C LEU A 910 23.97 -19.12 34.45
N ARG A 911 23.82 -20.38 34.02
CA ARG A 911 23.32 -21.47 34.85
C ARG A 911 24.51 -22.23 35.38
N VAL A 912 24.57 -22.37 36.69
CA VAL A 912 25.65 -23.06 37.40
C VAL A 912 25.02 -24.20 38.18
N SER A 913 25.37 -25.45 37.84
CA SER A 913 24.93 -26.59 38.64
C SER A 913 26.04 -27.08 39.54
N HIS A 914 25.82 -27.04 40.87
CA HIS A 914 26.82 -27.41 41.86
C HIS A 914 26.21 -28.03 43.13
N GLN A 915 27.07 -28.61 43.97
CA GLN A 915 26.76 -29.20 45.27
C GLN A 915 27.91 -28.92 46.26
N ASP A 916 27.53 -28.53 47.48
CA ASP A 916 28.36 -27.97 48.52
C ASP A 916 28.26 -28.81 49.81
N ASP A 917 28.88 -29.99 49.83
CA ASP A 917 28.75 -30.93 50.95
C ASP A 917 29.80 -30.67 52.04
N ASP A 918 29.36 -30.42 53.27
CA ASP A 918 30.24 -30.50 54.43
C ASP A 918 30.41 -31.96 54.85
N THR A 919 31.65 -32.43 54.92
CA THR A 919 31.97 -33.81 55.33
C THR A 919 32.44 -33.91 56.77
N THR A 920 32.54 -32.76 57.47
CA THR A 920 33.01 -32.70 58.86
C THR A 920 31.94 -33.28 59.81
N PRO A 921 32.26 -34.31 60.62
CA PRO A 921 31.34 -34.80 61.65
C PRO A 921 31.09 -33.69 62.68
N ALA A 922 29.85 -33.16 62.75
CA ALA A 922 29.53 -32.00 63.58
C ALA A 922 29.85 -32.22 65.08
N PRO A 923 30.78 -31.47 65.69
CA PRO A 923 30.94 -31.42 67.14
C PRO A 923 30.00 -30.35 67.71
N ALA A 924 29.13 -30.72 68.66
CA ALA A 924 28.27 -29.75 69.35
C ALA A 924 29.12 -28.72 70.13
N PRO A 925 28.82 -27.39 70.09
CA PRO A 925 27.49 -26.80 69.91
C PRO A 925 27.30 -25.85 68.70
N ALA A 926 28.28 -25.73 67.80
CA ALA A 926 28.15 -24.89 66.60
C ALA A 926 28.26 -25.78 65.35
N ALA A 927 27.16 -25.92 64.62
CA ALA A 927 27.17 -26.65 63.35
C ALA A 927 28.14 -25.94 62.38
N PRO A 928 29.10 -26.67 61.77
CA PRO A 928 29.97 -26.08 60.77
C PRO A 928 29.14 -25.55 59.60
N SER A 929 29.58 -24.43 59.01
CA SER A 929 28.96 -23.90 57.80
C SER A 929 29.40 -24.74 56.60
N PRO A 930 28.49 -25.08 55.66
CA PRO A 930 28.89 -25.62 54.37
C PRO A 930 29.89 -24.72 53.64
N PRO A 931 30.63 -25.29 52.65
CA PRO A 931 31.46 -24.48 51.78
C PRO A 931 30.62 -23.43 51.04
N THR A 932 31.23 -22.29 50.77
CA THR A 932 30.62 -21.19 50.02
C THR A 932 31.23 -21.16 48.63
N ALA A 933 30.38 -21.13 47.60
CA ALA A 933 30.80 -20.98 46.22
C ALA A 933 30.52 -19.55 45.71
N VAL A 934 31.42 -19.06 44.85
CA VAL A 934 31.35 -17.75 44.20
C VAL A 934 31.67 -17.94 42.71
N LEU A 935 30.93 -17.23 41.87
CA LEU A 935 31.16 -17.16 40.44
C LEU A 935 31.69 -15.77 40.07
N THR A 936 32.93 -15.65 39.62
CA THR A 936 33.48 -14.39 39.11
C THR A 936 33.33 -14.37 37.60
N VAL A 937 32.64 -13.35 37.08
CA VAL A 937 32.53 -13.11 35.64
C VAL A 937 33.59 -12.09 35.24
N SER A 938 34.20 -12.24 34.07
CA SER A 938 35.21 -11.30 33.55
C SER A 938 35.19 -11.19 32.03
N GLY A 939 35.68 -10.07 31.51
CA GLY A 939 35.91 -9.87 30.08
C GLY A 939 34.70 -9.34 29.30
N THR A 940 33.60 -8.99 29.98
CA THR A 940 32.44 -8.36 29.34
C THR A 940 32.60 -6.84 29.19
N GLY A 941 33.45 -6.21 30.01
CA GLY A 941 33.61 -4.76 30.05
C GLY A 941 32.41 -4.04 30.67
N THR A 942 31.57 -4.76 31.42
CA THR A 942 30.34 -4.24 32.06
C THR A 942 30.43 -4.33 33.58
N ALA A 943 29.36 -3.94 34.30
CA ALA A 943 29.29 -4.12 35.75
C ALA A 943 29.22 -5.60 36.16
N CYS A 944 29.07 -6.53 35.20
CA CYS A 944 29.10 -7.96 35.43
C CYS A 944 30.48 -8.48 35.82
N ASP A 945 31.56 -7.75 35.55
CA ASP A 945 32.93 -8.13 35.84
C ASP A 945 33.21 -8.10 37.38
N ALA A 946 32.52 -8.96 38.12
CA ALA A 946 32.44 -9.00 39.58
C ALA A 946 32.14 -10.41 40.11
N ASP A 947 32.19 -10.56 41.44
CA ASP A 947 31.86 -11.78 42.16
C ASP A 947 30.35 -11.91 42.39
N HIS A 948 29.79 -13.05 42.02
CA HIS A 948 28.38 -13.41 42.24
C HIS A 948 28.30 -14.58 43.23
N PRO A 949 27.79 -14.36 44.45
CA PRO A 949 27.68 -15.43 45.44
C PRO A 949 26.62 -16.44 44.99
N LEU A 950 26.92 -17.73 45.14
CA LEU A 950 26.00 -18.83 44.83
C LEU A 950 25.26 -19.30 46.08
N THR A 951 24.05 -19.82 45.88
CA THR A 951 23.21 -20.36 46.96
C THR A 951 23.74 -21.72 47.37
N THR A 952 24.00 -21.92 48.66
CA THR A 952 24.57 -23.19 49.12
C THR A 952 23.64 -24.38 48.88
N ARG A 953 24.14 -25.44 48.24
CA ARG A 953 23.40 -26.67 47.84
C ARG A 953 23.93 -27.92 48.54
N GLN A 954 23.37 -28.30 49.69
CA GLN A 954 23.78 -29.52 50.40
C GLN A 954 23.02 -30.77 49.93
N GLY A 955 23.73 -31.89 49.79
CA GLY A 955 23.16 -33.24 49.63
C GLY A 955 22.69 -33.61 48.22
N ALA A 956 22.49 -32.63 47.33
CA ALA A 956 22.17 -32.85 45.92
C ALA A 956 22.67 -31.69 45.07
N LEU A 957 22.87 -31.96 43.77
CA LEU A 957 23.10 -30.92 42.77
C LEU A 957 21.90 -29.96 42.74
N GLY A 958 22.17 -28.67 42.89
CA GLY A 958 21.23 -27.60 42.60
C GLY A 958 21.65 -26.83 41.34
N VAL A 959 20.81 -25.93 40.87
CA VAL A 959 21.13 -24.98 39.80
C VAL A 959 20.90 -23.58 40.33
N ASP A 960 21.89 -22.71 40.17
CA ASP A 960 21.79 -21.28 40.39
C ASP A 960 21.85 -20.53 39.06
N GLU A 961 21.19 -19.37 39.02
CA GLU A 961 21.11 -18.49 37.87
C GLU A 961 21.75 -17.14 38.19
N VAL A 962 22.66 -16.71 37.34
CA VAL A 962 23.28 -15.37 37.39
C VAL A 962 22.88 -14.61 36.13
N ASP A 963 22.03 -13.59 36.30
CA ASP A 963 21.55 -12.75 35.20
C ASP A 963 22.61 -11.71 34.79
N LEU A 964 23.27 -11.97 33.67
CA LEU A 964 24.27 -11.07 33.07
C LEU A 964 23.62 -9.87 32.38
N GLY A 965 22.36 -9.98 31.96
CA GLY A 965 21.61 -8.87 31.39
C GLY A 965 21.43 -7.75 32.42
N ALA A 966 21.10 -8.11 33.66
CA ALA A 966 20.93 -7.17 34.77
C ALA A 966 22.18 -6.31 35.08
N CYS A 967 23.37 -6.80 34.74
CA CYS A 967 24.64 -6.09 34.94
C CYS A 967 25.26 -5.51 33.65
N GLY A 968 24.51 -5.53 32.53
CA GLY A 968 24.77 -4.74 31.33
C GLY A 968 25.27 -5.49 30.09
N VAL A 969 25.18 -6.82 30.07
CA VAL A 969 25.49 -7.61 28.86
C VAL A 969 24.28 -7.63 27.93
N THR A 970 24.37 -6.91 26.81
CA THR A 970 23.29 -6.74 25.83
C THR A 970 23.74 -6.93 24.37
N THR A 971 25.05 -7.04 24.12
CA THR A 971 25.61 -7.22 22.76
C THR A 971 26.50 -8.45 22.64
N ASP A 972 26.67 -8.94 21.41
CA ASP A 972 27.52 -10.09 21.07
C ASP A 972 29.01 -9.85 21.36
N ASP A 973 29.50 -8.64 21.11
CA ASP A 973 30.89 -8.24 21.41
C ASP A 973 31.25 -8.45 22.89
N GLN A 974 30.31 -8.15 23.80
CA GLN A 974 30.51 -8.32 25.25
C GLN A 974 30.60 -9.79 25.67
N LEU A 975 30.07 -10.72 24.87
CA LEU A 975 30.14 -12.16 25.13
C LEU A 975 31.39 -12.82 24.55
N SER A 976 32.01 -12.21 23.52
CA SER A 976 33.23 -12.76 22.87
C SER A 976 34.44 -12.85 23.81
N GLY A 977 34.50 -11.98 24.82
CA GLY A 977 35.53 -11.94 25.85
C GLY A 977 35.17 -12.67 27.16
N LEU A 978 33.96 -13.25 27.25
CA LEU A 978 33.43 -13.81 28.49
C LEU A 978 34.32 -14.96 29.02
N ALA A 979 34.74 -14.81 30.26
CA ALA A 979 35.36 -15.86 31.06
C ALA A 979 34.70 -15.93 32.44
N VAL A 980 34.57 -17.15 32.95
CA VAL A 980 33.90 -17.45 34.21
C VAL A 980 34.86 -18.21 35.12
N ASP A 981 35.17 -17.66 36.29
CA ASP A 981 35.96 -18.32 37.30
C ASP A 981 35.01 -18.80 38.42
N TYR A 982 34.86 -20.11 38.61
CA TYR A 982 34.13 -20.67 39.75
C TYR A 982 35.12 -20.94 40.88
N ALA A 983 34.80 -20.47 42.09
CA ALA A 983 35.64 -20.64 43.27
C ALA A 983 34.82 -21.16 44.46
N ALA A 984 35.27 -22.27 45.04
CA ALA A 984 34.71 -22.84 46.26
C ALA A 984 35.66 -22.60 47.44
N LYS A 985 35.10 -22.26 48.60
CA LYS A 985 35.86 -22.01 49.83
C LYS A 985 35.28 -22.77 51.00
N LEU A 986 36.16 -23.35 51.82
CA LEU A 986 35.80 -24.08 53.03
C LEU A 986 35.02 -23.16 53.98
N GLY A 987 33.87 -23.63 54.45
CA GLY A 987 33.00 -22.87 55.35
C GLY A 987 33.63 -22.66 56.72
N THR A 988 33.23 -21.59 57.42
CA THR A 988 33.74 -21.28 58.76
C THR A 988 33.41 -22.42 59.73
N GLY A 989 34.44 -22.99 60.37
CA GLY A 989 34.30 -24.07 61.34
C GLY A 989 34.30 -25.48 60.73
N SER A 990 34.25 -25.62 59.41
CA SER A 990 34.46 -26.90 58.72
C SER A 990 35.96 -27.23 58.65
N THR A 991 36.31 -28.52 58.79
CA THR A 991 37.69 -28.98 58.63
C THR A 991 37.93 -29.62 57.27
N ASP A 992 36.89 -30.27 56.72
CA ASP A 992 36.89 -30.93 55.41
C ASP A 992 35.52 -30.81 54.71
N ALA A 993 35.51 -30.47 53.42
CA ALA A 993 34.30 -30.38 52.61
C ALA A 993 34.54 -30.92 51.19
N VAL A 994 33.46 -31.26 50.49
CA VAL A 994 33.48 -31.67 49.09
C VAL A 994 32.60 -30.72 48.29
N ASP A 995 33.21 -30.10 47.29
CA ASP A 995 32.52 -29.25 46.33
C ASP A 995 32.46 -29.97 44.98
N ARG A 996 31.29 -29.99 44.35
CA ARG A 996 31.06 -30.59 43.04
C ARG A 996 30.47 -29.56 42.12
N LEU A 997 31.18 -29.24 41.04
CA LEU A 997 30.67 -28.43 39.95
C LEU A 997 30.28 -29.36 38.80
N ASP A 998 28.99 -29.47 38.51
CA ASP A 998 28.47 -30.24 37.39
C ASP A 998 28.77 -29.53 36.07
N GLY A 999 28.36 -28.26 35.95
CA GLY A 999 28.68 -27.47 34.78
C GLY A 999 28.22 -26.03 34.86
N VAL A 1000 28.73 -25.24 33.92
CA VAL A 1000 28.30 -23.85 33.68
C VAL A 1000 27.86 -23.70 32.23
N GLU A 1001 26.62 -23.30 32.02
CA GLU A 1001 26.06 -23.02 30.70
C GLU A 1001 25.62 -21.55 30.63
N LEU A 1002 25.88 -20.89 29.50
CA LEU A 1002 25.39 -19.54 29.22
C LEU A 1002 24.12 -19.63 28.37
N ASP A 1003 22.98 -19.35 28.96
CA ASP A 1003 21.69 -19.30 28.29
C ASP A 1003 21.45 -17.89 27.73
N ILE A 1004 21.38 -17.78 26.39
CA ILE A 1004 21.18 -16.50 25.69
C ILE A 1004 19.83 -16.52 24.98
N VAL A 1005 18.98 -15.54 25.27
CA VAL A 1005 17.83 -15.21 24.43
C VAL A 1005 18.16 -13.95 23.67
N PHE A 1006 18.01 -13.98 22.36
CA PHE A 1006 18.25 -12.84 21.50
C PHE A 1006 17.12 -12.66 20.49
N ARG A 1007 16.92 -11.44 20.00
CA ARG A 1007 16.11 -11.18 18.80
C ARG A 1007 17.02 -11.08 17.62
N ALA A 1008 16.75 -11.88 16.59
CA ALA A 1008 17.28 -11.57 15.28
C ALA A 1008 16.62 -10.25 14.81
N PRO A 1009 17.34 -9.40 14.06
CA PRO A 1009 16.72 -8.31 13.34
C PRO A 1009 15.62 -8.88 12.44
N SER A 1010 14.39 -8.41 12.61
CA SER A 1010 13.25 -8.74 11.74
C SER A 1010 12.72 -7.47 11.10
N ILE A 1011 12.00 -7.59 9.98
CA ILE A 1011 11.28 -6.44 9.42
C ILE A 1011 10.11 -6.20 10.37
N GLU A 1012 10.26 -5.23 11.28
CA GLU A 1012 9.21 -4.89 12.21
C GLU A 1012 8.24 -3.90 11.54
N PRO A 1013 6.93 -4.15 11.65
CA PRO A 1013 5.96 -3.18 11.21
C PRO A 1013 6.03 -1.93 12.06
N LEU A 1014 5.59 -0.80 11.50
CA LEU A 1014 5.57 0.45 12.22
C LEU A 1014 4.71 0.33 13.50
N SER A 1015 5.34 0.48 14.67
CA SER A 1015 4.74 0.24 15.99
C SER A 1015 4.79 1.51 16.88
N GLY A 1016 3.92 1.60 17.88
CA GLY A 1016 3.87 2.73 18.83
C GLY A 1016 3.29 4.06 18.29
N CYS A 1017 3.10 4.18 16.97
CA CYS A 1017 2.55 5.37 16.32
C CYS A 1017 1.02 5.31 16.12
N LEU A 1018 0.36 4.21 16.48
CA LEU A 1018 -1.02 3.86 16.05
C LEU A 1018 -2.16 4.46 16.89
N THR A 1019 -1.90 5.03 18.09
CA THR A 1019 -2.98 5.36 19.03
C THR A 1019 -2.96 6.77 19.66
N ALA A 1020 -1.96 7.63 19.38
CA ALA A 1020 -1.85 8.93 20.05
C ALA A 1020 -1.41 10.09 19.12
N GLY A 1021 -2.38 10.81 18.53
CA GLY A 1021 -2.23 12.14 17.94
C GLY A 1021 -1.11 12.38 16.90
N SER A 1022 -0.96 13.62 16.43
CA SER A 1022 0.02 14.08 15.42
C SER A 1022 1.50 13.99 15.85
N GLY A 1023 1.84 13.31 16.95
CA GLY A 1023 3.19 13.27 17.52
C GLY A 1023 4.14 12.23 16.89
N CYS A 1024 3.66 11.41 15.95
CA CYS A 1024 4.32 10.17 15.54
C CYS A 1024 4.49 10.01 14.02
N ALA A 1025 5.07 11.01 13.36
CA ALA A 1025 5.35 10.96 11.93
C ALA A 1025 6.62 10.16 11.60
N VAL A 1026 6.53 9.23 10.64
CA VAL A 1026 7.70 8.50 10.09
C VAL A 1026 8.64 9.44 9.36
N LEU A 1027 8.07 10.41 8.66
CA LEU A 1027 8.80 11.48 8.00
C LEU A 1027 8.37 12.82 8.60
N LYS A 1028 9.32 13.54 9.18
CA LYS A 1028 9.09 14.83 9.82
C LYS A 1028 10.04 15.89 9.28
N SER A 1029 9.53 17.08 8.98
CA SER A 1029 10.36 18.26 8.69
C SER A 1029 9.82 19.45 9.46
N THR A 1030 10.65 20.17 10.22
CA THR A 1030 10.17 21.34 10.99
C THR A 1030 11.10 22.54 10.92
N ASP A 1031 10.51 23.71 10.65
CA ASP A 1031 11.17 25.01 10.79
C ASP A 1031 11.04 25.61 12.21
N THR A 1032 10.38 24.91 13.14
CA THR A 1032 10.05 25.45 14.48
C THR A 1032 11.26 25.75 15.36
N ALA A 1033 12.44 25.22 15.01
CA ALA A 1033 13.66 25.36 15.79
C ALA A 1033 14.52 26.58 15.41
N ASP A 1034 14.10 27.42 14.46
CA ASP A 1034 14.94 28.54 14.00
C ASP A 1034 14.18 29.84 13.68
N THR A 1035 14.82 30.96 14.02
CA THR A 1035 14.43 32.34 13.65
C THR A 1035 15.44 32.98 12.67
N ALA A 1036 16.47 32.22 12.27
CA ALA A 1036 17.49 32.59 11.30
C ALA A 1036 17.15 32.14 9.88
N THR A 1037 17.98 32.54 8.91
CA THR A 1037 17.84 32.29 7.46
C THR A 1037 17.98 30.83 7.01
N ASP A 1038 18.19 29.91 7.94
CA ASP A 1038 18.60 28.53 7.68
C ASP A 1038 17.41 27.59 7.85
N HIS A 1039 16.52 27.60 6.86
CA HIS A 1039 15.30 26.79 6.78
C HIS A 1039 15.60 25.31 6.52
N SER A 1040 14.76 24.40 7.05
CA SER A 1040 14.82 22.97 6.71
C SER A 1040 14.54 22.75 5.23
N ARG A 1041 15.29 21.83 4.58
CA ARG A 1041 15.14 21.54 3.15
C ARG A 1041 15.06 20.04 2.90
N LEU A 1042 13.84 19.57 2.68
CA LEU A 1042 13.55 18.18 2.33
C LEU A 1042 12.97 18.10 0.91
N THR A 1043 13.57 17.27 0.07
CA THR A 1043 13.07 16.93 -1.27
C THR A 1043 13.00 15.41 -1.45
N VAL A 1044 11.85 14.90 -1.86
CA VAL A 1044 11.60 13.49 -2.15
C VAL A 1044 11.18 13.35 -3.62
N ASN A 1045 12.10 12.86 -4.43
CA ASN A 1045 11.87 12.55 -5.83
C ASN A 1045 11.30 11.13 -5.98
N GLY A 1046 10.07 10.94 -5.51
CA GLY A 1046 9.33 9.69 -5.55
C GLY A 1046 8.03 9.81 -4.75
N THR A 1047 7.40 8.66 -4.49
CA THR A 1047 6.24 8.53 -3.62
C THR A 1047 6.70 8.31 -2.18
N VAL A 1048 6.01 8.93 -1.24
CA VAL A 1048 6.06 8.60 0.19
C VAL A 1048 4.87 7.71 0.49
N TYR A 1049 5.11 6.44 0.82
CA TYR A 1049 4.06 5.46 1.13
C TYR A 1049 4.24 4.97 2.57
N THR A 1050 3.48 5.52 3.51
CA THR A 1050 3.53 5.21 4.95
C THR A 1050 2.12 4.95 5.50
N PRO A 1051 1.44 3.89 5.03
CA PRO A 1051 0.00 3.70 5.19
C PRO A 1051 -0.47 3.54 6.64
N THR A 1052 0.41 3.14 7.56
CA THR A 1052 0.11 2.99 8.99
C THR A 1052 0.59 4.14 9.87
N ALA A 1053 1.35 5.08 9.31
CA ALA A 1053 1.99 6.17 10.06
C ALA A 1053 1.66 7.56 9.51
N ALA A 1054 1.97 8.59 10.31
CA ALA A 1054 1.78 9.97 9.92
C ALA A 1054 2.98 10.50 9.09
N VAL A 1055 2.72 11.55 8.33
CA VAL A 1055 3.73 12.40 7.66
C VAL A 1055 3.49 13.84 8.11
N ASP A 1056 4.52 14.50 8.63
CA ASP A 1056 4.46 15.87 9.19
C ASP A 1056 5.49 16.76 8.50
N LEU A 1057 5.06 17.59 7.56
CA LEU A 1057 5.93 18.46 6.77
C LEU A 1057 5.61 19.93 7.05
N SER A 1058 6.41 20.57 7.90
CA SER A 1058 6.26 21.99 8.28
C SER A 1058 7.51 22.80 7.94
N MET A 1059 7.58 23.32 6.71
CA MET A 1059 8.72 24.07 6.17
C MET A 1059 8.29 25.45 5.67
N SER A 1060 9.15 26.46 5.74
CA SER A 1060 8.87 27.80 5.23
C SER A 1060 9.88 28.22 4.18
N GLN A 1061 9.51 29.18 3.34
CA GLN A 1061 10.32 29.68 2.23
C GLN A 1061 10.76 28.59 1.23
N VAL A 1062 9.90 27.61 0.97
CA VAL A 1062 10.20 26.51 0.04
C VAL A 1062 10.25 27.02 -1.40
N GLY A 1063 11.41 26.92 -2.04
CA GLY A 1063 11.67 27.35 -3.42
C GLY A 1063 11.63 26.23 -4.47
N SER A 1064 11.23 25.03 -4.08
CA SER A 1064 11.25 23.81 -4.90
C SER A 1064 10.05 22.91 -4.62
N GLN A 1065 9.89 21.86 -5.42
CA GLN A 1065 8.88 20.83 -5.17
C GLN A 1065 9.44 19.87 -4.12
N VAL A 1066 8.68 19.65 -3.05
CA VAL A 1066 9.05 18.82 -1.90
C VAL A 1066 8.80 17.34 -2.18
N VAL A 1067 7.64 16.99 -2.74
CA VAL A 1067 7.32 15.61 -3.13
C VAL A 1067 6.87 15.58 -4.57
N THR A 1068 7.55 14.76 -5.38
CA THR A 1068 7.32 14.72 -6.82
C THR A 1068 6.34 13.65 -7.27
N ARG A 1069 6.01 12.61 -6.48
CA ARG A 1069 5.01 11.59 -6.87
C ARG A 1069 4.03 11.28 -5.75
N GLY A 1070 3.58 12.31 -5.04
CA GLY A 1070 2.53 12.22 -4.02
C GLY A 1070 2.88 11.52 -2.70
N ILE A 1071 1.93 11.61 -1.77
CA ILE A 1071 2.02 11.08 -0.39
C ILE A 1071 0.78 10.22 -0.11
N ILE A 1072 1.00 9.00 0.35
CA ILE A 1072 -0.04 8.10 0.88
C ILE A 1072 0.35 7.76 2.32
N ALA A 1073 -0.46 8.18 3.29
CA ALA A 1073 -0.17 7.99 4.70
C ALA A 1073 -1.44 7.77 5.51
N ARG A 1074 -1.32 7.35 6.79
CA ARG A 1074 -2.48 7.34 7.70
C ARG A 1074 -3.00 8.76 7.91
N THR A 1075 -2.10 9.65 8.30
CA THR A 1075 -2.38 11.06 8.63
C THR A 1075 -1.35 11.94 7.93
N ILE A 1076 -1.76 13.09 7.38
CA ILE A 1076 -0.87 14.03 6.69
C ILE A 1076 -1.03 15.42 7.30
N ASP A 1077 0.02 15.93 7.92
CA ASP A 1077 0.10 17.30 8.45
C ASP A 1077 1.02 18.14 7.55
N LEU A 1078 0.49 19.22 6.95
CA LEU A 1078 1.19 20.06 5.98
C LEU A 1078 1.23 21.53 6.43
N GLY A 1079 2.42 21.96 6.83
CA GLY A 1079 2.78 23.34 7.12
C GLY A 1079 3.81 23.90 6.14
N ILE A 1080 3.62 23.72 4.83
CA ILE A 1080 4.61 24.13 3.82
C ILE A 1080 4.29 25.51 3.22
N GLY A 1081 5.05 26.53 3.63
CA GLY A 1081 5.01 27.88 3.06
C GLY A 1081 5.98 28.04 1.90
N ALA A 1082 5.46 28.32 0.70
CA ALA A 1082 6.29 28.59 -0.48
C ALA A 1082 7.07 29.91 -0.37
N ALA A 1083 8.27 29.96 -0.97
CA ALA A 1083 9.05 31.19 -1.07
C ALA A 1083 8.30 32.26 -1.89
N PRO A 1084 8.50 33.56 -1.59
CA PRO A 1084 7.94 34.63 -2.41
C PRO A 1084 8.30 34.46 -3.90
N GLY A 1085 7.28 34.37 -4.76
CA GLY A 1085 7.45 34.20 -6.21
C GLY A 1085 7.53 32.74 -6.69
N TYR A 1086 7.53 31.76 -5.79
CA TYR A 1086 7.38 30.36 -6.16
C TYR A 1086 5.90 30.07 -6.48
N LEU A 1087 5.61 29.86 -7.77
CA LEU A 1087 4.24 29.65 -8.27
C LEU A 1087 3.92 28.18 -8.57
N ARG A 1088 4.93 27.31 -8.54
CA ARG A 1088 4.79 25.90 -8.88
C ARG A 1088 4.19 25.10 -7.71
N PRO A 1089 3.64 23.89 -7.98
CA PRO A 1089 3.19 22.97 -6.96
C PRO A 1089 4.34 22.53 -6.04
N VAL A 1090 4.09 22.53 -4.75
CA VAL A 1090 5.03 22.06 -3.72
C VAL A 1090 4.94 20.54 -3.57
N ILE A 1091 3.74 19.99 -3.76
CA ILE A 1091 3.47 18.56 -3.84
C ILE A 1091 2.79 18.31 -5.16
N GLY A 1092 3.20 17.28 -5.89
CA GLY A 1092 2.53 16.96 -7.13
C GLY A 1092 2.83 15.58 -7.64
N ILE A 1093 2.11 15.17 -8.67
CA ILE A 1093 2.42 14.03 -9.53
C ILE A 1093 2.80 14.63 -10.90
N PRO A 1094 3.96 14.27 -11.50
CA PRO A 1094 4.36 14.82 -12.78
C PRO A 1094 3.30 14.44 -13.81
N PRO A 1095 2.85 15.43 -14.58
CA PRO A 1095 1.82 15.19 -15.56
C PRO A 1095 2.34 14.23 -16.65
N GLU A 1096 1.51 13.26 -17.05
CA GLU A 1096 1.88 12.33 -18.11
C GLU A 1096 2.13 13.07 -19.44
N PRO A 1097 3.09 12.62 -20.28
CA PRO A 1097 3.20 13.10 -21.65
C PRO A 1097 1.96 12.66 -22.43
N VAL A 1098 1.05 13.58 -22.69
CA VAL A 1098 -0.17 13.26 -23.43
C VAL A 1098 0.14 13.11 -24.93
N GLN A 1099 -0.08 11.93 -25.49
CA GLN A 1099 -0.17 11.77 -26.94
C GLN A 1099 -1.56 12.21 -27.41
N PHE A 1100 -1.63 13.23 -28.26
CA PHE A 1100 -2.82 13.54 -29.04
C PHE A 1100 -2.49 13.57 -30.53
N THR A 1101 -3.14 12.72 -31.30
CA THR A 1101 -3.13 12.75 -32.77
C THR A 1101 -4.39 13.47 -33.25
N THR A 1102 -4.24 14.50 -34.08
CA THR A 1102 -5.32 14.98 -34.96
C THR A 1102 -4.75 15.15 -36.37
N TYR A 1103 -5.45 14.59 -37.36
CA TYR A 1103 -5.22 14.89 -38.77
C TYR A 1103 -6.24 15.94 -39.24
N PRO A 1104 -5.90 16.82 -40.19
CA PRO A 1104 -6.83 17.81 -40.71
C PRO A 1104 -7.98 17.15 -41.47
N ALA A 1105 -9.22 17.30 -40.98
CA ALA A 1105 -10.42 16.90 -41.72
C ALA A 1105 -10.78 17.98 -42.75
N ALA A 1106 -11.00 17.58 -44.00
CA ALA A 1106 -11.55 18.44 -45.04
C ALA A 1106 -13.04 18.10 -45.25
N SER A 1107 -13.89 19.12 -45.45
CA SER A 1107 -15.32 18.94 -45.71
C SER A 1107 -15.70 19.40 -47.11
N ALA A 1108 -16.68 18.73 -47.73
CA ALA A 1108 -17.27 19.12 -49.00
C ALA A 1108 -18.81 19.22 -48.91
N THR A 1109 -19.37 20.25 -49.54
CA THR A 1109 -20.82 20.52 -49.61
C THR A 1109 -21.30 20.45 -51.06
N PRO A 1110 -22.55 20.03 -51.32
CA PRO A 1110 -23.08 19.98 -52.68
C PRO A 1110 -23.31 21.39 -53.24
N GLU A 1111 -22.94 21.62 -54.50
CA GLU A 1111 -23.19 22.90 -55.20
C GLU A 1111 -24.56 22.97 -55.87
N SER A 1112 -25.24 21.83 -56.09
CA SER A 1112 -26.52 21.81 -56.83
C SER A 1112 -27.48 20.69 -56.39
N ALA A 1113 -28.78 20.94 -56.56
CA ALA A 1113 -29.85 19.94 -56.48
C ALA A 1113 -30.57 19.89 -57.84
N THR A 1114 -30.57 18.74 -58.52
CA THR A 1114 -30.91 18.67 -59.97
C THR A 1114 -32.13 17.80 -60.30
N ALA A 1115 -32.56 16.90 -59.42
CA ALA A 1115 -33.78 16.10 -59.63
C ALA A 1115 -34.64 16.09 -58.36
N VAL A 1116 -35.81 16.72 -58.44
CA VAL A 1116 -36.76 16.88 -57.35
C VAL A 1116 -38.11 16.32 -57.82
N THR A 1117 -38.47 15.12 -57.36
CA THR A 1117 -39.82 14.57 -57.54
C THR A 1117 -40.48 14.53 -56.16
N GLY A 1118 -41.54 15.31 -55.94
CA GLY A 1118 -42.25 15.36 -54.65
C GLY A 1118 -41.63 16.26 -53.56
N PHE A 1119 -40.40 16.74 -53.73
CA PHE A 1119 -39.81 17.81 -52.89
C PHE A 1119 -40.14 19.21 -53.46
N THR A 1120 -40.07 20.24 -52.63
CA THR A 1120 -40.09 21.64 -53.11
C THR A 1120 -38.70 22.01 -53.65
N PRO A 1121 -38.54 22.49 -54.90
CA PRO A 1121 -37.22 22.86 -55.40
C PRO A 1121 -36.62 24.03 -54.60
N PRO A 1122 -35.34 23.94 -54.17
CA PRO A 1122 -34.69 25.07 -53.51
C PRO A 1122 -34.46 26.22 -54.51
N ALA A 1123 -34.43 27.45 -54.01
CA ALA A 1123 -34.08 28.60 -54.84
C ALA A 1123 -32.64 28.45 -55.37
N PRO A 1124 -32.34 28.80 -56.64
CA PRO A 1124 -30.99 28.69 -57.19
C PRO A 1124 -29.97 29.45 -56.31
N GLY A 1125 -29.00 28.73 -55.73
CA GLY A 1125 -27.94 29.30 -54.89
C GLY A 1125 -28.24 29.41 -53.40
N ALA A 1126 -29.38 28.90 -52.90
CA ALA A 1126 -29.58 28.72 -51.47
C ALA A 1126 -28.75 27.52 -50.95
N PRO A 1127 -28.18 27.57 -49.73
CA PRO A 1127 -27.68 26.36 -49.08
C PRO A 1127 -28.81 25.32 -49.06
N VAL A 1128 -28.48 24.06 -49.34
CA VAL A 1128 -29.45 22.94 -49.38
C VAL A 1128 -29.84 22.60 -47.93
N ASP A 1129 -30.53 23.53 -47.32
CA ASP A 1129 -31.10 23.43 -45.99
C ASP A 1129 -32.56 23.89 -46.19
N VAL A 1130 -33.50 22.98 -45.90
CA VAL A 1130 -34.95 23.13 -46.06
C VAL A 1130 -35.51 22.81 -47.46
N THR A 1131 -35.73 21.53 -47.74
CA THR A 1131 -36.76 21.08 -48.69
C THR A 1131 -37.68 20.07 -48.04
N ASP A 1132 -38.91 20.47 -47.73
CA ASP A 1132 -39.98 19.55 -47.31
C ASP A 1132 -40.52 18.79 -48.54
N ALA A 1133 -40.72 17.48 -48.39
CA ALA A 1133 -41.55 16.68 -49.29
C ALA A 1133 -42.82 16.23 -48.56
N ALA A 1134 -43.99 16.63 -49.08
CA ALA A 1134 -45.25 16.02 -48.69
C ALA A 1134 -45.55 14.85 -49.64
N VAL A 1135 -45.37 13.62 -49.16
CA VAL A 1135 -45.58 12.39 -49.92
C VAL A 1135 -46.96 11.81 -49.61
N PRO A 1136 -47.91 11.78 -50.57
CA PRO A 1136 -49.23 11.18 -50.36
C PRO A 1136 -49.12 9.69 -50.00
N GLY A 1137 -50.15 9.13 -49.35
CA GLY A 1137 -50.15 7.71 -48.95
C GLY A 1137 -49.87 6.75 -50.12
N GLY A 1138 -48.81 5.94 -50.01
CA GLY A 1138 -48.32 5.06 -51.07
C GLY A 1138 -47.48 5.74 -52.17
N GLY A 1139 -47.21 7.04 -52.05
CA GLY A 1139 -46.38 7.82 -52.99
C GLY A 1139 -44.87 7.69 -52.73
N ARG A 1140 -44.08 8.23 -53.67
CA ARG A 1140 -42.62 8.32 -53.58
C ARG A 1140 -42.13 9.73 -53.89
N ALA A 1141 -41.12 10.19 -53.16
CA ALA A 1141 -40.38 11.41 -53.47
C ALA A 1141 -38.87 11.12 -53.54
N SER A 1142 -38.15 11.84 -54.39
CA SER A 1142 -36.71 11.71 -54.55
C SER A 1142 -36.02 13.06 -54.74
N LEU A 1143 -34.87 13.24 -54.10
CA LEU A 1143 -34.00 14.41 -54.21
C LEU A 1143 -32.60 13.95 -54.62
N THR A 1144 -32.04 14.50 -55.70
CA THR A 1144 -30.64 14.27 -56.11
C THR A 1144 -29.79 15.51 -55.93
N LEU A 1145 -28.71 15.36 -55.18
CA LEU A 1145 -27.69 16.37 -54.87
C LEU A 1145 -26.41 16.05 -55.64
N GLY A 1146 -25.71 17.07 -56.14
CA GLY A 1146 -24.47 16.86 -56.90
C GLY A 1146 -23.58 18.08 -56.97
N GLY A 1147 -22.38 17.89 -57.52
CA GLY A 1147 -21.36 18.93 -57.66
C GLY A 1147 -20.66 19.24 -56.33
N TYR A 1148 -20.10 18.23 -55.66
CA TYR A 1148 -19.39 18.46 -54.39
C TYR A 1148 -18.02 19.09 -54.65
N THR A 1149 -17.78 20.29 -54.14
CA THR A 1149 -16.47 20.97 -54.22
C THR A 1149 -15.72 20.91 -52.91
N GLN A 1150 -14.44 20.56 -52.98
CA GLN A 1150 -13.52 20.52 -51.85
C GLN A 1150 -13.14 21.93 -51.39
N GLN A 1151 -13.28 22.24 -50.10
CA GLN A 1151 -12.78 23.49 -49.50
C GLN A 1151 -11.28 23.35 -49.16
N ALA A 1152 -10.45 24.33 -49.54
CA ALA A 1152 -9.00 24.31 -49.33
C ALA A 1152 -8.61 24.38 -47.83
N PRO A 1153 -7.49 23.77 -47.39
CA PRO A 1153 -6.36 23.25 -48.18
C PRO A 1153 -6.54 21.81 -48.69
N ALA A 1154 -6.07 21.57 -49.92
CA ALA A 1154 -6.24 20.31 -50.64
C ALA A 1154 -5.34 19.18 -50.09
N THR A 1155 -5.97 18.07 -49.69
CA THR A 1155 -5.29 16.79 -49.43
C THR A 1155 -4.87 16.17 -50.77
N THR A 1156 -3.57 15.97 -51.02
CA THR A 1156 -3.05 15.40 -52.28
C THR A 1156 -2.84 13.88 -52.22
N GLY A 1157 -3.12 13.24 -51.07
CA GLY A 1157 -2.99 11.79 -50.87
C GLY A 1157 -4.29 11.00 -51.15
N PRO A 1158 -4.19 9.66 -51.25
CA PRO A 1158 -5.36 8.78 -51.32
C PRO A 1158 -6.26 8.96 -50.08
N LEU A 1159 -7.57 8.81 -50.28
CA LEU A 1159 -8.59 8.85 -49.24
C LEU A 1159 -8.81 7.41 -48.75
N ASP A 1160 -8.50 7.16 -47.48
CA ASP A 1160 -8.66 5.83 -46.89
C ASP A 1160 -10.08 5.65 -46.32
N HIS A 1161 -10.74 6.74 -45.89
CA HIS A 1161 -12.12 6.73 -45.41
C HIS A 1161 -12.89 8.00 -45.85
N VAL A 1162 -14.07 7.80 -46.45
CA VAL A 1162 -14.95 8.90 -46.88
C VAL A 1162 -16.34 8.71 -46.32
N ALA A 1163 -16.74 9.56 -45.37
CA ALA A 1163 -18.04 9.44 -44.75
C ALA A 1163 -19.03 10.46 -45.31
N LEU A 1164 -20.16 9.98 -45.83
CA LEU A 1164 -21.35 10.76 -46.15
C LEU A 1164 -22.26 10.82 -44.94
N GLN A 1165 -22.55 12.03 -44.45
CA GLN A 1165 -23.54 12.29 -43.42
C GLN A 1165 -24.83 12.83 -44.07
N VAL A 1166 -25.97 12.21 -43.76
CA VAL A 1166 -27.30 12.60 -44.24
C VAL A 1166 -28.18 12.87 -43.04
N ALA A 1167 -28.58 14.13 -42.85
CA ALA A 1167 -29.54 14.50 -41.82
C ALA A 1167 -30.95 14.58 -42.40
N HIS A 1168 -31.88 13.85 -41.79
CA HIS A 1168 -33.26 13.73 -42.21
C HIS A 1168 -34.20 13.69 -41.01
N GLN A 1169 -35.46 14.08 -41.21
CA GLN A 1169 -36.48 14.10 -40.18
C GLN A 1169 -37.80 13.65 -40.79
N GLU A 1170 -38.29 12.51 -40.33
CA GLU A 1170 -39.54 11.94 -40.82
C GLU A 1170 -40.70 12.34 -39.89
N SER A 1171 -41.79 12.85 -40.47
CA SER A 1171 -43.05 13.02 -39.78
C SER A 1171 -44.18 12.29 -40.52
N GLY A 1172 -44.95 11.47 -39.82
CA GLY A 1172 -45.98 10.61 -40.43
C GLY A 1172 -45.51 9.18 -40.69
N ALA A 1173 -46.20 8.45 -41.58
CA ALA A 1173 -46.00 7.01 -41.79
C ALA A 1173 -45.00 6.73 -42.93
N ALA A 1174 -43.75 7.16 -42.82
CA ALA A 1174 -42.71 6.79 -43.79
C ALA A 1174 -42.49 5.27 -43.77
N ALA A 1175 -42.50 4.63 -44.94
CA ALA A 1175 -42.29 3.18 -45.06
C ALA A 1175 -40.81 2.83 -45.28
N SER A 1176 -40.07 3.69 -45.99
CA SER A 1176 -38.62 3.53 -46.19
C SER A 1176 -37.97 4.84 -46.64
N VAL A 1177 -36.78 5.13 -46.12
CA VAL A 1177 -35.85 6.14 -46.65
C VAL A 1177 -34.63 5.39 -47.19
N SER A 1178 -34.19 5.72 -48.40
CA SER A 1178 -33.03 5.06 -49.02
C SER A 1178 -32.12 6.08 -49.72
N VAL A 1179 -30.82 5.87 -49.62
CA VAL A 1179 -29.80 6.71 -50.26
C VAL A 1179 -29.03 5.89 -51.30
N SER A 1180 -28.92 6.42 -52.52
CA SER A 1180 -28.02 5.90 -53.55
C SER A 1180 -26.95 6.93 -53.89
N VAL A 1181 -25.74 6.48 -54.16
CA VAL A 1181 -24.58 7.34 -54.42
C VAL A 1181 -23.94 6.91 -55.74
N ASP A 1182 -23.60 7.87 -56.60
CA ASP A 1182 -22.92 7.61 -57.88
C ASP A 1182 -21.81 8.63 -58.13
N PHE A 1183 -20.68 8.16 -58.67
CA PHE A 1183 -19.52 8.94 -59.10
C PHE A 1183 -18.70 8.16 -60.13
N ALA A 1184 -17.80 8.84 -60.84
CA ALA A 1184 -16.96 8.21 -61.85
C ALA A 1184 -16.09 7.09 -61.25
N GLY A 1185 -16.34 5.85 -61.68
CA GLY A 1185 -15.66 4.65 -61.21
C GLY A 1185 -16.27 4.02 -59.95
N SER A 1186 -17.46 4.43 -59.52
CA SER A 1186 -18.11 3.83 -58.34
C SER A 1186 -18.55 2.38 -58.60
N THR A 1187 -18.35 1.52 -57.61
CA THR A 1187 -18.85 0.12 -57.60
C THR A 1187 -20.29 0.02 -57.10
N CYS A 1188 -20.86 1.13 -56.62
CA CYS A 1188 -22.21 1.22 -56.03
C CYS A 1188 -23.30 1.70 -57.02
N THR A 1189 -23.06 1.56 -58.34
CA THR A 1189 -24.05 1.96 -59.36
C THR A 1189 -25.19 0.94 -59.51
N GLY A 1190 -26.44 1.40 -59.36
CA GLY A 1190 -27.65 0.62 -59.64
C GLY A 1190 -28.74 0.73 -58.56
N VAL A 1191 -30.01 0.58 -58.96
CA VAL A 1191 -31.17 0.69 -58.05
C VAL A 1191 -31.20 -0.39 -56.94
N ASP A 1192 -30.40 -1.45 -57.09
CA ASP A 1192 -30.31 -2.56 -56.12
C ASP A 1192 -29.27 -2.31 -55.00
N TYR A 1193 -28.49 -1.22 -55.08
CA TYR A 1193 -27.49 -0.81 -54.07
C TYR A 1193 -27.93 0.42 -53.27
N ALA A 1194 -29.24 0.65 -53.15
CA ALA A 1194 -29.76 1.69 -52.29
C ALA A 1194 -29.55 1.30 -50.81
N LEU A 1195 -28.74 2.06 -50.07
CA LEU A 1195 -28.57 1.86 -48.64
C LEU A 1195 -29.88 2.29 -47.96
N ALA A 1196 -30.55 1.35 -47.30
CA ALA A 1196 -31.72 1.65 -46.48
C ALA A 1196 -31.27 2.43 -45.23
N LEU A 1197 -31.80 3.64 -45.06
CA LEU A 1197 -31.65 4.39 -43.81
C LEU A 1197 -32.72 3.91 -42.81
N PRO A 1198 -32.39 3.77 -41.51
CA PRO A 1198 -33.36 3.37 -40.50
C PRO A 1198 -34.45 4.43 -40.35
N VAL A 1199 -35.70 4.09 -40.66
CA VAL A 1199 -36.84 4.98 -40.42
C VAL A 1199 -37.14 5.03 -38.91
N ARG A 1200 -37.20 6.21 -38.29
CA ARG A 1200 -37.49 6.36 -36.85
C ARG A 1200 -38.81 7.12 -36.61
N PRO A 1201 -39.97 6.43 -36.57
CA PRO A 1201 -41.26 7.09 -36.36
C PRO A 1201 -41.32 7.78 -34.99
N GLY A 1202 -41.53 9.11 -34.98
CA GLY A 1202 -41.85 9.86 -33.76
C GLY A 1202 -40.67 10.54 -33.04
N ALA A 1203 -39.50 10.68 -33.67
CA ALA A 1203 -38.42 11.51 -33.13
C ALA A 1203 -38.78 13.01 -33.24
N ASN A 1204 -38.74 13.76 -32.13
CA ASN A 1204 -39.00 15.20 -32.11
C ASN A 1204 -37.84 16.07 -32.66
N GLY A 1205 -37.02 15.54 -33.58
CA GLY A 1205 -35.89 16.25 -34.18
C GLY A 1205 -35.18 15.46 -35.30
N PRO A 1206 -34.27 16.12 -36.06
CA PRO A 1206 -33.53 15.50 -37.15
C PRO A 1206 -32.58 14.41 -36.68
N VAL A 1207 -32.49 13.34 -37.46
CA VAL A 1207 -31.60 12.19 -37.30
C VAL A 1207 -30.50 12.29 -38.36
N THR A 1208 -29.25 12.13 -37.95
CA THR A 1208 -28.10 12.11 -38.88
C THR A 1208 -27.57 10.69 -39.02
N ASP A 1209 -27.63 10.14 -40.22
CA ASP A 1209 -27.03 8.85 -40.56
C ASP A 1209 -25.68 9.04 -41.26
N ARG A 1210 -24.75 8.10 -41.03
CA ARG A 1210 -23.39 8.12 -41.58
C ARG A 1210 -23.13 6.89 -42.44
N ILE A 1211 -22.66 7.09 -43.67
CA ILE A 1211 -22.37 6.04 -44.66
C ILE A 1211 -20.89 6.14 -45.08
N ASP A 1212 -20.13 5.05 -44.97
CA ASP A 1212 -18.76 4.99 -45.53
C ASP A 1212 -18.81 4.67 -47.03
N LEU A 1213 -18.19 5.52 -47.85
CA LEU A 1213 -18.12 5.44 -49.31
C LEU A 1213 -16.79 4.85 -49.81
N ALA A 1214 -15.84 4.54 -48.93
CA ALA A 1214 -14.61 3.83 -49.32
C ALA A 1214 -14.90 2.47 -49.97
N PRO A 1215 -15.86 1.64 -49.48
CA PRO A 1215 -16.27 0.39 -50.15
C PRO A 1215 -16.87 0.60 -51.55
N CYS A 1216 -17.42 1.79 -51.81
CA CYS A 1216 -17.94 2.17 -53.12
C CYS A 1216 -16.85 2.59 -54.13
N GLY A 1217 -15.57 2.61 -53.73
CA GLY A 1217 -14.44 2.96 -54.59
C GLY A 1217 -14.04 4.44 -54.57
N LEU A 1218 -14.55 5.22 -53.60
CA LEU A 1218 -14.22 6.65 -53.45
C LEU A 1218 -12.89 6.81 -52.69
N THR A 1219 -11.78 6.83 -53.43
CA THR A 1219 -10.40 6.77 -52.90
C THR A 1219 -9.55 7.98 -53.29
N GLN A 1220 -10.07 8.90 -54.10
CA GLN A 1220 -9.36 10.10 -54.55
C GLN A 1220 -10.27 11.33 -54.50
N ALA A 1221 -9.73 12.47 -54.04
CA ALA A 1221 -10.49 13.73 -53.94
C ALA A 1221 -11.04 14.21 -55.29
N ALA A 1222 -10.39 13.87 -56.41
CA ALA A 1222 -10.86 14.20 -57.76
C ALA A 1222 -12.21 13.55 -58.11
N GLN A 1223 -12.58 12.43 -57.45
CA GLN A 1223 -13.85 11.74 -57.69
C GLN A 1223 -15.06 12.51 -57.12
N LEU A 1224 -14.85 13.44 -56.18
CA LEU A 1224 -15.92 14.24 -55.57
C LEU A 1224 -16.62 15.18 -56.56
N ALA A 1225 -15.91 15.67 -57.57
CA ALA A 1225 -16.49 16.54 -58.60
C ALA A 1225 -17.59 15.84 -59.43
N GLY A 1226 -17.56 14.50 -59.50
CA GLY A 1226 -18.57 13.68 -60.17
C GLY A 1226 -19.59 13.04 -59.24
N LEU A 1227 -19.53 13.33 -57.92
CA LEU A 1227 -20.38 12.70 -56.93
C LEU A 1227 -21.81 13.23 -56.96
N THR A 1228 -22.75 12.29 -56.96
CA THR A 1228 -24.18 12.52 -56.84
C THR A 1228 -24.75 11.65 -55.73
N VAL A 1229 -25.65 12.21 -54.93
CA VAL A 1229 -26.34 11.54 -53.83
C VAL A 1229 -27.83 11.69 -54.06
N THR A 1230 -28.54 10.58 -54.21
CA THR A 1230 -29.99 10.55 -54.38
C THR A 1230 -30.66 9.97 -53.14
N CYS A 1231 -31.44 10.78 -52.45
CA CYS A 1231 -32.29 10.35 -51.35
C CYS A 1231 -33.70 10.07 -51.88
N THR A 1232 -34.27 8.91 -51.57
CA THR A 1232 -35.63 8.51 -51.95
C THR A 1232 -36.44 8.15 -50.71
N VAL A 1233 -37.65 8.71 -50.60
CA VAL A 1233 -38.59 8.42 -49.52
C VAL A 1233 -39.86 7.82 -50.08
N THR A 1234 -40.31 6.71 -49.49
CA THR A 1234 -41.58 6.06 -49.81
C THR A 1234 -42.52 6.19 -48.61
N ALA A 1235 -43.70 6.77 -48.82
CA ALA A 1235 -44.72 6.87 -47.78
C ALA A 1235 -45.54 5.56 -47.67
N GLY A 1236 -45.87 5.17 -46.44
CA GLY A 1236 -46.89 4.19 -46.13
C GLY A 1236 -48.30 4.69 -46.45
N SER A 1237 -49.34 3.92 -46.10
CA SER A 1237 -50.73 4.22 -46.50
C SER A 1237 -51.30 5.53 -45.91
N GLY A 1238 -50.69 6.08 -44.86
CA GLY A 1238 -51.12 7.32 -44.19
C GLY A 1238 -50.51 8.62 -44.77
N GLY A 1239 -49.59 8.53 -45.73
CA GLY A 1239 -48.77 9.67 -46.17
C GLY A 1239 -47.60 9.95 -45.21
N ALA A 1240 -46.61 10.68 -45.69
CA ALA A 1240 -45.44 11.09 -44.91
C ALA A 1240 -44.99 12.49 -45.34
N THR A 1241 -44.51 13.29 -44.39
CA THR A 1241 -43.79 14.53 -44.66
C THR A 1241 -42.35 14.32 -44.24
N GLU A 1242 -41.44 14.42 -45.21
CA GLU A 1242 -40.01 14.28 -45.00
C GLU A 1242 -39.33 15.65 -45.03
N HIS A 1243 -38.47 15.92 -44.05
CA HIS A 1243 -37.60 17.09 -44.04
C HIS A 1243 -36.13 16.66 -44.12
N LEU A 1244 -35.43 17.04 -45.18
CA LEU A 1244 -33.98 16.80 -45.31
C LEU A 1244 -33.21 18.04 -44.82
N GLY A 1245 -32.47 17.87 -43.72
CA GLY A 1245 -31.71 18.92 -43.03
C GLY A 1245 -30.21 18.82 -43.28
N GLY A 1246 -29.79 18.93 -44.54
CA GLY A 1246 -28.38 18.98 -44.94
C GLY A 1246 -27.71 17.63 -45.23
N THR A 1247 -26.83 17.62 -46.24
CA THR A 1247 -25.91 16.51 -46.53
C THR A 1247 -24.47 17.02 -46.56
N ARG A 1248 -23.58 16.38 -45.80
CA ARG A 1248 -22.16 16.76 -45.68
C ARG A 1248 -21.27 15.55 -45.91
N ILE A 1249 -20.12 15.77 -46.55
CA ILE A 1249 -19.10 14.73 -46.73
C ILE A 1249 -17.84 15.13 -45.98
N ASP A 1250 -17.36 14.23 -45.12
CA ASP A 1250 -16.10 14.37 -44.41
C ASP A 1250 -15.04 13.46 -45.03
N LEU A 1251 -13.89 14.04 -45.36
CA LEU A 1251 -12.76 13.38 -46.01
C LEU A 1251 -11.62 13.20 -45.00
N LEU A 1252 -11.18 11.96 -44.79
CA LEU A 1252 -10.09 11.62 -43.87
C LEU A 1252 -8.98 10.87 -44.63
N SER A 1253 -7.71 11.22 -44.36
CA SER A 1253 -6.53 10.49 -44.85
C SER A 1253 -5.72 9.97 -43.66
N GLY A 1254 -5.49 8.65 -43.58
CA GLY A 1254 -4.68 8.00 -42.54
C GLY A 1254 -5.37 6.83 -41.80
N PRO A 1255 -4.60 5.98 -41.08
CA PRO A 1255 -5.13 4.83 -40.34
C PRO A 1255 -5.95 5.25 -39.11
N LEU A 1256 -7.13 4.65 -38.95
CA LEU A 1256 -8.18 5.06 -38.01
C LEU A 1256 -7.97 4.63 -36.55
N LEU A 1257 -8.28 5.57 -35.64
CA LEU A 1257 -8.91 5.40 -34.33
C LEU A 1257 -10.08 6.41 -34.27
N GLN A 1258 -11.28 5.98 -33.88
CA GLN A 1258 -12.55 6.71 -34.10
C GLN A 1258 -12.84 7.82 -33.06
N ALA A 1259 -13.47 8.91 -33.52
CA ALA A 1259 -14.17 9.90 -32.67
C ALA A 1259 -15.47 10.35 -33.37
N ALA A 1260 -16.56 10.52 -32.60
CA ALA A 1260 -17.83 11.07 -33.08
C ALA A 1260 -18.06 12.49 -32.54
N VAL A 1261 -18.41 13.43 -33.41
CA VAL A 1261 -18.77 14.81 -33.07
C VAL A 1261 -20.18 15.08 -33.59
N SER A 1262 -21.10 15.52 -32.73
CA SER A 1262 -22.45 15.97 -33.11
C SER A 1262 -22.49 17.50 -33.19
N PHE A 1263 -23.18 18.03 -34.20
CA PHE A 1263 -23.42 19.47 -34.37
C PHE A 1263 -24.92 19.75 -34.45
N ASP A 1264 -25.40 20.63 -33.57
CA ASP A 1264 -26.77 21.15 -33.60
C ASP A 1264 -26.77 22.40 -34.48
N GLY A 1265 -27.61 22.43 -35.51
CA GLY A 1265 -27.47 23.30 -36.69
C GLY A 1265 -27.51 24.83 -36.50
N HIS A 1266 -27.59 25.41 -35.31
CA HIS A 1266 -27.60 26.86 -35.13
C HIS A 1266 -26.57 27.33 -34.08
N ALA A 1267 -25.52 28.00 -34.57
CA ALA A 1267 -24.34 28.54 -33.88
C ALA A 1267 -23.21 27.52 -33.59
N ALA A 1268 -22.03 27.81 -34.14
CA ALA A 1268 -20.79 27.04 -34.04
C ALA A 1268 -20.26 26.96 -32.59
N THR A 1269 -20.83 26.05 -31.80
CA THR A 1269 -20.34 25.71 -30.45
C THR A 1269 -20.42 24.20 -30.26
N VAL A 1270 -19.26 23.55 -30.16
CA VAL A 1270 -19.14 22.13 -29.81
C VAL A 1270 -19.51 21.97 -28.34
N LYS A 1271 -20.62 21.30 -28.02
CA LYS A 1271 -21.10 21.17 -26.64
C LYS A 1271 -20.64 19.92 -25.89
N GLN A 1272 -20.16 18.89 -26.58
CA GLN A 1272 -19.73 17.67 -25.92
C GLN A 1272 -18.82 16.83 -26.80
N TRP A 1273 -17.74 16.30 -26.21
CA TRP A 1273 -17.00 15.17 -26.76
C TRP A 1273 -17.51 13.91 -26.07
N LYS A 1274 -17.89 12.90 -26.86
CA LYS A 1274 -18.07 11.54 -26.35
C LYS A 1274 -17.21 10.63 -27.22
N VAL A 1275 -16.12 10.12 -26.65
CA VAL A 1275 -15.36 9.03 -27.23
C VAL A 1275 -16.21 7.78 -27.04
N LEU A 1276 -16.63 7.15 -28.12
CA LEU A 1276 -17.01 5.74 -28.09
C LEU A 1276 -15.76 4.97 -28.51
N PRO A 1277 -15.40 3.88 -27.80
CA PRO A 1277 -14.26 3.04 -28.15
C PRO A 1277 -14.37 2.45 -29.56
#